data_AF-A0A3L6JEY6-F1
#
_entry.id   AF-A0A3L6JEY6-F1
#
_cell.length_a   1.000
_cell.length_b   1.000
_cell.length_c   1.000
_cell.angle_alpha   90.00
_cell.angle_beta   90.00
_cell.angle_gamma   90.00
#
_symmetry.space_group_name_H-M   'P 1'
#
loop_
_entity.id
_entity.type
_entity.pdbx_description
1 polymer ?
#
loop_
_entity_poly.entity_id
_entity_poly.type
_entity_poly.pdbx_seq_one_letter_code
_entity_poly.pdbx_strand_id
1 'polypeptide(L)'
;MTHWRMKILTSIILALLLWSIATTVIPSSMGTHSSFNLFSTSANGSQVPLRRIALVAPNASSYIDEFAYFSSIPMSVFYDNGTQYISPLIYSSGSESEEWFLEDWIDYLSVDGGLVQATAIGDFSESYLTELQYDIGAKIYPRITGISSAEIAARIAVSEWRTSGAVVLSPARDSFQAGAIISGNSSHTFLNDATETDTFGGTVTGVTVPTSISFDPPTSAGWLEGSFNWTGNEIITHELVDPAGEIVDYSVYTQVYFSRHPAYVENAVPLHFWLPKTTDGTWTMNLTRDTPGSTTMSCSVFYHPGFTETVPVPANSKWLNVSLNWDNVATDLNLALIDPNGRLVMWAPAGSILANPGRESIQLPYPMEGDWVIIASWMDATNEQNNIGISWRISQLPTNIDHYLESASNAAVLASLLNVPLLYVELNQIPEVTQWALDRLGATDIWLVDSGDLQQTGLVTDLTGLYTLKNLNSYGAITGNITALSGSPDVVVTVPTGDNNEFFGPAAYSAAAHGSPILSLCGDDNQMTTRAQETWAPYLIGPEINNIYVINKYENRAENGWYDERIPNKYSMMKSVNDFENFLASRGAYNTTVAQPCVIVAPMSLLPSSFDRSLQSAFNPGRIPAEDPSTASILISRGLLHRYLFLIADSAGTALTSMYAYTDGAQFVDNSLHYSVLYQIENSTDALESVGFEIESHVGATETFNGLNSQVAFWSLSTHGTLTVLPRDPPDRPYGQGYISMRSTDSPYGFEESLVVRESPADSDKLVNPVSFSAESSNHILRSTDELDASIGNIGSPIVILTACLLGGTDMPLVLMQHGAVAVTASPRTVYFQPAGMLAVLVTQSLCEGNTIGDALSAGLSLTSSDYAYPLVGRDPRDYANQQILFGDPSIRLYEPSTSLHVQALDPSSEVFGNHVPGRGVSSIAALGASSYLPDALAPLTVDFDYYESSNFTDFISLLPLRYTVIVEPETLSLFFEEDFASHSSEIISYIHEGGVLAILGIAGPLGWAPWPITFGNTTDIEPISYTEESHPLLTIPNLVNTTSDYYGCFDSVWSNFTVLAVAGSSPVIVAGTYGSGKVVLTTTSPNGTARDDFVENVVNWGSAPSVRLRTISLSQYIIWAGDRVVVTIRLSDLEGNPIESANLRLWLNETELSVIEDENGFYSVTVNETWTANNVGLFDIVLYVSKSGHDTLSLTYERYLLVRPFPWIVIGILGGGVAAVVGGWVYLKHKRGDSFSYQKDDSRDSRSKKQEKEEEKKRKEEDGKFDAKEFFGV
;
A
#
# COMPACT_ATOMS: atom_id res chain seq x y z
N MET A 1 20.67 45.34 -21.48
CA MET A 1 20.94 46.75 -21.82
C MET A 1 20.58 47.66 -20.64
N THR A 2 21.59 48.32 -20.07
CA THR A 2 21.59 49.67 -19.43
C THR A 2 20.56 50.07 -18.35
N HIS A 3 20.99 49.97 -17.08
CA HIS A 3 21.21 51.02 -16.07
C HIS A 3 20.35 52.32 -15.92
N TRP A 4 20.23 52.72 -14.63
CA TRP A 4 20.30 54.07 -13.99
C TRP A 4 18.99 54.71 -13.46
N ARG A 5 18.82 55.32 -12.25
CA ARG A 5 19.64 55.83 -11.10
C ARG A 5 18.78 55.85 -9.79
N MET A 6 19.23 55.69 -8.54
CA MET A 6 20.19 56.41 -7.65
C MET A 6 19.88 57.86 -7.22
N LYS A 7 19.82 58.10 -5.89
CA LYS A 7 20.40 59.21 -5.08
C LYS A 7 20.58 58.72 -3.61
N ILE A 8 21.77 58.38 -3.06
CA ILE A 8 22.92 59.18 -2.53
C ILE A 8 22.53 59.98 -1.24
N LEU A 9 23.17 59.92 -0.04
CA LEU A 9 24.57 60.13 0.46
C LEU A 9 24.72 59.52 1.91
N THR A 10 25.71 58.67 2.26
CA THR A 10 27.01 58.90 2.98
C THR A 10 26.95 59.66 4.33
N SER A 11 27.69 59.41 5.45
CA SER A 11 28.76 58.47 5.85
C SER A 11 29.25 58.76 7.31
N ILE A 12 29.81 57.75 8.00
CA ILE A 12 30.91 57.76 9.03
C ILE A 12 30.60 57.94 10.55
N ILE A 13 30.59 56.79 11.24
CA ILE A 13 31.41 56.30 12.39
C ILE A 13 32.33 57.30 13.14
N LEU A 14 32.21 57.35 14.48
CA LEU A 14 33.30 57.23 15.49
C LEU A 14 32.68 57.45 16.90
N ALA A 15 32.59 56.41 17.74
CA ALA A 15 33.56 56.06 18.78
C ALA A 15 33.44 56.85 20.10
N LEU A 16 33.11 56.08 21.15
CA LEU A 16 33.66 56.12 22.51
C LEU A 16 33.27 57.27 23.48
N LEU A 17 32.86 56.80 24.68
CA LEU A 17 33.09 57.39 26.02
C LEU A 17 32.19 58.61 26.36
N LEU A 18 31.51 58.75 27.51
CA LEU A 18 31.65 58.21 28.87
C LEU A 18 30.37 58.58 29.68
N TRP A 19 29.98 57.70 30.61
CA TRP A 19 29.49 57.94 32.00
C TRP A 19 28.55 59.15 32.31
N SER A 20 27.51 59.08 33.15
CA SER A 20 27.33 58.29 34.39
C SER A 20 25.89 58.44 34.97
N ILE A 21 25.37 57.32 35.48
CA ILE A 21 24.71 57.10 36.80
C ILE A 21 23.49 57.96 37.18
N ALA A 22 22.33 57.29 37.31
CA ALA A 22 21.53 57.29 38.53
C ALA A 22 20.62 56.04 38.59
N THR A 23 20.85 55.24 39.63
CA THR A 23 20.15 54.03 40.03
C THR A 23 18.79 54.31 40.68
N THR A 24 17.76 53.55 40.31
CA THR A 24 16.69 53.13 41.25
C THR A 24 16.35 51.66 40.98
N VAL A 25 16.49 50.86 42.04
CA VAL A 25 16.18 49.44 42.14
C VAL A 25 14.69 49.27 42.42
N ILE A 26 13.98 48.49 41.60
CA ILE A 26 12.70 47.82 41.91
C ILE A 26 12.74 46.43 41.22
N PRO A 27 12.22 45.35 41.83
CA PRO A 27 12.69 43.99 41.61
C PRO A 27 12.18 43.33 40.33
N SER A 28 12.95 42.30 39.93
CA SER A 28 12.62 41.22 39.02
C SER A 28 11.17 40.73 39.08
N SER A 29 10.47 40.86 37.97
CA SER A 29 9.47 39.89 37.53
C SER A 29 9.90 39.38 36.16
N MET A 30 10.30 38.10 36.11
CA MET A 30 10.35 37.34 34.86
C MET A 30 8.96 37.38 34.24
N GLY A 31 8.80 38.17 33.18
CA GLY A 31 7.70 38.04 32.24
C GLY A 31 8.22 37.17 31.11
N THR A 32 8.01 35.86 31.21
CA THR A 32 8.02 34.95 30.07
C THR A 32 6.99 35.49 29.09
N HIS A 33 7.44 36.14 28.02
CA HIS A 33 6.60 36.34 26.84
C HIS A 33 6.54 35.01 26.07
N SER A 34 5.96 34.00 26.72
CA SER A 34 5.29 32.90 26.04
C SER A 34 3.97 33.47 25.55
N SER A 35 3.96 34.05 24.37
CA SER A 35 2.73 34.19 23.61
C SER A 35 2.29 32.77 23.26
N PHE A 36 1.54 32.14 24.17
CA PHE A 36 0.60 31.09 23.86
C PHE A 36 -0.43 31.70 22.91
N ASN A 37 -0.07 31.75 21.63
CA ASN A 37 -1.08 31.69 20.60
C ASN A 37 -1.60 30.26 20.68
N LEU A 38 -2.70 30.08 21.41
CA LEU A 38 -3.66 29.03 21.10
C LEU A 38 -4.03 29.25 19.64
N PHE A 39 -3.26 28.63 18.75
CA PHE A 39 -3.68 28.45 17.38
C PHE A 39 -4.91 27.57 17.46
N SER A 40 -6.02 28.21 17.14
CA SER A 40 -7.20 27.59 16.58
C SER A 40 -6.79 26.35 15.78
N THR A 41 -7.31 25.20 16.19
CA THR A 41 -7.47 23.98 15.39
C THR A 41 -8.25 24.33 14.12
N SER A 42 -7.64 25.06 13.18
CA SER A 42 -8.27 25.40 11.92
C SER A 42 -8.06 24.23 10.98
N ALA A 43 -9.16 23.53 10.73
CA ALA A 43 -9.36 22.38 9.84
C ALA A 43 -9.10 20.98 10.42
N ASN A 44 -9.54 20.70 11.66
CA ASN A 44 -10.22 19.42 11.89
C ASN A 44 -11.72 19.69 11.79
N GLY A 45 -12.30 19.53 10.59
CA GLY A 45 -13.67 19.03 10.55
C GLY A 45 -13.67 17.74 11.36
N SER A 46 -14.71 17.50 12.17
CA SER A 46 -14.88 16.22 12.86
C SER A 46 -14.83 15.10 11.82
N GLN A 47 -13.72 14.38 11.73
CA GLN A 47 -13.68 13.14 10.95
C GLN A 47 -14.36 12.07 11.80
N VAL A 48 -15.34 11.37 11.21
CA VAL A 48 -16.16 10.37 11.90
C VAL A 48 -16.08 9.06 11.14
N PRO A 49 -15.64 7.96 11.78
CA PRO A 49 -15.59 6.66 11.14
C PRO A 49 -17.00 6.10 10.92
N LEU A 50 -17.19 5.36 9.84
CA LEU A 50 -18.40 4.58 9.59
C LEU A 50 -18.10 3.09 9.83
N ARG A 51 -19.05 2.34 10.39
CA ARG A 51 -18.95 0.89 10.61
C ARG A 51 -19.06 0.09 9.31
N ARG A 52 -18.22 0.40 8.32
CA ARG A 52 -18.26 -0.17 6.98
C ARG A 52 -16.88 -0.37 6.35
N ILE A 53 -16.86 -1.13 5.26
CA ILE A 53 -15.71 -1.29 4.37
C ILE A 53 -16.15 -1.49 2.91
N ALA A 54 -15.37 -0.96 1.97
CA ALA A 54 -15.51 -1.21 0.54
C ALA A 54 -14.29 -1.97 0.01
N LEU A 55 -14.53 -3.07 -0.69
CA LEU A 55 -13.53 -3.98 -1.23
C LEU A 55 -13.62 -3.99 -2.75
N VAL A 56 -12.57 -3.58 -3.45
CA VAL A 56 -12.50 -3.59 -4.91
C VAL A 56 -11.62 -4.75 -5.36
N ALA A 57 -12.11 -5.57 -6.30
CA ALA A 57 -11.35 -6.66 -6.89
C ALA A 57 -10.31 -6.11 -7.88
N PRO A 58 -9.00 -6.37 -7.68
CA PRO A 58 -7.97 -6.01 -8.66
C PRO A 58 -8.21 -6.70 -10.01
N ASN A 59 -8.01 -6.00 -11.12
CA ASN A 59 -8.20 -6.53 -12.46
C ASN A 59 -7.04 -6.14 -13.41
N ALA A 60 -5.97 -6.93 -13.35
CA ALA A 60 -4.80 -6.74 -14.21
C ALA A 60 -5.06 -6.87 -15.74
N SER A 61 -6.29 -7.16 -16.19
CA SER A 61 -6.64 -7.31 -17.63
C SER A 61 -7.35 -6.11 -18.25
N SER A 62 -7.83 -5.16 -17.44
CA SER A 62 -8.58 -3.98 -17.88
C SER A 62 -8.39 -2.82 -16.90
N TYR A 63 -9.02 -1.66 -17.14
CA TYR A 63 -9.06 -0.54 -16.19
C TYR A 63 -10.40 -0.46 -15.43
N ILE A 64 -11.26 -1.49 -15.53
CA ILE A 64 -12.60 -1.47 -14.93
C ILE A 64 -12.51 -1.29 -13.41
N ASP A 65 -11.54 -1.94 -12.77
CA ASP A 65 -11.25 -1.84 -11.34
C ASP A 65 -10.76 -0.46 -10.92
N GLU A 66 -9.94 0.22 -11.73
CA GLU A 66 -9.52 1.62 -11.50
C GLU A 66 -10.73 2.56 -11.44
N PHE A 67 -11.61 2.50 -12.44
CA PHE A 67 -12.81 3.34 -12.48
C PHE A 67 -13.88 2.89 -11.45
N ALA A 68 -13.94 1.61 -11.11
CA ALA A 68 -14.76 1.13 -10.01
C ALA A 68 -14.26 1.69 -8.67
N TYR A 69 -12.95 1.75 -8.45
CA TYR A 69 -12.35 2.32 -7.26
C TYR A 69 -12.68 3.81 -7.14
N PHE A 70 -12.47 4.60 -8.20
CA PHE A 70 -12.81 6.04 -8.21
C PHE A 70 -14.28 6.31 -7.86
N SER A 71 -15.21 5.57 -8.46
CA SER A 71 -16.66 5.72 -8.16
C SER A 71 -17.04 5.26 -6.76
N SER A 72 -16.19 4.46 -6.10
CA SER A 72 -16.34 4.01 -4.71
C SER A 72 -15.72 4.96 -3.67
N ILE A 73 -14.97 5.99 -4.09
CA ILE A 73 -14.41 6.99 -3.19
C ILE A 73 -15.52 7.84 -2.51
N PRO A 74 -16.49 8.45 -3.23
CA PRO A 74 -17.50 9.30 -2.58
C PRO A 74 -18.48 8.54 -1.68
N MET A 75 -18.51 7.21 -1.75
CA MET A 75 -19.20 6.42 -0.74
C MET A 75 -18.34 6.26 0.53
N SER A 76 -17.02 6.11 0.39
CA SER A 76 -16.11 5.74 1.48
C SER A 76 -15.51 6.93 2.22
N VAL A 77 -15.37 8.08 1.55
CA VAL A 77 -15.01 9.36 2.14
C VAL A 77 -15.87 10.48 1.54
N PHE A 78 -16.59 11.22 2.38
CA PHE A 78 -17.45 12.30 1.93
C PHE A 78 -17.69 13.34 3.02
N TYR A 79 -18.17 14.53 2.62
CA TYR A 79 -18.42 15.63 3.54
C TYR A 79 -19.91 15.98 3.62
N ASP A 80 -20.48 15.91 4.82
CA ASP A 80 -21.84 16.40 5.08
C ASP A 80 -21.83 17.38 6.26
N ASN A 81 -22.46 18.55 6.06
CA ASN A 81 -22.53 19.63 7.04
C ASN A 81 -21.18 20.00 7.71
N GLY A 82 -20.09 19.94 6.94
CA GLY A 82 -18.73 20.25 7.41
C GLY A 82 -18.03 19.16 8.22
N THR A 83 -18.66 17.99 8.36
CA THR A 83 -18.09 16.76 8.96
C THR A 83 -17.62 15.86 7.84
N GLN A 84 -16.42 15.28 7.98
CA GLN A 84 -15.93 14.26 7.06
C GLN A 84 -16.30 12.89 7.61
N TYR A 85 -16.94 12.06 6.81
CA TYR A 85 -17.19 10.66 7.14
C TYR A 85 -16.20 9.80 6.37
N ILE A 86 -15.60 8.80 7.02
CA ILE A 86 -14.56 7.97 6.43
C ILE A 86 -14.75 6.50 6.80
N SER A 87 -14.37 5.63 5.86
CA SER A 87 -14.29 4.18 6.03
C SER A 87 -13.25 3.61 5.07
N PRO A 88 -12.65 2.45 5.37
CA PRO A 88 -11.68 1.85 4.47
C PRO A 88 -12.23 1.58 3.07
N LEU A 89 -11.42 1.89 2.07
CA LEU A 89 -11.59 1.50 0.68
C LEU A 89 -10.26 0.91 0.23
N ILE A 90 -10.26 -0.38 -0.11
CA ILE A 90 -9.04 -1.10 -0.49
C ILE A 90 -9.24 -1.95 -1.73
N TYR A 91 -8.15 -2.15 -2.46
CA TYR A 91 -8.01 -3.26 -3.38
C TYR A 91 -7.72 -4.52 -2.58
N SER A 92 -8.70 -5.43 -2.54
CA SER A 92 -8.63 -6.62 -1.69
C SER A 92 -7.95 -7.76 -2.45
N SER A 93 -6.78 -8.17 -1.97
CA SER A 93 -5.87 -9.12 -2.63
C SER A 93 -5.42 -10.27 -1.71
N GLY A 94 -5.67 -10.18 -0.40
CA GLY A 94 -5.37 -11.21 0.59
C GLY A 94 -3.93 -11.20 1.08
N SER A 95 -3.27 -10.04 1.10
CA SER A 95 -1.91 -9.89 1.65
C SER A 95 -1.89 -9.92 3.18
N GLU A 96 -0.75 -10.22 3.80
CA GLU A 96 -0.62 -10.17 5.28
C GLU A 96 -0.87 -8.75 5.82
N SER A 97 -0.44 -7.71 5.08
CA SER A 97 -0.71 -6.31 5.44
C SER A 97 -2.21 -5.98 5.43
N GLU A 98 -2.97 -6.60 4.51
CA GLU A 98 -4.44 -6.51 4.47
C GLU A 98 -5.05 -7.18 5.69
N GLU A 99 -4.64 -8.41 6.00
CA GLU A 99 -5.11 -9.15 7.18
C GLU A 99 -4.93 -8.31 8.46
N TRP A 100 -3.72 -7.80 8.69
CA TRP A 100 -3.43 -6.96 9.86
C TRP A 100 -4.23 -5.66 9.89
N PHE A 101 -4.47 -5.03 8.72
CA PHE A 101 -5.27 -3.80 8.66
C PHE A 101 -6.75 -4.05 8.94
N LEU A 102 -7.29 -5.15 8.43
CA LEU A 102 -8.66 -5.54 8.69
C LEU A 102 -8.85 -5.91 10.16
N GLU A 103 -7.94 -6.69 10.75
CA GLU A 103 -7.95 -7.01 12.19
C GLU A 103 -8.02 -5.74 13.04
N ASP A 104 -7.11 -4.78 12.81
CA ASP A 104 -7.09 -3.51 13.55
C ASP A 104 -8.40 -2.72 13.39
N TRP A 105 -8.97 -2.71 12.17
CA TRP A 105 -10.22 -2.01 11.91
C TRP A 105 -11.43 -2.67 12.60
N ILE A 106 -11.54 -3.99 12.52
CA ILE A 106 -12.62 -4.74 13.17
C ILE A 106 -12.56 -4.56 14.68
N ASP A 107 -11.37 -4.63 15.26
CA ASP A 107 -11.15 -4.43 16.69
C ASP A 107 -11.58 -3.03 17.13
N TYR A 108 -11.27 -2.00 16.32
CA TYR A 108 -11.73 -0.63 16.59
C TYR A 108 -13.25 -0.52 16.58
N LEU A 109 -13.92 -1.19 15.63
CA LEU A 109 -15.37 -1.16 15.52
C LEU A 109 -16.08 -2.02 16.58
N SER A 110 -15.39 -2.98 17.22
CA SER A 110 -15.99 -3.94 18.15
C SER A 110 -16.74 -3.27 19.31
N VAL A 111 -16.22 -2.15 19.82
CA VAL A 111 -16.83 -1.38 20.92
C VAL A 111 -18.11 -0.64 20.51
N ASP A 112 -18.27 -0.39 19.20
CA ASP A 112 -19.43 0.28 18.60
C ASP A 112 -20.42 -0.72 17.95
N GLY A 113 -20.26 -2.01 18.25
CA GLY A 113 -21.14 -3.09 17.76
C GLY A 113 -20.62 -3.80 16.51
N GLY A 114 -19.35 -3.64 16.15
CA GLY A 114 -18.70 -4.33 15.04
C GLY A 114 -19.04 -3.76 13.66
N LEU A 115 -18.47 -4.37 12.63
CA LEU A 115 -18.72 -4.04 11.22
C LEU A 115 -20.15 -4.41 10.83
N VAL A 116 -20.89 -3.50 10.16
CA VAL A 116 -22.29 -3.76 9.75
C VAL A 116 -22.50 -3.76 8.24
N GLN A 117 -21.58 -3.17 7.48
CA GLN A 117 -21.69 -3.08 6.03
C GLN A 117 -20.34 -3.40 5.38
N ALA A 118 -20.30 -4.43 4.54
CA ALA A 118 -19.15 -4.74 3.70
C ALA A 118 -19.61 -4.89 2.26
N THR A 119 -19.13 -4.03 1.37
CA THR A 119 -19.49 -4.05 -0.05
C THR A 119 -18.33 -4.60 -0.87
N ALA A 120 -18.61 -5.59 -1.73
CA ALA A 120 -17.65 -6.09 -2.71
C ALA A 120 -17.96 -5.47 -4.08
N ILE A 121 -16.94 -4.96 -4.76
CA ILE A 121 -17.03 -4.31 -6.07
C ILE A 121 -16.06 -5.00 -7.03
N GLY A 122 -16.57 -5.39 -8.19
CA GLY A 122 -15.82 -6.19 -9.17
C GLY A 122 -15.87 -7.69 -8.90
N ASP A 123 -15.12 -8.45 -9.69
CA ASP A 123 -15.25 -9.90 -9.77
C ASP A 123 -14.31 -10.61 -8.78
N PHE A 124 -14.86 -11.01 -7.63
CA PHE A 124 -14.15 -11.84 -6.66
C PHE A 124 -14.45 -13.34 -6.84
N SER A 125 -13.51 -14.19 -6.42
CA SER A 125 -13.82 -15.61 -6.23
C SER A 125 -14.65 -15.83 -4.97
N GLU A 126 -15.60 -16.76 -5.01
CA GLU A 126 -16.46 -17.07 -3.85
C GLU A 126 -15.70 -17.60 -2.64
N SER A 127 -14.67 -18.43 -2.89
CA SER A 127 -13.83 -18.95 -1.81
C SER A 127 -13.13 -17.82 -1.08
N TYR A 128 -12.67 -16.81 -1.81
CA TYR A 128 -12.01 -15.65 -1.23
C TYR A 128 -12.98 -14.82 -0.38
N LEU A 129 -14.14 -14.45 -0.93
CA LEU A 129 -15.15 -13.69 -0.17
C LEU A 129 -15.67 -14.46 1.04
N THR A 130 -15.79 -15.79 0.94
CA THR A 130 -16.25 -16.62 2.06
C THR A 130 -15.26 -16.61 3.22
N GLU A 131 -13.96 -16.79 2.96
CA GLU A 131 -12.96 -16.69 4.02
C GLU A 131 -12.87 -15.27 4.58
N LEU A 132 -12.86 -14.25 3.71
CA LEU A 132 -12.85 -12.85 4.14
C LEU A 132 -14.06 -12.50 5.01
N GLN A 133 -15.25 -13.02 4.68
CA GLN A 133 -16.46 -12.84 5.49
C GLN A 133 -16.31 -13.41 6.92
N TYR A 134 -15.57 -14.51 7.07
CA TYR A 134 -15.26 -15.09 8.37
C TYR A 134 -14.23 -14.27 9.15
N ASP A 135 -13.28 -13.67 8.45
CA ASP A 135 -12.23 -12.85 9.07
C ASP A 135 -12.81 -11.50 9.52
N ILE A 136 -13.69 -10.88 8.73
CA ILE A 136 -14.31 -9.59 9.07
C ILE A 136 -15.55 -9.67 9.96
N GLY A 137 -16.11 -10.88 10.15
CA GLY A 137 -17.27 -11.09 11.01
C GLY A 137 -18.55 -10.39 10.56
N ALA A 138 -18.70 -10.11 9.26
CA ALA A 138 -19.87 -9.41 8.71
C ALA A 138 -20.17 -9.88 7.29
N LYS A 139 -21.46 -9.96 6.92
CA LYS A 139 -21.88 -10.35 5.57
C LYS A 139 -21.36 -9.38 4.51
N ILE A 140 -20.71 -9.91 3.47
CA ILE A 140 -20.26 -9.12 2.31
C ILE A 140 -21.38 -9.04 1.28
N TYR A 141 -22.17 -7.97 1.35
CA TYR A 141 -23.32 -7.70 0.50
C TYR A 141 -23.72 -6.20 0.56
N PRO A 142 -24.10 -5.55 -0.56
CA PRO A 142 -24.26 -6.11 -1.91
C PRO A 142 -22.93 -6.41 -2.59
N ARG A 143 -22.99 -7.21 -3.65
CA ARG A 143 -21.86 -7.49 -4.54
C ARG A 143 -22.11 -6.81 -5.88
N ILE A 144 -21.32 -5.78 -6.17
CA ILE A 144 -21.51 -4.93 -7.35
C ILE A 144 -20.53 -5.34 -8.44
N THR A 145 -21.02 -6.12 -9.39
CA THR A 145 -20.29 -6.51 -10.60
C THR A 145 -20.81 -5.74 -11.82
N GLY A 146 -20.07 -5.76 -12.92
CA GLY A 146 -20.48 -5.14 -14.18
C GLY A 146 -19.48 -5.39 -15.30
N ILE A 147 -19.93 -5.26 -16.55
CA ILE A 147 -19.07 -5.48 -17.72
C ILE A 147 -18.37 -4.21 -18.22
N SER A 148 -18.67 -3.05 -17.60
CA SER A 148 -18.07 -1.75 -17.90
C SER A 148 -17.97 -0.88 -16.65
N SER A 149 -17.05 0.08 -16.65
CA SER A 149 -16.93 1.06 -15.56
C SER A 149 -18.21 1.89 -15.34
N ALA A 150 -18.89 2.27 -16.43
CA ALA A 150 -20.13 3.03 -16.37
C ALA A 150 -21.27 2.27 -15.67
N GLU A 151 -21.35 0.95 -15.89
CA GLU A 151 -22.34 0.10 -15.23
C GLU A 151 -22.07 -0.05 -13.73
N ILE A 152 -20.81 -0.29 -13.33
CA ILE A 152 -20.41 -0.40 -11.92
C ILE A 152 -20.69 0.92 -11.20
N ALA A 153 -20.27 2.06 -11.79
CA ALA A 153 -20.52 3.38 -11.22
C ALA A 153 -22.01 3.70 -11.08
N ALA A 154 -22.83 3.34 -12.07
CA ALA A 154 -24.29 3.49 -12.00
C ALA A 154 -24.90 2.70 -10.83
N ARG A 155 -24.46 1.45 -10.63
CA ARG A 155 -24.93 0.59 -9.53
C ARG A 155 -24.48 1.11 -8.16
N ILE A 156 -23.23 1.57 -8.02
CA ILE A 156 -22.74 2.22 -6.79
C ILE A 156 -23.59 3.46 -6.49
N ALA A 157 -23.82 4.31 -7.48
CA ALA A 157 -24.57 5.55 -7.31
C ALA A 157 -26.00 5.32 -6.80
N VAL A 158 -26.74 4.37 -7.39
CA VAL A 158 -28.12 4.10 -6.93
C VAL A 158 -28.16 3.28 -5.64
N SER A 159 -27.10 2.53 -5.30
CA SER A 159 -26.96 1.84 -4.01
C SER A 159 -26.82 2.82 -2.85
N GLU A 160 -26.05 3.88 -3.04
CA GLU A 160 -25.68 4.82 -1.97
C GLU A 160 -26.59 6.06 -1.92
N TRP A 161 -27.17 6.50 -3.05
CA TRP A 161 -28.07 7.65 -3.09
C TRP A 161 -29.47 7.24 -3.58
N ARG A 162 -30.51 7.59 -2.82
CA ARG A 162 -31.91 7.44 -3.26
C ARG A 162 -32.29 8.50 -4.30
N THR A 163 -31.78 9.70 -4.11
CA THR A 163 -31.92 10.85 -5.01
C THR A 163 -30.65 11.68 -4.94
N SER A 164 -30.25 12.30 -6.04
CA SER A 164 -29.20 13.31 -6.02
C SER A 164 -29.46 14.36 -7.09
N GLY A 165 -29.77 15.59 -6.68
CA GLY A 165 -29.99 16.69 -7.62
C GLY A 165 -28.74 17.10 -8.39
N ALA A 166 -27.55 16.83 -7.84
CA ALA A 166 -26.27 17.06 -8.49
C ALA A 166 -25.51 15.75 -8.69
N VAL A 167 -24.78 15.63 -9.80
CA VAL A 167 -23.95 14.46 -10.12
C VAL A 167 -22.64 14.93 -10.75
N VAL A 168 -21.53 14.28 -10.41
CA VAL A 168 -20.25 14.49 -11.08
C VAL A 168 -20.09 13.44 -12.19
N LEU A 169 -19.75 13.91 -13.39
CA LEU A 169 -19.44 13.07 -14.55
C LEU A 169 -17.97 13.20 -14.91
N SER A 170 -17.38 12.11 -15.38
CA SER A 170 -16.04 12.13 -15.99
C SER A 170 -15.97 11.18 -17.18
N PRO A 171 -15.12 11.45 -18.19
CA PRO A 171 -14.80 10.44 -19.20
C PRO A 171 -14.15 9.20 -18.57
N ALA A 172 -14.58 8.01 -18.98
CA ALA A 172 -13.92 6.75 -18.62
C ALA A 172 -13.61 5.90 -19.85
N ARG A 173 -12.65 4.98 -19.68
CA ARG A 173 -12.25 4.04 -20.72
C ARG A 173 -11.71 2.75 -20.14
N ASP A 174 -12.44 1.65 -20.35
CA ASP A 174 -12.14 0.35 -19.73
C ASP A 174 -10.90 -0.35 -20.32
N SER A 175 -10.43 0.05 -21.49
CA SER A 175 -9.25 -0.54 -22.13
C SER A 175 -8.50 0.45 -23.02
N PHE A 176 -7.17 0.33 -22.99
CA PHE A 176 -6.26 1.15 -23.78
C PHE A 176 -5.39 0.29 -24.71
N GLN A 177 -4.95 0.86 -25.82
CA GLN A 177 -3.98 0.19 -26.69
C GLN A 177 -2.57 0.41 -26.17
N ALA A 178 -1.80 -0.67 -26.05
CA ALA A 178 -0.39 -0.59 -25.66
C ALA A 178 0.39 0.33 -26.61
N GLY A 179 1.28 1.15 -26.04
CA GLY A 179 2.14 2.02 -26.82
C GLY A 179 3.11 1.25 -27.72
N ALA A 180 3.52 1.88 -28.81
CA ALA A 180 4.51 1.30 -29.71
C ALA A 180 5.88 1.19 -29.02
N ILE A 181 6.65 0.17 -29.40
CA ILE A 181 8.07 0.07 -29.04
C ILE A 181 8.91 0.57 -30.22
N ILE A 182 9.68 1.63 -29.98
CA ILE A 182 10.67 2.15 -30.93
C ILE A 182 12.02 1.56 -30.53
N SER A 183 12.81 1.11 -31.50
CA SER A 183 14.15 0.57 -31.24
C SER A 183 15.16 1.08 -32.25
N GLY A 184 16.39 1.29 -31.80
CA GLY A 184 17.51 1.63 -32.67
C GLY A 184 18.82 1.03 -32.16
N ASN A 185 19.85 1.13 -33.00
CA ASN A 185 21.20 0.72 -32.66
C ASN A 185 22.22 1.56 -33.44
N SER A 186 23.43 1.61 -32.89
CA SER A 186 24.60 2.25 -33.47
C SER A 186 25.84 1.46 -33.09
N SER A 187 26.94 1.66 -33.81
CA SER A 187 28.22 0.98 -33.54
C SER A 187 29.37 1.93 -33.79
N HIS A 188 30.42 1.81 -33.00
CA HIS A 188 31.62 2.63 -33.13
C HIS A 188 32.88 1.80 -32.87
N THR A 189 34.01 2.24 -33.44
CA THR A 189 35.31 1.62 -33.23
C THR A 189 36.28 2.68 -32.73
N PHE A 190 36.72 2.54 -31.49
CA PHE A 190 37.87 3.30 -30.99
C PHE A 190 39.14 2.68 -31.56
N LEU A 191 40.03 3.50 -32.14
CA LEU A 191 41.25 3.02 -32.79
C LEU A 191 42.40 4.02 -32.62
N ASN A 192 43.36 3.67 -31.75
CA ASN A 192 44.47 4.56 -31.34
C ASN A 192 44.00 5.85 -30.65
N ASP A 193 42.88 5.79 -29.93
CA ASP A 193 42.29 6.93 -29.24
C ASP A 193 42.69 6.92 -27.76
N ALA A 194 43.98 7.10 -27.44
CA ALA A 194 44.43 7.08 -26.05
C ALA A 194 43.93 8.31 -25.27
N THR A 195 43.75 8.17 -23.96
CA THR A 195 43.39 9.29 -23.06
C THR A 195 44.40 10.44 -23.17
N GLU A 196 43.90 11.65 -23.42
CA GLU A 196 44.71 12.87 -23.45
C GLU A 196 44.76 13.52 -22.05
N THR A 197 45.76 14.35 -21.77
CA THR A 197 45.90 15.00 -20.46
C THR A 197 46.44 16.41 -20.61
N ASP A 198 45.74 17.36 -20.01
CA ASP A 198 46.24 18.71 -19.77
C ASP A 198 46.66 18.89 -18.32
N THR A 199 47.67 19.74 -18.10
CA THR A 199 48.09 20.14 -16.76
C THR A 199 48.15 21.66 -16.66
N PHE A 200 47.47 22.18 -15.66
CA PHE A 200 47.36 23.60 -15.37
C PHE A 200 48.01 23.89 -14.01
N GLY A 201 48.73 25.00 -13.92
CA GLY A 201 49.27 25.53 -12.67
C GLY A 201 48.71 26.91 -12.40
N GLY A 202 48.37 27.21 -11.15
CA GLY A 202 47.78 28.49 -10.79
C GLY A 202 48.07 28.90 -9.35
N THR A 203 47.92 30.20 -9.07
CA THR A 203 47.91 30.72 -7.70
C THR A 203 46.49 31.16 -7.37
N VAL A 204 45.84 30.50 -6.42
CA VAL A 204 44.52 30.89 -5.90
C VAL A 204 44.73 32.01 -4.90
N THR A 205 44.12 33.18 -5.12
CA THR A 205 44.33 34.38 -4.28
C THR A 205 43.05 34.93 -3.69
N GLY A 206 43.14 35.49 -2.47
CA GLY A 206 42.06 36.25 -1.84
C GLY A 206 41.07 35.41 -1.02
N VAL A 207 40.11 36.07 -0.39
CA VAL A 207 38.95 35.45 0.29
C VAL A 207 37.72 35.84 -0.49
N THR A 208 36.77 34.92 -0.68
CA THR A 208 35.45 35.17 -1.31
C THR A 208 35.42 35.48 -2.81
N VAL A 209 36.54 35.86 -3.44
CA VAL A 209 36.61 36.06 -4.90
C VAL A 209 37.27 34.83 -5.55
N PRO A 210 36.57 34.09 -6.43
CA PRO A 210 37.15 32.91 -7.06
C PRO A 210 38.27 33.28 -8.04
N THR A 211 39.29 32.43 -8.10
CA THR A 211 40.29 32.40 -9.17
C THR A 211 39.81 31.42 -10.24
N SER A 212 39.61 31.88 -11.47
CA SER A 212 39.09 31.05 -12.57
C SER A 212 40.20 30.48 -13.45
N ILE A 213 40.12 29.19 -13.80
CA ILE A 213 40.96 28.50 -14.76
C ILE A 213 40.06 27.96 -15.86
N SER A 214 40.31 28.37 -17.11
CA SER A 214 39.54 27.90 -18.26
C SER A 214 40.31 26.87 -19.08
N PHE A 215 39.61 25.90 -19.64
CA PHE A 215 40.17 24.84 -20.49
C PHE A 215 39.15 24.40 -21.55
N ASP A 216 39.63 23.88 -22.67
CA ASP A 216 38.80 23.47 -23.82
C ASP A 216 39.01 21.96 -24.08
N PRO A 217 38.08 21.09 -23.62
CA PRO A 217 38.18 19.66 -23.88
C PRO A 217 38.16 19.35 -25.40
N PRO A 218 38.93 18.34 -25.87
CA PRO A 218 38.86 17.89 -27.25
C PRO A 218 37.44 17.45 -27.66
N THR A 219 37.11 17.62 -28.94
CA THR A 219 35.81 17.16 -29.47
C THR A 219 35.64 15.65 -29.35
N SER A 220 36.73 14.88 -29.41
CA SER A 220 36.76 13.42 -29.22
C SER A 220 36.54 12.97 -27.77
N ALA A 221 36.62 13.87 -26.79
CA ALA A 221 36.42 13.51 -25.39
C ALA A 221 34.94 13.19 -25.12
N GLY A 222 34.66 12.03 -24.51
CA GLY A 222 33.35 11.70 -23.95
C GLY A 222 33.28 11.93 -22.44
N TRP A 223 34.42 11.86 -21.76
CA TRP A 223 34.51 11.98 -20.31
C TRP A 223 35.68 12.87 -19.88
N LEU A 224 35.48 13.58 -18.77
CA LEU A 224 36.49 14.42 -18.13
C LEU A 224 36.80 13.83 -16.74
N GLU A 225 38.08 13.60 -16.43
CA GLU A 225 38.57 13.29 -15.07
C GLU A 225 39.52 14.41 -14.64
N GLY A 226 39.33 14.99 -13.46
CA GLY A 226 40.22 16.00 -12.90
C GLY A 226 40.87 15.58 -11.59
N SER A 227 42.08 16.07 -11.36
CA SER A 227 42.79 15.93 -10.09
C SER A 227 43.45 17.24 -9.70
N PHE A 228 43.01 17.81 -8.58
CA PHE A 228 43.49 19.06 -8.02
C PHE A 228 44.33 18.81 -6.78
N ASN A 229 45.55 19.34 -6.76
CA ASN A 229 46.40 19.25 -5.59
C ASN A 229 47.12 20.56 -5.30
N TRP A 230 47.35 20.85 -4.03
CA TRP A 230 48.06 22.03 -3.55
C TRP A 230 48.86 21.71 -2.29
N THR A 231 49.87 22.54 -2.03
CA THR A 231 50.71 22.44 -0.83
C THR A 231 50.10 23.20 0.34
N GLY A 232 50.03 22.57 1.52
CA GLY A 232 49.54 23.18 2.76
C GLY A 232 48.21 22.61 3.23
N ASN A 233 47.68 23.18 4.32
CA ASN A 233 46.43 22.76 4.97
C ASN A 233 45.28 23.75 4.71
N GLU A 234 45.44 24.67 3.76
CA GLU A 234 44.40 25.64 3.44
C GLU A 234 43.20 24.97 2.77
N ILE A 235 42.01 25.45 3.10
CA ILE A 235 40.76 24.97 2.51
C ILE A 235 40.48 25.75 1.22
N ILE A 236 40.44 25.01 0.12
CA ILE A 236 40.12 25.53 -1.23
C ILE A 236 38.93 24.73 -1.75
N THR A 237 37.84 25.42 -2.06
CA THR A 237 36.66 24.83 -2.70
C THR A 237 36.64 25.17 -4.19
N HIS A 238 36.06 24.29 -5.00
CA HIS A 238 35.89 24.48 -6.44
C HIS A 238 34.43 24.54 -6.85
N GLU A 239 34.18 25.20 -7.98
CA GLU A 239 32.96 25.09 -8.78
C GLU A 239 33.41 24.91 -10.23
N LEU A 240 32.99 23.82 -10.88
CA LEU A 240 33.21 23.58 -12.30
C LEU A 240 31.97 24.02 -13.06
N VAL A 241 32.19 24.92 -14.02
CA VAL A 241 31.16 25.56 -14.83
C VAL A 241 31.32 25.09 -16.26
N ASP A 242 30.23 24.59 -16.83
CA ASP A 242 30.20 24.16 -18.22
C ASP A 242 30.15 25.37 -19.19
N PRO A 243 30.27 25.15 -20.50
CA PRO A 243 30.15 26.20 -21.51
C PRO A 243 28.79 26.93 -21.54
N ALA A 244 27.73 26.36 -20.97
CA ALA A 244 26.41 26.98 -20.85
C ALA A 244 26.33 27.91 -19.62
N GLY A 245 27.29 27.85 -18.71
CA GLY A 245 27.34 28.64 -17.48
C GLY A 245 26.73 27.92 -16.27
N GLU A 246 26.39 26.63 -16.40
CA GLU A 246 25.82 25.82 -15.33
C GLU A 246 26.93 25.21 -14.46
N ILE A 247 26.69 25.15 -13.15
CA ILE A 247 27.61 24.48 -12.22
C ILE A 247 27.30 22.98 -12.29
N VAL A 248 28.26 22.22 -12.79
CA VAL A 248 28.13 20.78 -13.05
C VAL A 248 29.00 19.94 -12.13
N ASP A 249 29.84 20.56 -11.32
CA ASP A 249 30.57 19.93 -10.21
C ASP A 249 31.03 20.99 -9.20
N TYR A 250 31.15 20.65 -7.90
CA TYR A 250 31.60 21.60 -6.87
C TYR A 250 32.15 20.90 -5.63
N SER A 251 32.73 21.63 -4.68
CA SER A 251 33.05 21.09 -3.34
C SER A 251 32.53 22.00 -2.24
N VAL A 252 32.31 21.42 -1.05
CA VAL A 252 31.91 22.15 0.16
C VAL A 252 33.05 22.21 1.16
N TYR A 253 33.06 23.28 1.96
CA TYR A 253 34.09 23.54 2.97
C TYR A 253 34.38 22.33 3.86
N THR A 254 33.33 21.77 4.48
CA THR A 254 33.41 20.71 5.47
C THR A 254 34.06 19.44 4.91
N GLN A 255 33.71 19.07 3.67
CA GLN A 255 34.34 17.95 2.97
C GLN A 255 35.85 18.19 2.76
N VAL A 256 36.21 19.36 2.23
CA VAL A 256 37.62 19.70 1.99
C VAL A 256 38.39 19.77 3.31
N TYR A 257 37.75 20.26 4.37
CA TYR A 257 38.31 20.29 5.72
C TYR A 257 38.70 18.89 6.20
N PHE A 258 37.78 17.92 6.20
CA PHE A 258 38.10 16.55 6.60
C PHE A 258 39.17 15.90 5.71
N SER A 259 39.18 16.22 4.41
CA SER A 259 40.12 15.66 3.42
C SER A 259 41.55 16.24 3.49
N ARG A 260 41.75 17.31 4.27
CA ARG A 260 43.02 18.06 4.33
C ARG A 260 43.53 18.28 5.74
N HIS A 261 42.67 18.17 6.75
CA HIS A 261 43.04 18.49 8.12
C HIS A 261 43.90 17.35 8.73
N PRO A 262 45.09 17.65 9.27
CA PRO A 262 46.04 16.62 9.75
C PRO A 262 45.54 15.72 10.87
N ALA A 263 44.40 16.05 11.49
CA ALA A 263 43.77 15.21 12.52
C ALA A 263 43.01 14.01 11.93
N TYR A 264 42.57 14.09 10.66
CA TYR A 264 41.73 13.07 10.03
C TYR A 264 42.44 12.33 8.89
N VAL A 265 43.45 12.94 8.27
CA VAL A 265 44.22 12.32 7.19
C VAL A 265 45.73 12.44 7.44
N GLU A 266 46.46 11.34 7.22
CA GLU A 266 47.93 11.34 7.32
C GLU A 266 48.58 12.15 6.17
N ASN A 267 47.93 12.15 5.00
CA ASN A 267 48.38 12.86 3.81
C ASN A 267 47.21 13.64 3.21
N ALA A 268 47.47 14.88 2.78
CA ALA A 268 46.48 15.69 2.07
C ALA A 268 46.00 14.98 0.80
N VAL A 269 44.69 14.80 0.66
CA VAL A 269 44.13 14.10 -0.50
C VAL A 269 43.80 15.11 -1.61
N PRO A 270 44.15 14.82 -2.89
CA PRO A 270 43.69 15.63 -4.02
C PRO A 270 42.16 15.69 -4.06
N LEU A 271 41.63 16.80 -4.57
CA LEU A 271 40.22 16.87 -4.94
C LEU A 271 40.08 16.33 -6.36
N HIS A 272 38.98 15.64 -6.63
CA HIS A 272 38.71 15.04 -7.92
C HIS A 272 37.35 15.49 -8.45
N PHE A 273 37.23 15.54 -9.77
CA PHE A 273 35.93 15.58 -10.46
C PHE A 273 35.93 14.55 -11.57
N TRP A 274 34.74 14.05 -11.91
CA TRP A 274 34.60 13.07 -12.97
C TRP A 274 33.19 13.12 -13.55
N LEU A 275 33.07 13.53 -14.80
CA LEU A 275 31.77 13.76 -15.43
C LEU A 275 31.83 13.60 -16.95
N PRO A 276 30.71 13.23 -17.59
CA PRO A 276 30.62 13.18 -19.03
C PRO A 276 30.71 14.60 -19.61
N LYS A 277 31.38 14.74 -20.76
CA LYS A 277 31.41 16.01 -21.49
C LYS A 277 30.06 16.23 -22.17
N THR A 278 29.17 16.98 -21.52
CA THR A 278 27.80 17.23 -21.99
C THR A 278 27.72 18.19 -23.17
N THR A 279 28.66 19.12 -23.29
CA THR A 279 28.72 20.09 -24.38
C THR A 279 30.16 20.45 -24.76
N ASP A 280 30.37 20.78 -26.03
CA ASP A 280 31.61 21.35 -26.52
C ASP A 280 31.72 22.84 -26.12
N GLY A 281 32.95 23.32 -25.94
CA GLY A 281 33.24 24.72 -25.64
C GLY A 281 34.24 24.88 -24.48
N THR A 282 34.34 26.10 -23.98
CA THR A 282 35.27 26.45 -22.89
C THR A 282 34.64 26.19 -21.53
N TRP A 283 35.23 25.26 -20.79
CA TRP A 283 34.89 24.96 -19.41
C TRP A 283 35.66 25.88 -18.47
N THR A 284 35.07 26.23 -17.33
CA THR A 284 35.70 27.13 -16.34
C THR A 284 35.65 26.52 -14.95
N MET A 285 36.81 26.35 -14.33
CA MET A 285 36.94 25.98 -12.94
C MET A 285 37.18 27.22 -12.08
N ASN A 286 36.27 27.50 -11.15
CA ASN A 286 36.38 28.56 -10.15
C ASN A 286 36.91 27.99 -8.83
N LEU A 287 38.01 28.53 -8.33
CA LEU A 287 38.64 28.10 -7.08
C LEU A 287 38.54 29.20 -6.02
N THR A 288 37.97 28.90 -4.87
CA THR A 288 37.84 29.87 -3.76
C THR A 288 38.61 29.42 -2.53
N ARG A 289 39.35 30.37 -1.94
CA ARG A 289 39.98 30.21 -0.62
C ARG A 289 39.08 30.74 0.48
N ASP A 290 39.08 30.03 1.59
CA ASP A 290 38.35 30.44 2.79
C ASP A 290 39.13 31.46 3.65
N THR A 291 40.45 31.48 3.55
CA THR A 291 41.32 32.38 4.33
C THR A 291 42.17 33.31 3.46
N PRO A 292 42.48 34.53 3.93
CA PRO A 292 43.29 35.48 3.18
C PRO A 292 44.67 34.91 2.83
N GLY A 293 45.13 35.13 1.61
CA GLY A 293 46.48 34.75 1.18
C GLY A 293 46.51 34.20 -0.25
N SER A 294 47.54 33.41 -0.54
CA SER A 294 47.76 32.78 -1.84
C SER A 294 48.27 31.35 -1.70
N THR A 295 47.67 30.39 -2.40
CA THR A 295 48.17 29.00 -2.50
C THR A 295 48.47 28.65 -3.95
N THR A 296 49.61 28.02 -4.19
CA THR A 296 49.91 27.42 -5.50
C THR A 296 49.27 26.05 -5.61
N MET A 297 48.58 25.81 -6.73
CA MET A 297 47.88 24.56 -7.02
C MET A 297 48.32 24.02 -8.39
N SER A 298 48.35 22.70 -8.51
CA SER A 298 48.41 21.96 -9.77
C SER A 298 47.10 21.23 -10.03
N CYS A 299 46.60 21.31 -11.26
CA CYS A 299 45.45 20.58 -11.74
C CYS A 299 45.87 19.74 -12.95
N SER A 300 45.46 18.48 -13.00
CA SER A 300 45.51 17.68 -14.22
C SER A 300 44.08 17.33 -14.63
N VAL A 301 43.75 17.50 -15.92
CA VAL A 301 42.47 17.09 -16.50
C VAL A 301 42.76 16.07 -17.59
N PHE A 302 42.20 14.87 -17.44
CA PHE A 302 42.25 13.79 -18.40
C PHE A 302 41.00 13.82 -19.27
N TYR A 303 41.19 13.61 -20.57
CA TYR A 303 40.14 13.58 -21.58
C TYR A 303 40.04 12.16 -22.13
N HIS A 304 39.02 11.44 -21.70
CA HIS A 304 38.79 10.07 -22.15
C HIS A 304 38.01 10.09 -23.47
N PRO A 305 38.42 9.33 -24.49
CA PRO A 305 37.73 9.29 -25.77
C PRO A 305 36.28 8.81 -25.59
N GLY A 306 35.37 9.34 -26.39
CA GLY A 306 33.99 8.88 -26.37
C GLY A 306 33.29 8.98 -27.70
N PHE A 307 32.19 8.26 -27.76
CA PHE A 307 31.25 8.21 -28.87
C PHE A 307 29.90 8.72 -28.37
N THR A 308 29.27 9.59 -29.15
CA THR A 308 27.94 10.12 -28.84
C THR A 308 26.94 9.71 -29.91
N GLU A 309 25.74 9.35 -29.47
CA GLU A 309 24.61 9.01 -30.33
C GLU A 309 23.37 9.78 -29.87
N THR A 310 22.70 10.46 -30.79
CA THR A 310 21.47 11.21 -30.49
C THR A 310 20.24 10.36 -30.76
N VAL A 311 19.35 10.27 -29.78
CA VAL A 311 18.11 9.49 -29.84
C VAL A 311 16.91 10.41 -29.65
N PRO A 312 16.02 10.53 -30.67
CA PRO A 312 14.78 11.29 -30.50
C PRO A 312 13.79 10.49 -29.65
N VAL A 313 13.42 11.05 -28.50
CA VAL A 313 12.43 10.50 -27.57
C VAL A 313 11.11 11.23 -27.76
N PRO A 314 10.00 10.54 -28.11
CA PRO A 314 8.70 11.17 -28.29
C PRO A 314 8.05 11.55 -26.95
N ALA A 315 7.07 12.47 -26.98
CA ALA A 315 6.16 12.72 -25.88
C ALA A 315 5.47 11.43 -25.36
N ASN A 316 5.02 11.46 -24.10
CA ASN A 316 4.36 10.34 -23.44
C ASN A 316 5.21 9.04 -23.40
N SER A 317 6.54 9.15 -23.42
CA SER A 317 7.42 7.97 -23.28
C SER A 317 7.33 7.38 -21.87
N LYS A 318 7.06 6.07 -21.75
CA LYS A 318 7.05 5.32 -20.49
C LYS A 318 8.46 5.01 -20.00
N TRP A 319 9.37 4.64 -20.91
CA TRP A 319 10.77 4.38 -20.57
C TRP A 319 11.69 4.47 -21.78
N LEU A 320 12.97 4.78 -21.54
CA LEU A 320 14.10 4.67 -22.45
C LEU A 320 15.13 3.70 -21.86
N ASN A 321 15.32 2.56 -22.51
CA ASN A 321 16.30 1.56 -22.12
C ASN A 321 17.46 1.57 -23.11
N VAL A 322 18.68 1.76 -22.61
CA VAL A 322 19.91 1.79 -23.40
C VAL A 322 20.84 0.67 -22.96
N SER A 323 21.47 0.00 -23.91
CA SER A 323 22.49 -1.03 -23.67
C SER A 323 23.72 -0.75 -24.51
N LEU A 324 24.87 -0.79 -23.86
CA LEU A 324 26.20 -0.70 -24.45
C LEU A 324 26.87 -2.07 -24.34
N ASN A 325 27.53 -2.53 -25.40
CA ASN A 325 28.40 -3.71 -25.38
C ASN A 325 29.73 -3.40 -26.07
N TRP A 326 30.77 -4.15 -25.74
CA TRP A 326 32.08 -4.02 -26.39
C TRP A 326 32.86 -5.33 -26.42
N ASP A 327 33.78 -5.45 -27.38
CA ASP A 327 34.47 -6.71 -27.65
C ASP A 327 35.78 -6.89 -26.86
N ASN A 328 36.47 -5.81 -26.51
CA ASN A 328 37.61 -5.88 -25.59
C ASN A 328 37.14 -5.90 -24.13
N VAL A 329 36.58 -7.03 -23.69
CA VAL A 329 35.93 -7.17 -22.38
C VAL A 329 36.81 -6.90 -21.14
N ALA A 330 38.11 -6.68 -21.33
CA ALA A 330 39.06 -6.31 -20.29
C ALA A 330 39.25 -4.79 -20.13
N THR A 331 38.49 -3.97 -20.86
CA THR A 331 38.52 -2.50 -20.78
C THR A 331 37.32 -1.94 -20.03
N ASP A 332 37.46 -0.71 -19.53
CA ASP A 332 36.45 0.00 -18.75
C ASP A 332 35.72 1.03 -19.62
N LEU A 333 34.42 0.81 -19.87
CA LEU A 333 33.56 1.73 -20.61
C LEU A 333 32.39 2.25 -19.78
N ASN A 334 32.22 3.56 -19.78
CA ASN A 334 31.07 4.22 -19.15
C ASN A 334 29.97 4.51 -20.17
N LEU A 335 28.73 4.49 -19.69
CA LEU A 335 27.54 4.92 -20.41
C LEU A 335 26.86 6.08 -19.66
N ALA A 336 26.44 7.13 -20.37
CA ALA A 336 25.65 8.24 -19.79
C ALA A 336 24.50 8.66 -20.70
N LEU A 337 23.43 9.18 -20.09
CA LEU A 337 22.28 9.79 -20.74
C LEU A 337 22.22 11.28 -20.39
N ILE A 338 22.32 12.09 -21.43
CA ILE A 338 22.15 13.55 -21.36
C ILE A 338 20.79 13.90 -21.94
N ASP A 339 20.01 14.68 -21.20
CA ASP A 339 18.69 15.10 -21.64
C ASP A 339 18.75 16.24 -22.68
N PRO A 340 17.60 16.60 -23.30
CA PRO A 340 17.54 17.65 -24.31
C PRO A 340 17.98 19.04 -23.84
N ASN A 341 18.12 19.26 -22.53
CA ASN A 341 18.62 20.51 -21.94
C ASN A 341 20.11 20.45 -21.59
N GLY A 342 20.82 19.38 -21.97
CA GLY A 342 22.26 19.23 -21.75
C GLY A 342 22.65 18.72 -20.36
N ARG A 343 21.69 18.19 -19.57
CA ARG A 343 21.93 17.75 -18.18
C ARG A 343 22.16 16.25 -18.11
N LEU A 344 23.04 15.81 -17.22
CA LEU A 344 23.25 14.40 -16.90
C LEU A 344 22.08 13.87 -16.07
N VAL A 345 21.31 12.93 -16.63
CA VAL A 345 20.15 12.34 -15.93
C VAL A 345 20.46 10.98 -15.34
N MET A 346 21.16 10.12 -16.09
CA MET A 346 21.56 8.79 -15.64
C MET A 346 22.89 8.40 -16.24
N TRP A 347 23.57 7.47 -15.59
CA TRP A 347 24.79 6.88 -16.06
C TRP A 347 24.95 5.45 -15.53
N ALA A 348 25.71 4.64 -16.24
CA ALA A 348 26.15 3.32 -15.83
C ALA A 348 27.68 3.28 -16.02
N PRO A 349 28.46 3.47 -14.95
CA PRO A 349 29.92 3.33 -15.02
C PRO A 349 30.29 1.86 -15.19
N ALA A 350 31.44 1.56 -15.80
CA ALA A 350 31.89 0.19 -16.04
C ALA A 350 31.89 -0.64 -14.74
N GLY A 351 31.05 -1.69 -14.69
CA GLY A 351 30.98 -2.71 -13.65
C GLY A 351 32.26 -3.56 -13.58
N SER A 352 32.42 -4.38 -12.51
CA SER A 352 33.64 -5.19 -12.33
C SER A 352 33.84 -6.05 -13.56
N ILE A 353 35.06 -6.15 -14.09
CA ILE A 353 35.41 -7.11 -15.15
C ILE A 353 34.94 -8.53 -14.75
N LEU A 354 34.76 -8.79 -13.44
CA LEU A 354 34.22 -10.03 -12.89
C LEU A 354 32.68 -10.12 -12.85
N ALA A 355 31.95 -8.99 -12.77
CA ALA A 355 30.50 -8.95 -12.56
C ALA A 355 29.70 -8.75 -13.86
N ASN A 356 30.21 -7.97 -14.81
CA ASN A 356 29.50 -7.68 -16.06
C ASN A 356 30.45 -7.46 -17.27
N PRO A 357 31.29 -8.46 -17.66
CA PRO A 357 32.31 -8.26 -18.68
C PRO A 357 31.72 -7.88 -20.04
N GLY A 358 32.06 -6.69 -20.54
CA GLY A 358 31.73 -6.26 -21.90
C GLY A 358 30.33 -5.70 -22.12
N ARG A 359 29.60 -5.29 -21.06
CA ARG A 359 28.25 -4.74 -21.20
C ARG A 359 27.87 -3.75 -20.09
N GLU A 360 27.18 -2.67 -20.46
CA GLU A 360 26.48 -1.75 -19.55
C GLU A 360 25.04 -1.48 -20.00
N SER A 361 24.17 -1.04 -19.08
CA SER A 361 22.81 -0.63 -19.42
C SER A 361 22.23 0.42 -18.48
N ILE A 362 21.36 1.29 -19.03
CA ILE A 362 20.56 2.27 -18.29
C ILE A 362 19.08 2.00 -18.57
N GLN A 363 18.26 2.06 -17.52
CA GLN A 363 16.80 2.02 -17.61
C GLN A 363 16.24 3.33 -17.05
N LEU A 364 15.78 4.20 -17.94
CA LEU A 364 15.24 5.51 -17.58
C LEU A 364 13.71 5.49 -17.68
N PRO A 365 12.97 5.54 -16.55
CA PRO A 365 11.52 5.69 -16.58
C PRO A 365 11.13 7.14 -16.92
N TYR A 366 10.02 7.29 -17.63
CA TYR A 366 9.39 8.54 -18.04
C TYR A 366 10.36 9.63 -18.52
N PRO A 367 11.15 9.36 -19.58
CA PRO A 367 12.02 10.38 -20.15
C PRO A 367 11.19 11.51 -20.77
N MET A 368 11.69 12.74 -20.66
CA MET A 368 11.11 13.90 -21.31
C MET A 368 11.24 13.83 -22.83
N GLU A 369 10.30 14.48 -23.53
CA GLU A 369 10.36 14.59 -24.99
C GLU A 369 11.61 15.38 -25.43
N GLY A 370 12.22 14.94 -26.53
CA GLY A 370 13.27 15.67 -27.23
C GLY A 370 14.45 14.80 -27.65
N ASP A 371 15.53 15.46 -28.08
CA ASP A 371 16.75 14.80 -28.52
C ASP A 371 17.66 14.48 -27.33
N TRP A 372 17.71 13.21 -26.94
CA TRP A 372 18.61 12.71 -25.90
C TRP A 372 19.98 12.36 -26.49
N VAL A 373 21.05 12.54 -25.72
CA VAL A 373 22.41 12.15 -26.12
C VAL A 373 22.90 11.01 -25.25
N ILE A 374 23.19 9.87 -25.88
CA ILE A 374 23.90 8.75 -25.28
C ILE A 374 25.40 9.00 -25.42
N ILE A 375 26.15 8.91 -24.33
CA ILE A 375 27.62 9.02 -24.34
C ILE A 375 28.20 7.68 -23.89
N ALA A 376 29.03 7.07 -24.74
CA ALA A 376 29.85 5.92 -24.39
C ALA A 376 31.33 6.34 -24.37
N SER A 377 32.05 6.15 -23.27
CA SER A 377 33.45 6.59 -23.15
C SER A 377 34.36 5.49 -22.64
N TRP A 378 35.54 5.37 -23.25
CA TRP A 378 36.56 4.38 -22.88
C TRP A 378 37.52 5.00 -21.86
N MET A 379 37.38 4.57 -20.60
CA MET A 379 38.00 5.21 -19.44
C MET A 379 39.49 4.90 -19.30
N ASP A 380 39.91 3.68 -19.63
CA ASP A 380 41.30 3.24 -19.62
C ASP A 380 41.92 3.17 -21.02
N ALA A 381 41.49 4.09 -21.90
CA ALA A 381 41.84 4.05 -23.31
C ALA A 381 43.35 4.09 -23.58
N THR A 382 43.81 3.09 -24.32
CA THR A 382 45.19 2.96 -24.78
C THR A 382 45.27 3.08 -26.31
N ASN A 383 46.43 2.80 -26.90
CA ASN A 383 46.59 2.76 -28.36
C ASN A 383 46.02 1.47 -29.00
N GLU A 384 45.03 0.85 -28.37
CA GLU A 384 44.40 -0.40 -28.82
C GLU A 384 43.10 -0.14 -29.59
N GLN A 385 42.52 -1.21 -30.14
CA GLN A 385 41.20 -1.16 -30.76
C GLN A 385 40.15 -1.68 -29.77
N ASN A 386 39.00 -1.00 -29.70
CA ASN A 386 37.83 -1.49 -29.00
C ASN A 386 36.56 -1.18 -29.81
N ASN A 387 35.79 -2.20 -30.16
CA ASN A 387 34.55 -2.04 -30.90
C ASN A 387 33.38 -2.04 -29.94
N ILE A 388 32.49 -1.06 -30.07
CA ILE A 388 31.31 -0.90 -29.23
C ILE A 388 30.03 -1.00 -30.06
N GLY A 389 28.98 -1.52 -29.44
CA GLY A 389 27.61 -1.48 -29.95
C GLY A 389 26.69 -0.83 -28.92
N ILE A 390 25.90 0.15 -29.37
CA ILE A 390 24.84 0.78 -28.59
C ILE A 390 23.51 0.34 -29.16
N SER A 391 22.56 -0.01 -28.30
CA SER A 391 21.18 -0.27 -28.68
C SER A 391 20.24 0.41 -27.70
N TRP A 392 19.11 0.89 -28.19
CA TRP A 392 18.09 1.49 -27.36
C TRP A 392 16.69 1.02 -27.73
N ARG A 393 15.81 1.05 -26.74
CA ARG A 393 14.38 0.78 -26.88
C ARG A 393 13.63 1.86 -26.12
N ILE A 394 12.53 2.34 -26.70
CA ILE A 394 11.63 3.31 -26.10
C ILE A 394 10.23 2.71 -26.14
N SER A 395 9.51 2.79 -25.03
CA SER A 395 8.08 2.48 -24.97
C SER A 395 7.31 3.75 -24.65
N GLN A 396 6.10 3.86 -25.19
CA GLN A 396 5.17 4.94 -24.87
C GLN A 396 4.05 4.44 -23.96
N LEU A 397 3.53 5.32 -23.13
CA LEU A 397 2.27 5.11 -22.43
C LEU A 397 1.12 5.02 -23.45
N PRO A 398 0.03 4.32 -23.09
CA PRO A 398 -1.18 4.40 -23.88
C PRO A 398 -1.67 5.85 -24.04
N THR A 399 -2.17 6.19 -25.22
CA THR A 399 -2.56 7.58 -25.55
C THR A 399 -3.64 8.11 -24.58
N ASN A 400 -3.35 9.28 -23.99
CA ASN A 400 -4.21 10.03 -23.07
C ASN A 400 -4.58 9.31 -21.77
N ILE A 401 -3.88 8.22 -21.41
CA ILE A 401 -4.20 7.46 -20.19
C ILE A 401 -4.18 8.35 -18.94
N ASP A 402 -3.17 9.20 -18.83
CA ASP A 402 -3.00 10.19 -17.76
C ASP A 402 -4.21 11.13 -17.66
N HIS A 403 -4.71 11.65 -18.78
CA HIS A 403 -5.89 12.53 -18.77
C HIS A 403 -7.16 11.83 -18.31
N TYR A 404 -7.40 10.56 -18.71
CA TYR A 404 -8.56 9.80 -18.23
C TYR A 404 -8.47 9.55 -16.72
N LEU A 405 -7.32 9.05 -16.25
CA LEU A 405 -7.10 8.74 -14.84
C LEU A 405 -7.17 10.00 -13.97
N GLU A 406 -6.51 11.08 -14.38
CA GLU A 406 -6.51 12.35 -13.63
C GLU A 406 -7.90 13.01 -13.61
N SER A 407 -8.67 12.92 -14.71
CA SER A 407 -10.05 13.42 -14.76
C SER A 407 -10.95 12.66 -13.79
N ALA A 408 -10.95 11.33 -13.85
CA ALA A 408 -11.79 10.51 -12.98
C ALA A 408 -11.39 10.62 -11.51
N SER A 409 -10.08 10.73 -11.23
CA SER A 409 -9.55 10.93 -9.88
C SER A 409 -10.02 12.26 -9.27
N ASN A 410 -9.85 13.38 -9.98
CA ASN A 410 -10.33 14.67 -9.49
C ASN A 410 -11.87 14.76 -9.45
N ALA A 411 -12.55 14.03 -10.34
CA ALA A 411 -14.01 13.88 -10.29
C ALA A 411 -14.45 13.17 -9.00
N ALA A 412 -13.72 12.14 -8.55
CA ALA A 412 -13.97 11.45 -7.29
C ALA A 412 -13.74 12.36 -6.08
N VAL A 413 -12.69 13.19 -6.10
CA VAL A 413 -12.45 14.21 -5.06
C VAL A 413 -13.61 15.20 -4.99
N LEU A 414 -14.04 15.76 -6.13
CA LEU A 414 -15.17 16.69 -6.19
C LEU A 414 -16.48 16.03 -5.74
N ALA A 415 -16.73 14.79 -6.16
CA ALA A 415 -17.90 14.02 -5.74
C ALA A 415 -17.94 13.83 -4.22
N SER A 416 -16.79 13.57 -3.60
CA SER A 416 -16.63 13.42 -2.14
C SER A 416 -16.89 14.74 -1.39
N LEU A 417 -16.32 15.84 -1.87
CA LEU A 417 -16.51 17.18 -1.30
C LEU A 417 -17.95 17.69 -1.43
N LEU A 418 -18.64 17.30 -2.48
CA LEU A 418 -20.03 17.67 -2.75
C LEU A 418 -21.04 16.68 -2.14
N ASN A 419 -20.59 15.51 -1.69
CA ASN A 419 -21.40 14.39 -1.23
C ASN A 419 -22.46 13.94 -2.27
N VAL A 420 -22.00 13.69 -3.50
CA VAL A 420 -22.80 13.30 -4.67
C VAL A 420 -22.15 12.13 -5.40
N PRO A 421 -22.90 11.38 -6.23
CA PRO A 421 -22.32 10.26 -6.97
C PRO A 421 -21.38 10.71 -8.10
N LEU A 422 -20.42 9.83 -8.42
CA LEU A 422 -19.58 9.88 -9.62
C LEU A 422 -20.09 8.87 -10.65
N LEU A 423 -20.40 9.33 -11.86
CA LEU A 423 -20.75 8.48 -13.00
C LEU A 423 -19.83 8.75 -14.20
N TYR A 424 -19.87 7.86 -15.19
CA TYR A 424 -19.00 7.93 -16.36
C TYR A 424 -19.72 8.19 -17.67
N VAL A 425 -19.05 8.91 -18.57
CA VAL A 425 -19.51 9.21 -19.92
C VAL A 425 -18.48 8.78 -20.96
N GLU A 426 -18.92 8.60 -22.19
CA GLU A 426 -18.02 8.49 -23.33
C GLU A 426 -17.70 9.88 -23.89
N LEU A 427 -16.63 10.02 -24.66
CA LEU A 427 -16.19 11.34 -25.16
C LEU A 427 -17.25 12.09 -25.97
N ASN A 428 -18.19 11.39 -26.61
CA ASN A 428 -19.18 11.97 -27.51
C ASN A 428 -20.64 11.68 -27.14
N GLN A 429 -20.91 10.90 -26.09
CA GLN A 429 -22.27 10.50 -25.72
C GLN A 429 -22.39 10.08 -24.24
N ILE A 430 -23.63 10.09 -23.74
CA ILE A 430 -23.98 9.57 -22.41
C ILE A 430 -24.34 8.08 -22.57
N PRO A 431 -23.64 7.14 -21.90
CA PRO A 431 -24.02 5.72 -21.90
C PRO A 431 -25.45 5.52 -21.39
N GLU A 432 -26.15 4.52 -21.91
CA GLU A 432 -27.54 4.23 -21.51
C GLU A 432 -27.67 3.96 -20.00
N VAL A 433 -26.74 3.19 -19.43
CA VAL A 433 -26.68 2.92 -17.99
C VAL A 433 -26.43 4.18 -17.15
N THR A 434 -25.65 5.12 -17.68
CA THR A 434 -25.42 6.42 -17.02
C THR A 434 -26.67 7.28 -17.07
N GLN A 435 -27.35 7.33 -18.22
CA GLN A 435 -28.61 8.06 -18.37
C GLN A 435 -29.70 7.48 -17.45
N TRP A 436 -29.81 6.16 -17.37
CA TRP A 436 -30.71 5.48 -16.42
C TRP A 436 -30.43 5.90 -14.97
N ALA A 437 -29.17 5.92 -14.54
CA ALA A 437 -28.81 6.34 -13.20
C ALA A 437 -29.14 7.82 -12.94
N LEU A 438 -28.86 8.71 -13.90
CA LEU A 438 -29.20 10.14 -13.81
C LEU A 438 -30.71 10.35 -13.65
N ASP A 439 -31.52 9.65 -14.44
CA ASP A 439 -32.98 9.72 -14.37
C ASP A 439 -33.51 9.17 -13.04
N ARG A 440 -32.95 8.05 -12.57
CA ARG A 440 -33.34 7.41 -11.30
C ARG A 440 -33.02 8.27 -10.08
N LEU A 441 -31.86 8.93 -10.09
CA LEU A 441 -31.42 9.85 -9.05
C LEU A 441 -32.16 11.21 -9.09
N GLY A 442 -32.81 11.54 -10.21
CA GLY A 442 -33.46 12.83 -10.42
C GLY A 442 -32.46 13.98 -10.58
N ALA A 443 -31.35 13.72 -11.27
CA ALA A 443 -30.27 14.69 -11.46
C ALA A 443 -30.73 15.90 -12.29
N THR A 444 -30.40 17.11 -11.82
CA THR A 444 -30.68 18.38 -12.50
C THR A 444 -29.43 19.18 -12.79
N ASP A 445 -28.39 19.01 -11.98
CA ASP A 445 -27.12 19.74 -12.06
C ASP A 445 -25.97 18.76 -12.33
N ILE A 446 -25.18 19.02 -13.36
CA ILE A 446 -24.08 18.15 -13.77
C ILE A 446 -22.76 18.89 -13.65
N TRP A 447 -21.78 18.25 -13.03
CA TRP A 447 -20.39 18.68 -13.02
C TRP A 447 -19.57 17.75 -13.91
N LEU A 448 -19.21 18.20 -15.11
CA LEU A 448 -18.36 17.42 -16.00
C LEU A 448 -16.89 17.77 -15.75
N VAL A 449 -16.09 16.78 -15.38
CA VAL A 449 -14.67 16.92 -15.03
C VAL A 449 -13.82 16.23 -16.09
N ASP A 450 -12.99 17.00 -16.78
CA ASP A 450 -12.16 16.56 -17.89
C ASP A 450 -10.87 17.41 -17.95
N SER A 451 -9.84 16.99 -17.22
CA SER A 451 -8.60 17.77 -17.06
C SER A 451 -7.85 17.98 -18.37
N GLY A 452 -7.99 17.05 -19.32
CA GLY A 452 -7.33 17.05 -20.63
C GLY A 452 -8.17 17.61 -21.78
N ASP A 453 -9.39 18.10 -21.53
CA ASP A 453 -10.35 18.55 -22.57
C ASP A 453 -10.56 17.49 -23.67
N LEU A 454 -10.71 16.22 -23.27
CA LEU A 454 -10.95 15.07 -24.13
C LEU A 454 -12.38 15.03 -24.73
N GLN A 455 -13.33 15.65 -24.05
CA GLN A 455 -14.74 15.71 -24.41
C GLN A 455 -14.96 16.28 -25.81
N GLN A 456 -15.97 15.77 -26.50
CA GLN A 456 -16.37 16.24 -27.81
C GLN A 456 -17.63 17.10 -27.74
N THR A 457 -17.83 17.94 -28.75
CA THR A 457 -18.95 18.89 -28.81
C THR A 457 -20.33 18.22 -28.70
N GLY A 458 -20.47 16.96 -29.14
CA GLY A 458 -21.71 16.18 -29.02
C GLY A 458 -22.15 16.02 -27.57
N LEU A 459 -21.29 15.43 -26.73
CA LEU A 459 -21.52 15.22 -25.30
C LEU A 459 -21.92 16.52 -24.58
N VAL A 460 -21.15 17.60 -24.81
CA VAL A 460 -21.40 18.89 -24.16
C VAL A 460 -22.75 19.49 -24.58
N THR A 461 -23.13 19.31 -25.84
CA THR A 461 -24.44 19.77 -26.36
C THR A 461 -25.58 19.00 -25.70
N ASP A 462 -25.46 17.67 -25.59
CA ASP A 462 -26.47 16.81 -24.99
C ASP A 462 -26.64 17.15 -23.50
N LEU A 463 -25.54 17.25 -22.75
CA LEU A 463 -25.59 17.59 -21.33
C LEU A 463 -26.16 18.99 -21.07
N THR A 464 -25.82 19.99 -21.88
CA THR A 464 -26.36 21.36 -21.74
C THR A 464 -27.85 21.43 -22.12
N GLY A 465 -28.29 20.56 -23.02
CA GLY A 465 -29.70 20.49 -23.44
C GLY A 465 -30.60 19.83 -22.38
N LEU A 466 -30.04 18.94 -21.56
CA LEU A 466 -30.77 18.15 -20.57
C LEU A 466 -30.63 18.68 -19.14
N TYR A 467 -29.48 19.27 -18.77
CA TYR A 467 -29.12 19.60 -17.39
C TYR A 467 -28.47 20.99 -17.25
N THR A 468 -28.36 21.48 -16.01
CA THR A 468 -27.49 22.62 -15.69
C THR A 468 -26.04 22.16 -15.65
N LEU A 469 -25.29 22.42 -16.71
CA LEU A 469 -23.91 21.95 -16.84
C LEU A 469 -22.89 22.94 -16.26
N LYS A 470 -22.07 22.46 -15.33
CA LYS A 470 -20.79 23.04 -14.93
C LYS A 470 -19.65 22.23 -15.55
N ASN A 471 -19.09 22.74 -16.65
CA ASN A 471 -18.02 22.08 -17.38
C ASN A 471 -16.64 22.53 -16.86
N LEU A 472 -15.88 21.60 -16.29
CA LEU A 472 -14.54 21.80 -15.73
C LEU A 472 -13.52 21.10 -16.63
N ASN A 473 -13.07 21.82 -17.67
CA ASN A 473 -12.22 21.26 -18.73
C ASN A 473 -10.77 21.76 -18.72
N SER A 474 -10.27 22.16 -17.54
CA SER A 474 -8.89 22.61 -17.37
C SER A 474 -8.43 22.43 -15.92
N TYR A 475 -7.13 22.18 -15.72
CA TYR A 475 -6.53 22.02 -14.39
C TYR A 475 -6.90 23.17 -13.44
N GLY A 476 -6.74 24.43 -13.86
CA GLY A 476 -7.03 25.58 -13.00
C GLY A 476 -8.50 25.68 -12.58
N ALA A 477 -9.44 25.28 -13.44
CA ALA A 477 -10.85 25.24 -13.08
C ALA A 477 -11.15 24.12 -12.07
N ILE A 478 -10.57 22.94 -12.26
CA ILE A 478 -10.75 21.79 -11.36
C ILE A 478 -10.15 22.10 -9.98
N THR A 479 -8.85 22.42 -9.95
CA THR A 479 -8.11 22.76 -8.72
C THR A 479 -8.77 23.91 -7.96
N GLY A 480 -9.19 24.96 -8.68
CA GLY A 480 -9.84 26.12 -8.07
C GLY A 480 -11.18 25.77 -7.41
N ASN A 481 -11.94 24.80 -7.94
CA ASN A 481 -13.17 24.34 -7.32
C ASN A 481 -12.92 23.42 -6.11
N ILE A 482 -11.94 22.50 -6.21
CA ILE A 482 -11.54 21.65 -5.08
C ILE A 482 -11.10 22.51 -3.89
N THR A 483 -10.16 23.43 -4.13
CA THR A 483 -9.62 24.35 -3.10
C THR A 483 -10.70 25.24 -2.51
N ALA A 484 -11.67 25.70 -3.32
CA ALA A 484 -12.76 26.54 -2.83
C ALA A 484 -13.76 25.78 -1.94
N LEU A 485 -13.92 24.47 -2.14
CA LEU A 485 -14.79 23.61 -1.35
C LEU A 485 -14.11 23.14 -0.06
N SER A 486 -12.84 22.73 -0.14
CA SER A 486 -12.10 22.16 0.99
C SER A 486 -11.39 23.19 1.87
N GLY A 487 -10.91 24.29 1.27
CA GLY A 487 -9.97 25.22 1.91
C GLY A 487 -8.56 24.64 2.11
N SER A 488 -8.30 23.43 1.62
CA SER A 488 -7.02 22.73 1.77
C SER A 488 -6.00 23.24 0.75
N PRO A 489 -4.76 23.54 1.15
CA PRO A 489 -3.69 23.81 0.22
C PRO A 489 -3.05 22.53 -0.32
N ASP A 490 -3.33 21.35 0.23
CA ASP A 490 -2.57 20.12 -0.02
C ASP A 490 -2.60 19.71 -1.50
N VAL A 491 -1.63 18.90 -1.91
CA VAL A 491 -1.59 18.27 -3.24
C VAL A 491 -1.23 16.79 -3.13
N VAL A 492 -1.85 15.97 -3.98
CA VAL A 492 -1.45 14.58 -4.20
C VAL A 492 -0.88 14.45 -5.60
N VAL A 493 0.24 13.73 -5.73
CA VAL A 493 0.89 13.47 -7.01
C VAL A 493 1.14 11.98 -7.22
N THR A 494 0.98 11.54 -8.46
CA THR A 494 1.23 10.14 -8.86
C THR A 494 1.72 10.06 -10.31
N VAL A 495 2.01 8.85 -10.78
CA VAL A 495 2.46 8.55 -12.16
C VAL A 495 1.65 7.40 -12.73
N PRO A 496 1.26 7.44 -14.02
CA PRO A 496 0.58 6.33 -14.68
C PRO A 496 1.56 5.20 -14.98
N THR A 497 1.20 3.95 -14.67
CA THR A 497 1.99 2.76 -15.02
C THR A 497 1.71 2.34 -16.46
N GLY A 498 0.46 2.43 -16.93
CA GLY A 498 0.03 2.01 -18.26
C GLY A 498 0.01 0.50 -18.46
N ASP A 499 -0.13 -0.27 -17.38
CA ASP A 499 -0.16 -1.74 -17.37
C ASP A 499 -1.33 -2.34 -16.57
N ASN A 500 -2.41 -1.56 -16.39
CA ASN A 500 -3.64 -1.94 -15.69
C ASN A 500 -3.49 -2.11 -14.16
N ASN A 501 -2.38 -1.64 -13.58
CA ASN A 501 -2.20 -1.59 -12.12
C ASN A 501 -1.83 -0.15 -11.74
N GLU A 502 -2.81 0.75 -11.76
CA GLU A 502 -2.56 2.19 -11.62
C GLU A 502 -2.61 2.61 -10.15
N PHE A 503 -1.74 3.55 -9.77
CA PHE A 503 -1.74 4.10 -8.41
C PHE A 503 -2.76 5.24 -8.23
N PHE A 504 -3.50 5.59 -9.28
CA PHE A 504 -4.44 6.70 -9.25
C PHE A 504 -5.62 6.43 -8.32
N GLY A 505 -6.19 5.22 -8.29
CA GLY A 505 -7.30 4.87 -7.38
C GLY A 505 -6.98 5.18 -5.91
N PRO A 506 -5.92 4.60 -5.34
CA PRO A 506 -5.51 4.84 -3.95
C PRO A 506 -5.10 6.30 -3.73
N ALA A 507 -4.39 6.92 -4.68
CA ALA A 507 -4.00 8.32 -4.59
C ALA A 507 -5.22 9.27 -4.58
N ALA A 508 -6.27 8.97 -5.34
CA ALA A 508 -7.51 9.74 -5.34
C ALA A 508 -8.27 9.62 -4.02
N TYR A 509 -8.20 8.47 -3.35
CA TYR A 509 -8.77 8.29 -2.01
C TYR A 509 -8.04 9.16 -0.96
N SER A 510 -6.69 9.19 -1.00
CA SER A 510 -5.90 10.15 -0.22
C SER A 510 -6.30 11.60 -0.56
N ALA A 511 -6.37 11.96 -1.84
CA ALA A 511 -6.73 13.30 -2.27
C ALA A 511 -8.14 13.73 -1.81
N ALA A 512 -9.11 12.82 -1.81
CA ALA A 512 -10.45 13.07 -1.32
C ALA A 512 -10.49 13.29 0.20
N ALA A 513 -9.65 12.58 0.96
CA ALA A 513 -9.53 12.77 2.40
C ALA A 513 -8.85 14.11 2.77
N HIS A 514 -7.84 14.53 2.00
CA HIS A 514 -7.19 15.83 2.15
C HIS A 514 -8.01 16.99 1.57
N GLY A 515 -9.03 16.70 0.75
CA GLY A 515 -9.74 17.71 -0.03
C GLY A 515 -8.84 18.43 -1.03
N SER A 516 -7.89 17.73 -1.63
CA SER A 516 -6.84 18.27 -2.50
C SER A 516 -6.97 17.81 -3.96
N PRO A 517 -6.46 18.59 -4.94
CA PRO A 517 -6.30 18.08 -6.30
C PRO A 517 -5.29 16.92 -6.33
N ILE A 518 -5.48 16.02 -7.30
CA ILE A 518 -4.52 14.96 -7.66
C ILE A 518 -3.97 15.23 -9.05
N LEU A 519 -2.66 15.20 -9.20
CA LEU A 519 -1.97 15.60 -10.44
C LEU A 519 -0.99 14.54 -10.94
N SER A 520 -1.02 14.23 -12.23
CA SER A 520 -0.02 13.39 -12.88
C SER A 520 1.31 14.15 -13.04
N LEU A 521 2.41 13.53 -12.61
CA LEU A 521 3.76 14.04 -12.91
C LEU A 521 4.24 13.69 -14.34
N CYS A 522 3.50 12.82 -15.03
CA CYS A 522 3.76 12.39 -16.42
C CYS A 522 2.75 13.00 -17.40
N GLY A 523 3.02 12.85 -18.69
CA GLY A 523 2.13 13.24 -19.78
C GLY A 523 2.90 13.98 -20.88
N ASP A 524 2.46 15.19 -21.19
CA ASP A 524 2.89 15.98 -22.36
C ASP A 524 4.41 16.08 -22.53
N ASP A 525 5.17 16.27 -21.44
CA ASP A 525 6.62 16.46 -21.54
C ASP A 525 7.47 15.65 -20.55
N ASN A 526 6.88 14.91 -19.60
CA ASN A 526 7.58 14.17 -18.53
C ASN A 526 8.75 14.93 -17.87
N GLN A 527 8.69 16.27 -17.81
CA GLN A 527 9.81 17.06 -17.30
C GLN A 527 10.08 16.77 -15.82
N MET A 528 9.03 16.68 -15.01
CA MET A 528 9.15 16.47 -13.56
C MET A 528 9.76 15.13 -13.19
N THR A 529 9.32 14.04 -13.84
CA THR A 529 9.90 12.72 -13.63
C THR A 529 11.33 12.63 -14.13
N THR A 530 11.67 13.28 -15.24
CA THR A 530 13.07 13.41 -15.67
C THR A 530 13.92 14.19 -14.64
N ARG A 531 13.38 15.24 -14.02
CA ARG A 531 14.07 15.98 -12.94
C ARG A 531 14.30 15.14 -11.70
N ALA A 532 13.33 14.32 -11.33
CA ALA A 532 13.48 13.37 -10.23
C ALA A 532 14.68 12.43 -10.47
N GLN A 533 14.88 11.98 -11.71
CA GLN A 533 16.03 11.12 -12.06
C GLN A 533 17.36 11.89 -12.03
N GLU A 534 17.40 13.12 -12.56
CA GLU A 534 18.58 13.99 -12.53
C GLU A 534 19.06 14.28 -11.10
N THR A 535 18.13 14.53 -10.17
CA THR A 535 18.47 14.76 -8.74
C THR A 535 18.99 13.51 -8.03
N TRP A 536 18.83 12.33 -8.64
CA TRP A 536 19.46 11.08 -8.20
C TRP A 536 20.85 10.88 -8.84
N ALA A 537 21.10 11.43 -10.02
CA ALA A 537 22.36 11.32 -10.74
C ALA A 537 23.54 11.72 -9.84
N PRO A 538 24.50 10.82 -9.61
CA PRO A 538 25.55 11.09 -8.63
C PRO A 538 26.62 11.98 -9.26
N TYR A 539 26.89 13.14 -8.67
CA TYR A 539 28.00 14.03 -9.07
C TYR A 539 29.24 13.67 -8.24
N LEU A 540 30.27 13.11 -8.88
CA LEU A 540 31.44 12.56 -8.17
C LEU A 540 32.23 13.69 -7.50
N ILE A 541 32.10 13.81 -6.18
CA ILE A 541 32.92 14.69 -5.35
C ILE A 541 33.34 13.89 -4.12
N GLY A 542 34.60 13.47 -4.03
CA GLY A 542 35.14 12.87 -2.80
C GLY A 542 36.48 12.17 -2.99
N PRO A 543 37.38 12.17 -1.99
CA PRO A 543 38.72 11.59 -2.12
C PRO A 543 38.74 10.08 -1.87
N GLU A 544 39.78 9.39 -2.37
CA GLU A 544 40.20 8.11 -1.78
C GLU A 544 40.72 8.36 -0.35
N ILE A 545 39.85 8.29 0.67
CA ILE A 545 40.29 8.36 2.07
C ILE A 545 40.81 6.97 2.46
N ASN A 546 42.13 6.80 2.43
CA ASN A 546 42.78 5.59 2.93
C ASN A 546 42.40 5.34 4.41
N ASN A 547 41.84 4.15 4.69
CA ASN A 547 41.53 3.57 6.01
C ASN A 547 40.15 3.85 6.65
N ILE A 548 39.17 4.44 5.94
CA ILE A 548 37.76 4.42 6.42
C ILE A 548 36.84 3.69 5.43
N TYR A 549 37.09 3.81 4.12
CA TYR A 549 36.45 3.01 3.07
C TYR A 549 37.51 2.55 2.04
N VAL A 550 37.32 1.37 1.45
CA VAL A 550 38.41 0.55 0.87
C VAL A 550 39.00 1.10 -0.46
N ILE A 551 40.23 1.59 -0.38
CA ILE A 551 41.51 1.30 -1.09
C ILE A 551 41.52 0.73 -2.55
N ASN A 552 42.11 1.56 -3.43
CA ASN A 552 42.90 1.29 -4.65
C ASN A 552 42.19 1.33 -6.03
N LYS A 553 42.74 2.18 -6.90
CA LYS A 553 42.11 2.87 -8.04
C LYS A 553 41.29 2.05 -9.04
N TYR A 554 41.41 0.71 -9.12
CA TYR A 554 40.59 -0.13 -10.03
C TYR A 554 40.39 -1.59 -9.56
N GLU A 555 40.91 -1.99 -8.38
CA GLU A 555 41.03 -3.42 -8.02
C GLU A 555 40.05 -3.90 -6.93
N ASN A 556 39.53 -3.02 -6.08
CA ASN A 556 38.60 -3.38 -5.01
C ASN A 556 37.42 -2.40 -4.96
N ARG A 557 36.38 -2.74 -5.73
CA ARG A 557 35.10 -2.03 -5.76
C ARG A 557 34.40 -2.17 -4.41
N ALA A 558 34.44 -1.12 -3.59
CA ALA A 558 33.58 -0.98 -2.43
C ALA A 558 32.58 0.14 -2.68
N GLU A 559 31.37 -0.22 -3.12
CA GLU A 559 30.36 0.73 -3.57
C GLU A 559 29.75 1.59 -2.46
N ASN A 560 30.02 1.26 -1.18
CA ASN A 560 29.69 2.15 -0.06
C ASN A 560 30.29 3.56 -0.25
N GLY A 561 31.42 3.71 -0.94
CA GLY A 561 32.02 5.01 -1.26
C GLY A 561 31.48 5.69 -2.52
N TRP A 562 30.89 4.95 -3.46
CA TRP A 562 30.52 5.52 -4.77
C TRP A 562 29.25 6.34 -4.73
N TYR A 563 28.27 5.96 -3.92
CA TYR A 563 26.97 6.63 -3.87
C TYR A 563 26.79 7.54 -2.64
N ASP A 564 27.60 7.35 -1.59
CA ASP A 564 27.21 7.82 -0.25
C ASP A 564 27.93 9.07 0.27
N GLU A 565 29.16 9.35 -0.20
CA GLU A 565 29.91 10.56 0.19
C GLU A 565 29.61 11.79 -0.69
N ARG A 566 28.80 11.64 -1.76
CA ARG A 566 28.56 12.71 -2.72
C ARG A 566 27.55 13.71 -2.17
N ILE A 567 27.99 14.97 -2.11
CA ILE A 567 27.13 16.10 -1.76
C ILE A 567 25.93 16.09 -2.72
N PRO A 568 24.69 16.15 -2.19
CA PRO A 568 23.48 16.23 -3.00
C PRO A 568 23.64 17.38 -3.99
N ASN A 569 23.34 17.19 -5.27
CA ASN A 569 23.43 18.31 -6.20
C ASN A 569 22.36 19.35 -5.86
N LYS A 570 22.74 20.31 -5.00
CA LYS A 570 21.85 21.36 -4.50
C LYS A 570 21.32 22.21 -5.64
N TYR A 571 22.07 22.38 -6.73
CA TYR A 571 21.62 23.16 -7.89
C TYR A 571 20.52 22.43 -8.63
N SER A 572 20.66 21.11 -8.84
CA SER A 572 19.59 20.28 -9.39
C SER A 572 18.38 20.21 -8.44
N MET A 573 18.58 20.11 -7.13
CA MET A 573 17.49 20.16 -6.14
C MET A 573 16.74 21.51 -6.19
N MET A 574 17.47 22.64 -6.19
CA MET A 574 16.89 23.98 -6.34
C MET A 574 16.10 24.13 -7.65
N LYS A 575 16.61 23.55 -8.74
CA LYS A 575 15.91 23.59 -10.02
C LYS A 575 14.67 22.68 -10.00
N SER A 576 14.76 21.50 -9.38
CA SER A 576 13.64 20.57 -9.20
C SER A 576 12.49 21.22 -8.42
N VAL A 577 12.76 21.87 -7.29
CA VAL A 577 11.71 22.56 -6.52
C VAL A 577 11.11 23.73 -7.29
N ASN A 578 11.92 24.54 -7.98
CA ASN A 578 11.40 25.63 -8.82
C ASN A 578 10.51 25.11 -9.96
N ASP A 579 10.90 24.02 -10.60
CA ASP A 579 10.12 23.39 -11.66
C ASP A 579 8.81 22.81 -11.10
N PHE A 580 8.83 22.24 -9.89
CA PHE A 580 7.63 21.76 -9.22
C PHE A 580 6.67 22.90 -8.84
N GLU A 581 7.19 24.02 -8.31
CA GLU A 581 6.39 25.23 -8.06
C GLU A 581 5.73 25.72 -9.36
N ASN A 582 6.47 25.74 -10.48
CA ASN A 582 5.92 26.11 -11.79
C ASN A 582 4.87 25.11 -12.29
N PHE A 583 5.11 23.81 -12.10
CA PHE A 583 4.16 22.73 -12.43
C PHE A 583 2.84 22.88 -11.68
N LEU A 584 2.90 23.18 -10.38
CA LEU A 584 1.72 23.45 -9.57
C LEU A 584 1.06 24.78 -9.95
N ALA A 585 1.85 25.82 -10.24
CA ALA A 585 1.33 27.13 -10.63
C ALA A 585 0.58 27.07 -11.96
N SER A 586 1.08 26.32 -12.95
CA SER A 586 0.39 26.12 -14.24
C SER A 586 -0.92 25.36 -14.11
N ARG A 587 -1.10 24.61 -13.02
CA ARG A 587 -2.31 23.85 -12.68
C ARG A 587 -3.22 24.55 -11.66
N GLY A 588 -2.84 25.76 -11.21
CA GLY A 588 -3.57 26.53 -10.22
C GLY A 588 -3.51 25.99 -8.80
N ALA A 589 -2.55 25.10 -8.50
CA ALA A 589 -2.42 24.39 -7.22
C ALA A 589 -1.32 24.95 -6.30
N TYR A 590 -0.48 25.86 -6.78
CA TYR A 590 0.66 26.36 -6.00
C TYR A 590 0.22 27.39 -4.95
N ASN A 591 0.57 27.14 -3.68
CA ASN A 591 0.39 28.07 -2.59
C ASN A 591 1.68 28.83 -2.27
N THR A 592 1.67 30.16 -2.39
CA THR A 592 2.84 31.02 -2.12
C THR A 592 2.96 31.51 -0.67
N THR A 593 1.96 31.23 0.18
CA THR A 593 1.83 31.85 1.50
C THR A 593 2.26 30.95 2.64
N VAL A 594 2.12 29.64 2.49
CA VAL A 594 2.46 28.62 3.48
C VAL A 594 3.13 27.43 2.80
N ALA A 595 3.99 26.72 3.53
CA ALA A 595 4.49 25.42 3.07
C ALA A 595 3.30 24.47 2.88
N GLN A 596 3.34 23.70 1.80
CA GLN A 596 2.20 22.92 1.31
C GLN A 596 2.50 21.42 1.45
N PRO A 597 1.65 20.64 2.15
CA PRO A 597 1.76 19.19 2.17
C PRO A 597 1.64 18.59 0.76
N CYS A 598 2.51 17.63 0.47
CA CYS A 598 2.56 16.92 -0.81
C CYS A 598 2.59 15.42 -0.56
N VAL A 599 1.52 14.71 -0.91
CA VAL A 599 1.47 13.25 -0.84
C VAL A 599 1.94 12.67 -2.18
N ILE A 600 3.01 11.87 -2.15
CA ILE A 600 3.58 11.24 -3.32
C ILE A 600 3.19 9.76 -3.31
N VAL A 601 2.36 9.33 -4.26
CA VAL A 601 1.95 7.93 -4.41
C VAL A 601 2.60 7.35 -5.66
N ALA A 602 3.77 6.75 -5.47
CA ALA A 602 4.52 6.11 -6.56
C ALA A 602 5.59 5.17 -6.01
N PRO A 603 5.85 4.03 -6.68
CA PRO A 603 6.97 3.17 -6.35
C PRO A 603 8.29 3.90 -6.60
N MET A 604 9.30 3.59 -5.78
CA MET A 604 10.61 4.24 -5.88
C MET A 604 11.38 3.88 -7.17
N SER A 605 11.03 2.76 -7.84
CA SER A 605 11.53 2.37 -9.16
C SER A 605 11.15 3.36 -10.27
N LEU A 606 9.98 3.99 -10.15
CA LEU A 606 9.43 4.90 -11.14
C LEU A 606 9.77 6.36 -10.81
N LEU A 607 9.72 6.71 -9.52
CA LEU A 607 10.02 8.04 -9.01
C LEU A 607 10.95 7.94 -7.79
N PRO A 608 12.25 8.24 -7.92
CA PRO A 608 13.24 8.02 -6.88
C PRO A 608 13.06 8.96 -5.68
N SER A 609 13.58 8.56 -4.52
CA SER A 609 13.52 9.34 -3.27
C SER A 609 14.30 10.67 -3.30
N SER A 610 15.08 10.94 -4.34
CA SER A 610 15.64 12.28 -4.61
C SER A 610 14.57 13.32 -4.86
N PHE A 611 13.43 12.92 -5.45
CA PHE A 611 12.35 13.84 -5.72
C PHE A 611 11.84 14.45 -4.40
N ASP A 612 11.52 13.59 -3.44
CA ASP A 612 11.06 13.93 -2.08
C ASP A 612 12.04 14.88 -1.41
N ARG A 613 13.33 14.50 -1.39
CA ARG A 613 14.41 15.34 -0.86
C ARG A 613 14.41 16.70 -1.52
N SER A 614 14.25 16.79 -2.86
CA SER A 614 14.30 18.07 -3.56
C SER A 614 13.14 19.01 -3.18
N LEU A 615 12.00 18.48 -2.72
CA LEU A 615 10.82 19.28 -2.38
C LEU A 615 10.83 19.80 -0.93
N GLN A 616 11.57 19.17 -0.02
CA GLN A 616 11.54 19.46 1.43
C GLN A 616 11.88 20.92 1.83
N SER A 617 12.50 21.70 0.94
CA SER A 617 12.81 23.10 1.21
C SER A 617 11.60 24.04 1.16
N ALA A 618 10.54 23.66 0.44
CA ALA A 618 9.35 24.52 0.21
C ALA A 618 8.03 23.78 0.47
N PHE A 619 8.06 22.45 0.54
CA PHE A 619 6.92 21.58 0.74
C PHE A 619 7.15 20.65 1.93
N ASN A 620 6.10 19.93 2.33
CA ASN A 620 6.16 18.87 3.32
C ASN A 620 5.83 17.54 2.63
N PRO A 621 6.79 16.95 1.88
CA PRO A 621 6.54 15.73 1.13
C PRO A 621 6.46 14.52 2.07
N GLY A 622 5.47 13.66 1.82
CA GLY A 622 5.38 12.31 2.38
C GLY A 622 5.04 11.31 1.29
N ARG A 623 5.70 10.15 1.27
CA ARG A 623 5.58 9.16 0.19
C ARG A 623 4.91 7.88 0.63
N ILE A 624 4.00 7.38 -0.20
CA ILE A 624 3.51 6.00 -0.15
C ILE A 624 4.35 5.17 -1.13
N PRO A 625 5.32 4.36 -0.67
CA PRO A 625 6.33 3.73 -1.53
C PRO A 625 5.91 2.35 -2.09
N ALA A 626 4.62 2.03 -2.05
CA ALA A 626 4.08 0.74 -2.45
C ALA A 626 4.47 0.34 -3.89
N GLU A 627 4.70 -0.96 -4.10
CA GLU A 627 5.08 -1.53 -5.41
C GLU A 627 3.89 -1.85 -6.30
N ASP A 628 2.70 -1.94 -5.72
CA ASP A 628 1.44 -2.25 -6.38
C ASP A 628 0.28 -1.44 -5.75
N PRO A 629 -0.83 -1.23 -6.47
CA PRO A 629 -1.96 -0.44 -5.97
C PRO A 629 -2.71 -1.09 -4.79
N SER A 630 -2.62 -2.41 -4.63
CA SER A 630 -3.25 -3.10 -3.48
C SER A 630 -2.56 -2.73 -2.18
N THR A 631 -1.24 -2.87 -2.14
CA THR A 631 -0.41 -2.39 -1.02
C THR A 631 -0.63 -0.89 -0.80
N ALA A 632 -0.66 -0.06 -1.86
CA ALA A 632 -0.87 1.38 -1.73
C ALA A 632 -2.21 1.73 -1.04
N SER A 633 -3.29 1.03 -1.40
CA SER A 633 -4.62 1.25 -0.82
C SER A 633 -4.67 0.95 0.69
N ILE A 634 -3.92 -0.07 1.13
CA ILE A 634 -3.81 -0.46 2.54
C ILE A 634 -3.00 0.58 3.32
N LEU A 635 -1.82 0.97 2.80
CA LEU A 635 -0.95 1.95 3.47
C LEU A 635 -1.65 3.32 3.60
N ILE A 636 -2.36 3.76 2.57
CA ILE A 636 -3.15 5.00 2.60
C ILE A 636 -4.31 4.89 3.58
N SER A 637 -5.10 3.81 3.52
CA SER A 637 -6.23 3.63 4.44
C SER A 637 -5.77 3.61 5.90
N ARG A 638 -4.67 2.91 6.20
CA ARG A 638 -4.07 2.86 7.53
C ARG A 638 -3.59 4.24 7.99
N GLY A 639 -2.93 5.00 7.12
CA GLY A 639 -2.48 6.36 7.41
C GLY A 639 -3.64 7.32 7.72
N LEU A 640 -4.65 7.36 6.86
CA LEU A 640 -5.83 8.22 7.03
C LEU A 640 -6.67 7.85 8.26
N LEU A 641 -6.66 6.58 8.66
CA LEU A 641 -7.39 6.07 9.83
C LEU A 641 -6.50 5.97 11.09
N HIS A 642 -5.25 6.42 11.05
CA HIS A 642 -4.30 6.32 12.17
C HIS A 642 -4.88 6.90 13.47
N ARG A 643 -5.64 8.00 13.38
CA ARG A 643 -6.34 8.62 14.53
C ARG A 643 -7.24 7.63 15.29
N TYR A 644 -7.69 6.57 14.65
CA TYR A 644 -8.56 5.55 15.24
C TYR A 644 -7.76 4.29 15.59
N LEU A 645 -6.96 3.80 14.64
CA LEU A 645 -6.23 2.55 14.75
C LEU A 645 -5.13 2.57 15.83
N PHE A 646 -4.62 3.74 16.22
CA PHE A 646 -3.63 3.78 17.31
C PHE A 646 -4.23 3.32 18.66
N LEU A 647 -5.56 3.41 18.85
CA LEU A 647 -6.23 3.05 20.10
C LEU A 647 -6.33 1.56 20.35
N ILE A 648 -6.27 0.74 19.29
CA ILE A 648 -6.36 -0.72 19.42
C ILE A 648 -5.01 -1.37 19.71
N ALA A 649 -3.94 -0.59 19.64
CA ALA A 649 -2.59 -1.10 19.79
C ALA A 649 -2.35 -1.60 21.22
N ASP A 650 -1.83 -2.82 21.36
CA ASP A 650 -1.55 -3.46 22.66
C ASP A 650 -0.74 -2.55 23.61
N SER A 651 0.19 -1.75 23.06
CA SER A 651 1.03 -0.80 23.79
C SER A 651 0.89 0.65 23.28
N ALA A 652 -0.34 1.10 23.04
CA ALA A 652 -0.65 2.45 22.53
C ALA A 652 -0.13 3.62 23.40
N GLY A 653 0.18 3.38 24.68
CA GLY A 653 0.75 4.37 25.60
C GLY A 653 2.27 4.32 25.74
N THR A 654 2.95 3.49 24.94
CA THR A 654 4.37 3.21 25.08
C THR A 654 5.16 3.71 23.87
N ALA A 655 6.31 4.32 24.14
CA ALA A 655 7.30 4.69 23.15
C ALA A 655 8.57 3.85 23.32
N LEU A 656 8.99 3.19 22.24
CA LEU A 656 10.22 2.40 22.18
C LEU A 656 11.39 3.27 21.74
N THR A 657 12.49 3.21 22.49
CA THR A 657 13.74 3.92 22.19
C THR A 657 14.89 2.93 22.07
N SER A 658 15.55 2.91 20.92
CA SER A 658 16.64 1.97 20.62
C SER A 658 17.91 2.75 20.27
N MET A 659 18.62 3.18 21.31
CA MET A 659 19.76 4.08 21.20
C MET A 659 21.06 3.27 21.29
N TYR A 660 21.43 2.56 20.21
CA TYR A 660 22.65 1.75 20.15
C TYR A 660 23.90 2.62 19.94
N ALA A 661 23.85 3.57 19.00
CA ALA A 661 24.89 4.55 18.79
C ALA A 661 24.25 5.94 18.62
N TYR A 662 24.70 6.93 19.40
CA TYR A 662 23.99 8.19 19.59
C TYR A 662 24.90 9.28 20.19
N THR A 663 24.44 10.53 20.15
CA THR A 663 25.19 11.67 20.69
C THR A 663 24.91 11.91 22.18
N ASP A 664 25.96 12.10 22.98
CA ASP A 664 25.88 12.28 24.45
C ASP A 664 26.70 13.50 24.91
N GLY A 665 26.03 14.66 25.01
CA GLY A 665 26.60 15.90 25.58
C GLY A 665 27.33 16.81 24.61
N ALA A 666 27.12 16.66 23.29
CA ALA A 666 27.78 17.50 22.29
C ALA A 666 27.10 18.87 22.13
N GLN A 667 27.88 19.95 21.94
CA GLN A 667 27.35 21.27 21.61
C GLN A 667 26.88 21.30 20.16
N PHE A 668 25.60 21.54 19.93
CA PHE A 668 25.01 21.70 18.60
C PHE A 668 24.68 23.17 18.34
N VAL A 669 24.82 23.60 17.08
CA VAL A 669 24.45 24.95 16.68
C VAL A 669 23.59 24.86 15.43
N ASP A 670 22.33 25.29 15.52
CA ASP A 670 21.34 25.22 14.43
C ASP A 670 21.60 26.24 13.31
N ASN A 671 20.95 26.10 12.16
CA ASN A 671 21.10 27.03 11.04
C ASN A 671 20.78 28.51 11.37
N SER A 672 20.05 28.77 12.47
CA SER A 672 19.76 30.11 12.99
C SER A 672 20.80 30.65 13.98
N LEU A 673 21.91 29.93 14.19
CA LEU A 673 22.99 30.24 15.15
C LEU A 673 22.58 30.13 16.63
N HIS A 674 21.53 29.38 16.95
CA HIS A 674 21.21 29.03 18.33
C HIS A 674 22.04 27.85 18.79
N TYR A 675 22.50 27.92 20.04
CA TYR A 675 23.34 26.91 20.67
C TYR A 675 22.50 26.05 21.61
N SER A 676 22.63 24.73 21.47
CA SER A 676 22.05 23.73 22.37
C SER A 676 23.09 22.68 22.74
N VAL A 677 22.81 21.88 23.77
CA VAL A 677 23.60 20.70 24.10
C VAL A 677 22.70 19.50 23.85
N LEU A 678 23.16 18.57 23.01
CA LEU A 678 22.42 17.39 22.62
C LEU A 678 22.72 16.22 23.56
N TYR A 679 21.70 15.79 24.30
CA TYR A 679 21.66 14.54 25.02
C TYR A 679 20.56 13.70 24.39
N GLN A 680 20.87 12.95 23.34
CA GLN A 680 19.86 12.42 22.42
C GLN A 680 18.84 11.51 23.11
N ILE A 681 19.30 10.67 24.06
CA ILE A 681 18.40 9.83 24.86
C ILE A 681 17.46 10.72 25.68
N GLU A 682 18.02 11.53 26.58
CA GLU A 682 17.25 12.31 27.55
C GLU A 682 16.31 13.30 26.85
N ASN A 683 16.76 13.98 25.79
CA ASN A 683 15.94 14.96 25.10
C ASN A 683 14.73 14.34 24.38
N SER A 684 14.85 13.11 23.88
CA SER A 684 13.74 12.37 23.28
C SER A 684 12.82 11.77 24.35
N THR A 685 13.37 11.11 25.36
CA THR A 685 12.57 10.47 26.42
C THR A 685 11.83 11.49 27.26
N ASP A 686 12.48 12.60 27.65
CA ASP A 686 11.85 13.67 28.44
C ASP A 686 10.66 14.29 27.67
N ALA A 687 10.77 14.43 26.34
CA ALA A 687 9.70 14.96 25.51
C ALA A 687 8.47 14.04 25.49
N LEU A 688 8.71 12.74 25.27
CA LEU A 688 7.66 11.71 25.24
C LEU A 688 6.98 11.55 26.61
N GLU A 689 7.77 11.47 27.68
CA GLU A 689 7.26 11.39 29.06
C GLU A 689 6.44 12.64 29.42
N SER A 690 6.83 13.83 28.92
CA SER A 690 6.13 15.08 29.22
C SER A 690 4.69 15.12 28.69
N VAL A 691 4.38 14.28 27.69
CA VAL A 691 3.04 14.17 27.11
C VAL A 691 2.35 12.85 27.45
N GLY A 692 2.94 12.03 28.34
CA GLY A 692 2.26 10.89 28.98
C GLY A 692 2.69 9.50 28.50
N PHE A 693 3.70 9.37 27.62
CA PHE A 693 4.16 8.05 27.17
C PHE A 693 5.05 7.36 28.21
N GLU A 694 4.84 6.06 28.38
CA GLU A 694 5.79 5.17 29.05
C GLU A 694 6.97 4.87 28.11
N ILE A 695 8.19 4.85 28.65
CA ILE A 695 9.39 4.62 27.85
C ILE A 695 9.88 3.20 28.04
N GLU A 696 10.00 2.47 26.93
CA GLU A 696 10.80 1.26 26.84
C GLU A 696 12.09 1.57 26.11
N SER A 697 13.21 1.07 26.64
CA SER A 697 14.54 1.30 26.06
C SER A 697 15.26 -0.03 25.90
N HIS A 698 15.54 -0.40 24.64
CA HIS A 698 16.14 -1.68 24.29
C HIS A 698 17.05 -1.54 23.08
N VAL A 699 18.25 -2.14 23.18
CA VAL A 699 19.19 -2.26 22.05
C VAL A 699 19.53 -3.72 21.71
N GLY A 700 19.03 -4.67 22.50
CA GLY A 700 19.07 -6.10 22.17
C GLY A 700 18.12 -6.41 21.01
N ALA A 701 18.61 -7.09 19.97
CA ALA A 701 17.79 -7.35 18.78
C ALA A 701 16.46 -8.07 19.09
N THR A 702 16.49 -9.06 19.98
CA THR A 702 15.29 -9.82 20.35
C THR A 702 14.30 -8.95 21.11
N GLU A 703 14.77 -8.16 22.07
CA GLU A 703 13.94 -7.30 22.91
C GLU A 703 13.34 -6.14 22.11
N THR A 704 14.11 -5.51 21.22
CA THR A 704 13.59 -4.49 20.30
C THR A 704 12.49 -5.06 19.39
N PHE A 705 12.71 -6.23 18.76
CA PHE A 705 11.70 -6.81 17.86
C PHE A 705 10.45 -7.28 18.62
N ASN A 706 10.61 -7.75 19.86
CA ASN A 706 9.47 -8.05 20.74
C ASN A 706 8.69 -6.78 21.13
N GLY A 707 9.38 -5.66 21.40
CA GLY A 707 8.73 -4.38 21.66
C GLY A 707 7.96 -3.83 20.45
N LEU A 708 8.43 -4.09 19.23
CA LEU A 708 7.64 -3.77 18.03
C LEU A 708 6.38 -4.63 17.92
N ASN A 709 6.50 -5.93 18.19
CA ASN A 709 5.36 -6.86 18.20
C ASN A 709 4.33 -6.57 19.29
N SER A 710 4.67 -5.80 20.33
CA SER A 710 3.70 -5.35 21.33
C SER A 710 2.94 -4.10 20.90
N GLN A 711 3.10 -3.65 19.65
CA GLN A 711 2.37 -2.54 19.03
C GLN A 711 2.54 -1.22 19.80
N VAL A 712 3.78 -0.76 19.90
CA VAL A 712 4.10 0.57 20.47
C VAL A 712 3.55 1.71 19.61
N ALA A 713 3.32 2.87 20.19
CA ALA A 713 2.86 4.05 19.45
C ALA A 713 3.98 4.76 18.67
N PHE A 714 5.22 4.63 19.14
CA PHE A 714 6.36 5.35 18.61
C PHE A 714 7.64 4.52 18.75
N TRP A 715 8.48 4.52 17.71
CA TRP A 715 9.81 3.91 17.77
C TRP A 715 10.89 4.87 17.25
N SER A 716 11.88 5.18 18.09
CA SER A 716 13.08 5.93 17.66
C SER A 716 14.31 5.05 17.77
N LEU A 717 14.96 4.79 16.64
CA LEU A 717 16.18 4.00 16.52
C LEU A 717 17.36 4.90 16.16
N SER A 718 18.45 4.82 16.92
CA SER A 718 19.73 5.47 16.60
C SER A 718 20.85 4.45 16.57
N THR A 719 21.43 4.24 15.40
CA THR A 719 22.40 3.16 15.16
C THR A 719 23.22 3.39 13.88
N HIS A 720 24.17 2.49 13.61
CA HIS A 720 24.83 2.40 12.31
C HIS A 720 23.94 1.62 11.32
N GLY A 721 23.82 2.15 10.10
CA GLY A 721 23.14 1.49 8.98
C GLY A 721 24.11 1.21 7.84
N THR A 722 23.89 0.12 7.11
CA THR A 722 24.65 -0.19 5.90
C THR A 722 23.80 -1.01 4.92
N LEU A 723 24.33 -1.22 3.71
CA LEU A 723 23.67 -1.92 2.62
C LEU A 723 24.24 -3.31 2.36
N THR A 724 25.38 -3.65 2.96
CA THR A 724 26.01 -4.94 2.72
C THR A 724 26.86 -5.38 3.90
N VAL A 725 26.92 -6.70 4.11
CA VAL A 725 27.84 -7.34 5.05
C VAL A 725 29.26 -7.40 4.48
N LEU A 726 29.41 -7.35 3.15
CA LEU A 726 30.70 -7.50 2.45
C LEU A 726 30.93 -6.33 1.48
N PRO A 727 32.10 -5.67 1.49
CA PRO A 727 32.34 -4.47 0.68
C PRO A 727 32.14 -4.63 -0.84
N ARG A 728 32.15 -5.86 -1.40
CA ARG A 728 32.40 -6.10 -2.83
C ARG A 728 31.19 -6.37 -3.71
N ASP A 729 29.97 -6.32 -3.17
CA ASP A 729 28.75 -6.61 -3.93
C ASP A 729 27.67 -5.59 -3.56
N PRO A 730 27.35 -4.61 -4.43
CA PRO A 730 26.31 -3.64 -4.13
C PRO A 730 24.93 -4.30 -4.19
N PRO A 731 24.04 -4.05 -3.22
CA PRO A 731 22.66 -4.43 -3.40
C PRO A 731 21.95 -3.49 -4.37
N ASP A 732 20.85 -3.96 -4.94
CA ASP A 732 19.94 -3.13 -5.71
C ASP A 732 19.47 -1.92 -4.87
N ARG A 733 19.43 -0.71 -5.42
CA ARG A 733 18.71 0.42 -4.80
C ARG A 733 17.56 0.78 -5.72
N PRO A 734 16.38 1.13 -5.19
CA PRO A 734 16.06 1.39 -3.79
C PRO A 734 15.51 0.19 -2.98
N TYR A 735 15.53 -1.03 -3.53
CA TYR A 735 14.87 -2.22 -2.95
C TYR A 735 15.81 -3.24 -2.32
N GLY A 736 17.07 -2.87 -2.15
CA GLY A 736 18.06 -3.74 -1.57
C GLY A 736 17.86 -3.86 -0.07
N GLN A 737 18.37 -4.96 0.45
CA GLN A 737 18.36 -5.26 1.87
C GLN A 737 19.16 -4.22 2.67
N GLY A 738 18.54 -3.65 3.69
CA GLY A 738 19.19 -2.81 4.70
C GLY A 738 19.78 -3.64 5.84
N TYR A 739 20.80 -3.10 6.51
CA TYR A 739 21.41 -3.71 7.68
C TYR A 739 21.56 -2.68 8.80
N ILE A 740 21.15 -3.07 10.01
CA ILE A 740 21.26 -2.23 11.22
C ILE A 740 22.14 -2.89 12.28
N SER A 741 22.88 -2.06 13.00
CA SER A 741 23.69 -2.50 14.13
C SER A 741 22.87 -2.61 15.41
N MET A 742 23.01 -3.72 16.14
CA MET A 742 22.34 -3.97 17.41
C MET A 742 23.27 -4.71 18.39
N ARG A 743 22.80 -4.96 19.62
CA ARG A 743 23.50 -5.84 20.58
C ARG A 743 22.85 -7.23 20.60
N SER A 744 23.67 -8.26 20.82
CA SER A 744 23.26 -9.65 20.99
C SER A 744 22.68 -9.96 22.37
N THR A 745 22.96 -9.08 23.34
CA THR A 745 22.36 -9.11 24.68
C THR A 745 21.80 -7.73 24.97
N ASP A 746 20.60 -7.68 25.53
CA ASP A 746 19.92 -6.43 25.78
C ASP A 746 20.61 -5.51 26.80
N SER A 747 20.28 -4.23 26.66
CA SER A 747 20.69 -3.10 27.49
C SER A 747 19.71 -1.95 27.21
N PRO A 748 19.46 -1.03 28.15
CA PRO A 748 18.63 0.14 27.88
C PRO A 748 19.17 1.02 26.74
N TYR A 749 20.49 1.06 26.57
CA TYR A 749 21.17 1.81 25.51
C TYR A 749 22.55 1.22 25.26
N GLY A 750 23.17 1.59 24.15
CA GLY A 750 24.59 1.35 23.91
C GLY A 750 25.46 2.16 24.87
N PHE A 751 26.64 1.64 25.17
CA PHE A 751 27.67 2.29 25.99
C PHE A 751 29.05 1.80 25.54
N GLU A 752 30.12 2.48 25.97
CA GLU A 752 31.50 2.17 25.58
C GLU A 752 32.30 1.55 26.73
N GLU A 753 32.08 2.02 27.97
CA GLU A 753 32.69 1.44 29.17
C GLU A 753 31.67 0.70 30.05
N SER A 754 30.56 1.36 30.40
CA SER A 754 29.51 0.79 31.26
C SER A 754 28.20 1.58 31.18
N LEU A 755 27.13 1.06 31.75
CA LEU A 755 25.86 1.78 31.86
C LEU A 755 25.94 3.13 32.60
N VAL A 756 26.94 3.33 33.46
CA VAL A 756 27.13 4.59 34.21
C VAL A 756 28.05 5.55 33.47
N VAL A 757 28.91 5.03 32.60
CA VAL A 757 29.90 5.77 31.81
C VAL A 757 29.67 5.38 30.35
N ARG A 758 28.67 6.04 29.75
CA ARG A 758 28.18 5.73 28.40
C ARG A 758 29.21 6.11 27.35
N GLU A 759 29.62 7.37 27.35
CA GLU A 759 30.75 7.89 26.58
C GLU A 759 32.05 7.72 27.36
N SER A 760 33.07 7.20 26.68
CA SER A 760 34.37 6.92 27.29
C SER A 760 35.15 8.24 27.50
N PRO A 761 35.71 8.47 28.70
CA PRO A 761 36.65 9.56 28.91
C PRO A 761 37.97 9.40 28.12
N ALA A 762 38.22 8.24 27.50
CA ALA A 762 39.48 7.93 26.83
C ALA A 762 39.62 8.63 25.46
N ASP A 763 38.53 8.79 24.72
CA ASP A 763 38.42 9.54 23.47
C ASP A 763 37.66 10.85 23.65
N SER A 764 36.67 10.90 24.55
CA SER A 764 35.94 12.10 24.96
C SER A 764 35.35 12.90 23.79
N ASP A 765 34.87 12.21 22.74
CA ASP A 765 34.37 12.79 21.48
C ASP A 765 32.86 13.14 21.49
N LYS A 766 32.17 12.86 22.60
CA LYS A 766 30.73 13.10 22.84
C LYS A 766 29.81 12.25 21.97
N LEU A 767 30.34 11.15 21.43
CA LEU A 767 29.61 10.12 20.71
C LEU A 767 29.66 8.83 21.53
N VAL A 768 28.55 8.09 21.58
CA VAL A 768 28.54 6.73 22.10
C VAL A 768 28.53 5.78 20.91
N ASN A 769 29.61 5.03 20.73
CA ASN A 769 29.83 4.13 19.61
C ASN A 769 30.39 2.76 20.08
N PRO A 770 29.52 1.84 20.56
CA PRO A 770 29.94 0.59 21.19
C PRO A 770 30.86 -0.29 20.34
N VAL A 771 30.72 -0.27 19.01
CA VAL A 771 31.51 -1.12 18.09
C VAL A 771 32.99 -0.72 18.05
N SER A 772 33.34 0.52 18.40
CA SER A 772 34.72 1.02 18.47
C SER A 772 35.49 0.51 19.70
N PHE A 773 34.79 -0.06 20.69
CA PHE A 773 35.35 -0.45 21.98
C PHE A 773 35.41 -1.97 22.12
N SER A 774 36.61 -2.51 22.35
CA SER A 774 36.84 -3.97 22.36
C SER A 774 35.97 -4.78 23.33
N ALA A 775 35.58 -4.21 24.48
CA ALA A 775 34.70 -4.88 25.45
C ALA A 775 33.28 -5.05 24.88
N GLU A 776 32.81 -4.04 24.15
CA GLU A 776 31.44 -3.91 23.65
C GLU A 776 31.26 -4.49 22.25
N SER A 777 32.31 -4.41 21.42
CA SER A 777 32.39 -5.03 20.09
C SER A 777 32.05 -6.53 20.10
N SER A 778 32.30 -7.24 21.21
CA SER A 778 31.93 -8.65 21.36
C SER A 778 30.42 -8.91 21.39
N ASN A 779 29.62 -7.91 21.75
CA ASN A 779 28.16 -7.98 21.78
C ASN A 779 27.52 -7.46 20.49
N HIS A 780 28.27 -6.82 19.60
CA HIS A 780 27.76 -6.24 18.36
C HIS A 780 27.27 -7.32 17.38
N ILE A 781 26.09 -7.10 16.82
CA ILE A 781 25.51 -7.90 15.74
C ILE A 781 24.93 -6.98 14.67
N LEU A 782 24.81 -7.51 13.46
CA LEU A 782 24.04 -6.91 12.37
C LEU A 782 22.73 -7.67 12.21
N ARG A 783 21.66 -6.94 11.90
CA ARG A 783 20.36 -7.49 11.49
C ARG A 783 19.96 -6.92 10.15
N SER A 784 19.51 -7.79 9.24
CA SER A 784 19.03 -7.36 7.93
C SER A 784 17.55 -6.99 7.94
N THR A 785 17.06 -6.34 6.86
CA THR A 785 15.61 -6.12 6.68
C THR A 785 14.84 -7.44 6.71
N ASP A 786 15.27 -8.49 5.98
CA ASP A 786 14.58 -9.79 5.96
C ASP A 786 14.55 -10.45 7.35
N GLU A 787 15.61 -10.28 8.16
CA GLU A 787 15.61 -10.78 9.53
C GLU A 787 14.61 -10.02 10.42
N LEU A 788 14.43 -8.72 10.18
CA LEU A 788 13.40 -7.91 10.83
C LEU A 788 11.99 -8.34 10.40
N ASP A 789 11.72 -8.36 9.09
CA ASP A 789 10.47 -8.82 8.46
C ASP A 789 10.03 -10.18 9.02
N ALA A 790 10.92 -11.18 9.00
CA ALA A 790 10.63 -12.52 9.52
C ALA A 790 10.40 -12.57 11.04
N SER A 791 10.79 -11.53 11.79
CA SER A 791 10.72 -11.48 13.25
C SER A 791 9.54 -10.68 13.79
N ILE A 792 8.90 -9.84 12.98
CA ILE A 792 7.78 -9.00 13.38
C ILE A 792 6.48 -9.41 12.66
N GLY A 793 5.33 -9.17 13.30
CA GLY A 793 3.99 -9.37 12.74
C GLY A 793 3.28 -8.04 12.56
N ASN A 794 2.01 -7.96 12.94
CA ASN A 794 1.30 -6.69 13.04
C ASN A 794 1.93 -5.82 14.15
N ILE A 795 2.57 -4.71 13.78
CA ILE A 795 3.16 -3.76 14.73
C ILE A 795 2.21 -2.61 15.10
N GLY A 796 0.94 -2.68 14.69
CA GLY A 796 -0.08 -1.66 14.96
C GLY A 796 0.03 -0.47 14.01
N SER A 797 0.10 0.75 14.54
CA SER A 797 0.27 1.96 13.71
C SER A 797 1.33 2.95 14.23
N PRO A 798 2.58 2.50 14.48
CA PRO A 798 3.62 3.36 15.03
C PRO A 798 4.11 4.42 14.04
N ILE A 799 4.58 5.53 14.61
CA ILE A 799 5.52 6.44 13.94
C ILE A 799 6.94 5.96 14.23
N VAL A 800 7.77 5.82 13.19
CA VAL A 800 9.14 5.32 13.28
C VAL A 800 10.15 6.37 12.83
N ILE A 801 11.19 6.61 13.62
CA ILE A 801 12.33 7.47 13.28
C ILE A 801 13.60 6.61 13.19
N LEU A 802 14.14 6.45 11.98
CA LEU A 802 15.38 5.72 11.72
C LEU A 802 16.55 6.70 11.59
N THR A 803 17.32 6.82 12.68
CA THR A 803 18.57 7.61 12.73
C THR A 803 19.75 6.71 12.41
N ALA A 804 19.93 6.41 11.13
CA ALA A 804 21.02 5.58 10.62
C ALA A 804 21.31 5.89 9.14
N CYS A 805 22.52 5.55 8.68
CA CYS A 805 22.90 5.73 7.29
C CYS A 805 22.08 4.80 6.37
N LEU A 806 21.76 5.27 5.17
CA LEU A 806 21.33 4.48 4.01
C LEU A 806 19.98 3.75 4.06
N LEU A 807 19.35 3.60 5.22
CA LEU A 807 18.12 2.80 5.37
C LEU A 807 16.94 3.34 4.55
N GLY A 808 16.89 4.66 4.28
CA GLY A 808 15.89 5.25 3.38
C GLY A 808 16.11 4.94 1.89
N GLY A 809 17.19 4.23 1.54
CA GLY A 809 17.48 3.72 0.20
C GLY A 809 17.34 2.21 0.09
N THR A 810 16.69 1.58 1.08
CA THR A 810 16.44 0.13 1.20
C THR A 810 14.94 -0.15 1.19
N ASP A 811 14.60 -1.43 1.18
CA ASP A 811 13.24 -1.94 1.40
C ASP A 811 12.70 -1.73 2.83
N MET A 812 13.56 -1.44 3.82
CA MET A 812 13.20 -1.36 5.23
C MET A 812 12.01 -0.43 5.55
N PRO A 813 11.89 0.79 4.99
CA PRO A 813 10.73 1.63 5.24
C PRO A 813 9.42 1.00 4.71
N LEU A 814 9.45 0.38 3.53
CA LEU A 814 8.27 -0.29 2.97
C LEU A 814 7.87 -1.50 3.82
N VAL A 815 8.84 -2.32 4.24
CA VAL A 815 8.61 -3.47 5.13
C VAL A 815 7.93 -3.01 6.42
N LEU A 816 8.49 -2.00 7.11
CA LEU A 816 7.89 -1.46 8.33
C LEU A 816 6.46 -0.96 8.11
N MET A 817 6.18 -0.30 6.98
CA MET A 817 4.84 0.15 6.64
C MET A 817 3.88 -1.01 6.37
N GLN A 818 4.33 -2.08 5.69
CA GLN A 818 3.55 -3.29 5.44
C GLN A 818 3.17 -4.00 6.75
N HIS A 819 4.04 -3.98 7.76
CA HIS A 819 3.76 -4.46 9.11
C HIS A 819 2.85 -3.56 9.95
N GLY A 820 2.65 -2.31 9.53
CA GLY A 820 1.68 -1.40 10.13
C GLY A 820 2.17 0.02 10.40
N ALA A 821 3.46 0.33 10.28
CA ALA A 821 3.94 1.70 10.52
C ALA A 821 3.23 2.71 9.59
N VAL A 822 2.71 3.80 10.16
CA VAL A 822 1.99 4.84 9.40
C VAL A 822 2.93 5.94 8.89
N ALA A 823 4.11 6.06 9.52
CA ALA A 823 5.16 6.99 9.13
C ALA A 823 6.53 6.41 9.49
N VAL A 824 7.48 6.49 8.56
CA VAL A 824 8.89 6.13 8.77
C VAL A 824 9.76 7.28 8.25
N THR A 825 10.60 7.87 9.10
CA THR A 825 11.65 8.80 8.63
C THR A 825 12.97 8.05 8.49
N ALA A 826 13.61 8.16 7.33
CA ALA A 826 14.88 7.46 7.09
C ALA A 826 15.74 8.21 6.06
N SER A 827 17.06 8.15 6.22
CA SER A 827 17.98 8.77 5.26
C SER A 827 18.36 7.80 4.14
N PRO A 828 18.22 8.18 2.86
CA PRO A 828 18.74 7.41 1.73
C PRO A 828 20.26 7.57 1.53
N ARG A 829 20.92 8.36 2.40
CA ARG A 829 22.35 8.71 2.36
C ARG A 829 22.99 8.53 3.73
N THR A 830 24.31 8.62 3.80
CA THR A 830 25.08 8.77 5.04
C THR A 830 24.56 9.96 5.84
N VAL A 831 24.53 9.80 7.17
CA VAL A 831 24.21 10.86 8.13
C VAL A 831 25.29 10.94 9.20
N TYR A 832 25.49 12.10 9.81
CA TYR A 832 26.37 12.25 10.96
C TYR A 832 25.57 12.22 12.26
N PHE A 833 26.11 11.56 13.29
CA PHE A 833 25.41 11.31 14.55
C PHE A 833 24.85 12.57 15.22
N GLN A 834 25.63 13.64 15.28
CA GLN A 834 25.21 14.85 15.98
C GLN A 834 24.03 15.56 15.27
N PRO A 835 24.10 15.93 13.97
CA PRO A 835 22.97 16.54 13.27
C PRO A 835 21.76 15.63 13.10
N ALA A 836 21.97 14.33 12.84
CA ALA A 836 20.87 13.37 12.70
C ALA A 836 20.17 13.11 14.03
N GLY A 837 20.93 12.99 15.12
CA GLY A 837 20.40 12.89 16.47
C GLY A 837 19.62 14.14 16.88
N MET A 838 20.10 15.34 16.52
CA MET A 838 19.34 16.58 16.75
C MET A 838 18.04 16.59 15.94
N LEU A 839 18.05 16.16 14.68
CA LEU A 839 16.84 16.07 13.88
C LEU A 839 15.81 15.14 14.52
N ALA A 840 16.23 13.94 14.94
CA ALA A 840 15.35 12.99 15.62
C ALA A 840 14.71 13.58 16.88
N VAL A 841 15.48 14.31 17.69
CA VAL A 841 14.98 15.02 18.88
C VAL A 841 13.98 16.11 18.50
N LEU A 842 14.29 16.96 17.52
CA LEU A 842 13.40 18.04 17.08
C LEU A 842 12.08 17.52 16.51
N VAL A 843 12.13 16.44 15.71
CA VAL A 843 10.93 15.77 15.20
C VAL A 843 10.11 15.20 16.34
N THR A 844 10.74 14.48 17.28
CA THR A 844 10.06 13.91 18.46
C THR A 844 9.37 14.99 19.28
N GLN A 845 10.07 16.10 19.56
CA GLN A 845 9.52 17.23 20.31
C GLN A 845 8.33 17.88 19.60
N SER A 846 8.45 18.12 18.29
CA SER A 846 7.38 18.69 17.47
C SER A 846 6.13 17.80 17.41
N LEU A 847 6.31 16.48 17.32
CA LEU A 847 5.20 15.52 17.42
C LEU A 847 4.52 15.56 18.79
N CYS A 848 5.29 15.66 19.88
CA CYS A 848 4.76 15.80 21.24
C CYS A 848 4.00 17.13 21.42
N GLU A 849 4.36 18.18 20.68
CA GLU A 849 3.58 19.44 20.62
C GLU A 849 2.28 19.31 19.81
N GLY A 850 2.06 18.15 19.18
CA GLY A 850 0.88 17.83 18.40
C GLY A 850 0.98 18.22 16.92
N ASN A 851 2.15 18.61 16.41
CA ASN A 851 2.33 18.91 14.99
C ASN A 851 2.29 17.64 14.12
N THR A 852 2.09 17.80 12.81
CA THR A 852 2.17 16.66 11.89
C THR A 852 3.61 16.23 11.67
N ILE A 853 3.83 14.98 11.26
CA ILE A 853 5.16 14.47 10.94
C ILE A 853 5.80 15.22 9.77
N GLY A 854 5.00 15.64 8.79
CA GLY A 854 5.47 16.45 7.67
C GLY A 854 5.98 17.83 8.12
N ASP A 855 5.25 18.51 9.02
CA ASP A 855 5.69 19.78 9.60
C ASP A 855 6.92 19.61 10.50
N ALA A 856 6.92 18.55 11.31
CA ALA A 856 8.03 18.23 12.20
C ALA A 856 9.33 17.96 11.43
N LEU A 857 9.28 17.15 10.37
CA LEU A 857 10.45 16.82 9.56
C LEU A 857 10.98 18.05 8.80
N SER A 858 10.12 18.79 8.09
CA SER A 858 10.55 19.97 7.34
C SER A 858 11.12 21.06 8.25
N ALA A 859 10.47 21.33 9.39
CA ALA A 859 10.97 22.29 10.38
C ALA A 859 12.32 21.84 10.97
N GLY A 860 12.44 20.57 11.37
CA GLY A 860 13.69 20.01 11.89
C GLY A 860 14.84 20.10 10.88
N LEU A 861 14.61 19.70 9.63
CA LEU A 861 15.60 19.76 8.56
C LEU A 861 16.04 21.19 8.26
N SER A 862 15.13 22.17 8.30
CA SER A 862 15.48 23.59 8.11
C SER A 862 16.47 24.11 9.17
N LEU A 863 16.52 23.47 10.34
CA LEU A 863 17.41 23.81 11.45
C LEU A 863 18.71 22.99 11.45
N THR A 864 18.68 21.76 10.94
CA THR A 864 19.80 20.80 11.04
C THR A 864 20.57 20.57 9.75
N SER A 865 20.03 20.95 8.60
CA SER A 865 20.65 20.74 7.28
C SER A 865 20.65 22.02 6.46
N SER A 866 21.81 22.41 5.93
CA SER A 866 21.90 23.64 5.14
C SER A 866 21.18 23.54 3.79
N ASP A 867 21.00 22.32 3.29
CA ASP A 867 20.35 22.05 2.01
C ASP A 867 18.83 22.24 2.05
N TYR A 868 18.26 22.49 3.24
CA TYR A 868 16.83 22.72 3.45
C TYR A 868 16.53 24.05 4.15
N ALA A 869 17.53 24.89 4.42
CA ALA A 869 17.32 26.22 4.98
C ALA A 869 16.69 27.16 3.93
N TYR A 870 15.66 27.94 4.29
CA TYR A 870 15.01 28.88 3.37
C TYR A 870 15.37 30.36 3.67
N PRO A 871 15.81 31.15 2.67
CA PRO A 871 16.19 30.72 1.33
C PRO A 871 17.49 29.90 1.38
N LEU A 872 17.69 29.01 0.41
CA LEU A 872 18.92 28.23 0.26
C LEU A 872 20.09 29.18 -0.03
N VAL A 873 20.78 29.67 1.00
CA VAL A 873 21.79 30.75 0.90
C VAL A 873 23.02 30.46 1.77
N GLY A 874 24.21 30.64 1.17
CA GLY A 874 25.48 30.79 1.90
C GLY A 874 26.39 29.57 1.85
N ARG A 875 27.70 29.82 1.92
CA ARG A 875 28.79 28.82 1.75
C ARG A 875 29.23 28.13 3.05
N ASP A 876 28.39 28.14 4.09
CA ASP A 876 28.77 27.54 5.39
C ASP A 876 27.80 26.42 5.80
N PRO A 877 27.86 25.26 5.13
CA PRO A 877 27.01 24.12 5.45
C PRO A 877 27.51 23.48 6.75
N ARG A 878 26.73 23.63 7.83
CA ARG A 878 27.01 22.94 9.09
C ARG A 878 26.78 21.44 8.99
N ASP A 879 25.82 21.01 8.17
CA ASP A 879 25.70 19.62 7.71
C ASP A 879 24.94 19.55 6.37
N TYR A 880 25.51 18.81 5.41
CA TYR A 880 24.91 18.47 4.10
C TYR A 880 24.42 17.01 4.04
N ALA A 881 24.79 16.19 5.03
CA ALA A 881 24.52 14.76 5.05
C ALA A 881 23.10 14.44 5.55
N ASN A 882 22.54 15.30 6.41
CA ASN A 882 21.21 15.07 6.98
C ASN A 882 20.10 15.29 5.94
N GLN A 883 19.65 14.19 5.32
CA GLN A 883 18.70 14.15 4.20
C GLN A 883 17.57 13.13 4.39
N GLN A 884 17.05 13.02 5.62
CA GLN A 884 15.94 12.12 5.91
C GLN A 884 14.71 12.46 5.07
N ILE A 885 14.03 11.42 4.58
CA ILE A 885 12.73 11.53 3.91
C ILE A 885 11.63 10.89 4.75
N LEU A 886 10.40 11.29 4.49
CA LEU A 886 9.20 10.72 5.10
C LEU A 886 8.57 9.69 4.15
N PHE A 887 8.47 8.45 4.61
CA PHE A 887 7.59 7.44 4.06
C PHE A 887 6.31 7.40 4.91
N GLY A 888 5.15 7.60 4.30
CA GLY A 888 3.87 7.80 4.98
C GLY A 888 3.23 9.14 4.62
N ASP A 889 2.02 9.34 5.12
CA ASP A 889 1.25 10.56 4.89
C ASP A 889 1.84 11.73 5.72
N PRO A 890 2.07 12.93 5.15
CA PRO A 890 2.62 14.06 5.88
C PRO A 890 1.69 14.61 6.97
N SER A 891 0.40 14.24 6.99
CA SER A 891 -0.59 14.70 7.97
C SER A 891 -0.61 13.91 9.28
N ILE A 892 0.09 12.77 9.36
CA ILE A 892 0.16 11.90 10.55
C ILE A 892 0.61 12.68 11.79
N ARG A 893 0.01 12.39 12.94
CA ARG A 893 0.32 12.99 14.25
C ARG A 893 0.53 11.89 15.28
N LEU A 894 1.31 12.19 16.31
CA LEU A 894 1.42 11.33 17.49
C LEU A 894 0.20 11.54 18.40
N TYR A 895 -0.50 10.46 18.75
CA TYR A 895 -1.68 10.50 19.63
C TYR A 895 -1.40 9.77 20.94
N GLU A 896 -1.76 10.41 22.06
CA GLU A 896 -1.66 9.81 23.39
C GLU A 896 -3.05 9.30 23.84
N PRO A 897 -3.20 8.03 24.25
CA PRO A 897 -4.51 7.42 24.52
C PRO A 897 -5.36 8.14 25.57
N SER A 898 -4.74 8.74 26.59
CA SER A 898 -5.49 9.37 27.69
C SER A 898 -6.17 10.69 27.28
N THR A 899 -5.61 11.39 26.29
CA THR A 899 -6.14 12.64 25.75
C THR A 899 -6.88 12.46 24.42
N SER A 900 -6.56 11.43 23.64
CA SER A 900 -7.12 11.17 22.31
C SER A 900 -8.20 10.09 22.35
N LEU A 901 -9.33 10.42 22.98
CA LEU A 901 -10.42 9.46 23.24
C LEU A 901 -11.02 8.83 21.97
N HIS A 902 -11.65 7.67 22.17
CA HIS A 902 -12.45 6.94 21.17
C HIS A 902 -13.48 7.84 20.49
N VAL A 903 -13.58 7.73 19.17
CA VAL A 903 -14.60 8.42 18.36
C VAL A 903 -15.60 7.38 17.89
N GLN A 904 -16.82 7.44 18.41
CA GLN A 904 -17.87 6.49 18.06
C GLN A 904 -18.04 6.39 16.54
N ALA A 905 -17.87 5.17 16.01
CA ALA A 905 -18.17 4.87 14.62
C ALA A 905 -19.68 4.77 14.41
N LEU A 906 -20.17 5.42 13.36
CA LEU A 906 -21.60 5.47 13.07
C LEU A 906 -22.07 4.28 12.26
N ASP A 907 -23.33 3.89 12.45
CA ASP A 907 -23.98 2.84 11.70
C ASP A 907 -24.54 3.40 10.36
N PRO A 908 -23.91 3.10 9.21
CA PRO A 908 -24.37 3.60 7.91
C PRO A 908 -25.80 3.14 7.55
N SER A 909 -26.27 2.03 8.12
CA SER A 909 -27.59 1.48 7.82
C SER A 909 -28.74 2.24 8.48
N SER A 910 -28.45 3.08 9.48
CA SER A 910 -29.45 3.96 10.12
C SER A 910 -29.27 5.43 9.76
N GLU A 911 -28.04 5.88 9.56
CA GLU A 911 -27.70 7.31 9.37
C GLU A 911 -28.02 7.85 7.96
N VAL A 912 -28.36 9.14 7.91
CA VAL A 912 -28.68 9.87 6.67
C VAL A 912 -27.81 11.11 6.58
N PHE A 913 -27.03 11.23 5.50
CA PHE A 913 -26.07 12.31 5.28
C PHE A 913 -26.54 13.19 4.13
N GLY A 914 -27.56 14.00 4.40
CA GLY A 914 -28.28 14.75 3.37
C GLY A 914 -29.04 13.81 2.42
N ASN A 915 -28.58 13.74 1.17
CA ASN A 915 -29.16 12.87 0.15
C ASN A 915 -28.46 11.49 0.04
N HIS A 916 -27.31 11.35 0.72
CA HIS A 916 -26.54 10.13 0.76
C HIS A 916 -27.09 9.24 1.89
N VAL A 917 -27.49 8.02 1.51
CA VAL A 917 -28.06 6.99 2.38
C VAL A 917 -27.31 5.67 2.15
N PRO A 918 -26.10 5.52 2.72
CA PRO A 918 -25.21 4.38 2.46
C PRO A 918 -25.93 3.03 2.44
N GLY A 919 -25.82 2.28 1.34
CA GLY A 919 -26.47 0.97 1.13
C GLY A 919 -28.00 0.96 1.08
N ARG A 920 -28.67 2.13 1.10
CA ARG A 920 -30.14 2.26 1.20
C ARG A 920 -30.76 3.14 0.11
N GLY A 921 -30.00 3.43 -0.95
CA GLY A 921 -30.49 4.14 -2.12
C GLY A 921 -31.59 3.36 -2.86
N VAL A 922 -31.48 2.02 -2.84
CA VAL A 922 -32.51 1.08 -3.31
C VAL A 922 -33.25 0.47 -2.11
N SER A 923 -34.57 0.31 -2.22
CA SER A 923 -35.37 -0.33 -1.18
C SER A 923 -34.89 -1.77 -0.94
N SER A 924 -34.72 -2.18 0.32
CA SER A 924 -34.15 -3.50 0.63
C SER A 924 -35.05 -4.65 0.18
N ILE A 925 -36.37 -4.41 0.07
CA ILE A 925 -37.37 -5.40 -0.33
C ILE A 925 -37.92 -5.07 -1.74
N ALA A 926 -37.96 -6.09 -2.60
CA ALA A 926 -38.72 -6.05 -3.86
C ALA A 926 -39.89 -7.02 -3.79
N ALA A 927 -41.10 -6.53 -4.02
CA ALA A 927 -42.33 -7.31 -4.06
C ALA A 927 -42.81 -7.43 -5.51
N LEU A 928 -42.97 -8.65 -6.02
CA LEU A 928 -43.42 -8.91 -7.39
C LEU A 928 -44.83 -9.48 -7.36
N GLY A 929 -45.74 -8.95 -8.17
CA GLY A 929 -47.11 -9.42 -8.18
C GLY A 929 -48.01 -8.82 -9.25
N ALA A 930 -49.32 -9.01 -9.05
CA ALA A 930 -50.37 -8.43 -9.89
C ALA A 930 -51.59 -7.94 -9.08
N SER A 931 -51.45 -7.83 -7.74
CA SER A 931 -52.55 -7.51 -6.83
C SER A 931 -52.08 -6.62 -5.65
N SER A 932 -52.95 -6.37 -4.67
CA SER A 932 -52.56 -5.72 -3.42
C SER A 932 -52.01 -6.70 -2.37
N TYR A 933 -51.77 -7.96 -2.73
CA TYR A 933 -51.47 -9.02 -1.77
C TYR A 933 -50.22 -8.73 -0.94
N LEU A 934 -49.07 -8.44 -1.57
CA LEU A 934 -47.84 -8.07 -0.86
C LEU A 934 -47.87 -6.63 -0.33
N PRO A 935 -48.35 -5.61 -1.09
CA PRO A 935 -48.47 -4.25 -0.56
C PRO A 935 -49.28 -4.16 0.74
N ASP A 936 -50.40 -4.88 0.85
CA ASP A 936 -51.24 -4.90 2.05
C ASP A 936 -50.56 -5.59 3.24
N ALA A 937 -49.66 -6.55 2.99
CA ALA A 937 -48.91 -7.27 4.01
C ALA A 937 -47.64 -6.53 4.47
N LEU A 938 -46.96 -5.81 3.56
CA LEU A 938 -45.72 -5.10 3.86
C LEU A 938 -45.94 -3.70 4.44
N ALA A 939 -46.99 -2.98 4.03
CA ALA A 939 -47.25 -1.62 4.50
C ALA A 939 -47.39 -1.49 6.04
N PRO A 940 -48.02 -2.44 6.77
CA PRO A 940 -48.08 -2.40 8.23
C PRO A 940 -46.72 -2.58 8.93
N LEU A 941 -45.74 -3.20 8.27
CA LEU A 941 -44.42 -3.51 8.84
C LEU A 941 -43.47 -2.30 8.88
N THR A 942 -43.86 -1.17 8.28
CA THR A 942 -43.02 0.04 8.15
C THR A 942 -41.66 -0.21 7.49
N VAL A 943 -41.58 -1.24 6.65
CA VAL A 943 -40.41 -1.56 5.84
C VAL A 943 -40.47 -0.82 4.52
N ASP A 944 -39.29 -0.50 3.99
CA ASP A 944 -39.14 0.15 2.69
C ASP A 944 -39.11 -0.92 1.59
N PHE A 945 -40.05 -0.83 0.65
CA PHE A 945 -40.19 -1.81 -0.43
C PHE A 945 -40.63 -1.18 -1.74
N ASP A 946 -40.20 -1.77 -2.85
CA ASP A 946 -40.69 -1.46 -4.19
C ASP A 946 -41.62 -2.57 -4.68
N TYR A 947 -42.67 -2.21 -5.41
CA TYR A 947 -43.63 -3.17 -5.98
C TYR A 947 -43.54 -3.20 -7.51
N TYR A 948 -43.42 -4.41 -8.05
CA TYR A 948 -43.16 -4.69 -9.45
C TYR A 948 -44.27 -5.56 -10.06
N GLU A 949 -44.73 -5.13 -11.23
CA GLU A 949 -45.64 -5.85 -12.11
C GLU A 949 -44.87 -6.27 -13.37
N SER A 950 -45.49 -7.06 -14.26
CA SER A 950 -44.85 -7.43 -15.53
C SER A 950 -44.46 -6.22 -16.39
N SER A 951 -45.13 -5.08 -16.22
CA SER A 951 -44.87 -3.86 -17.00
C SER A 951 -43.57 -3.12 -16.64
N ASN A 952 -43.00 -3.36 -15.46
CA ASN A 952 -41.77 -2.71 -14.98
C ASN A 952 -40.70 -3.71 -14.51
N PHE A 953 -40.79 -4.97 -14.96
CA PHE A 953 -39.88 -6.05 -14.58
C PHE A 953 -38.40 -5.77 -14.94
N THR A 954 -38.14 -5.06 -16.05
CA THR A 954 -36.77 -4.70 -16.44
C THR A 954 -36.08 -3.84 -15.39
N ASP A 955 -36.80 -2.90 -14.75
CA ASP A 955 -36.23 -2.07 -13.67
C ASP A 955 -35.90 -2.92 -12.43
N PHE A 956 -36.73 -3.92 -12.12
CA PHE A 956 -36.44 -4.90 -11.07
C PHE A 956 -35.13 -5.65 -11.34
N ILE A 957 -34.95 -6.18 -12.56
CA ILE A 957 -33.74 -6.93 -12.92
C ILE A 957 -32.48 -6.05 -12.81
N SER A 958 -32.54 -4.80 -13.28
CA SER A 958 -31.41 -3.87 -13.17
C SER A 958 -31.00 -3.56 -11.71
N LEU A 959 -31.97 -3.62 -10.78
CA LEU A 959 -31.75 -3.35 -9.36
C LEU A 959 -31.57 -4.62 -8.52
N LEU A 960 -31.76 -5.81 -9.10
CA LEU A 960 -31.76 -7.08 -8.40
C LEU A 960 -30.49 -7.32 -7.55
N PRO A 961 -29.26 -7.06 -8.04
CA PRO A 961 -28.03 -7.26 -7.26
C PRO A 961 -27.94 -6.38 -5.99
N LEU A 962 -28.78 -5.34 -5.88
CA LEU A 962 -28.80 -4.39 -4.77
C LEU A 962 -29.93 -4.67 -3.77
N ARG A 963 -30.83 -5.63 -4.05
CA ARG A 963 -31.96 -5.97 -3.16
C ARG A 963 -31.49 -6.89 -2.05
N TYR A 964 -32.07 -6.82 -0.85
CA TYR A 964 -31.79 -7.82 0.19
C TYR A 964 -32.80 -8.96 0.16
N THR A 965 -34.07 -8.65 -0.12
CA THR A 965 -35.17 -9.63 -0.14
C THR A 965 -36.07 -9.43 -1.36
N VAL A 966 -36.42 -10.51 -2.04
CA VAL A 966 -37.37 -10.54 -3.15
C VAL A 966 -38.52 -11.48 -2.78
N ILE A 967 -39.76 -11.00 -2.84
CA ILE A 967 -40.97 -11.77 -2.53
C ILE A 967 -41.88 -11.77 -3.76
N VAL A 968 -42.37 -12.94 -4.17
CA VAL A 968 -43.26 -13.12 -5.32
C VAL A 968 -44.65 -13.59 -4.86
N GLU A 969 -45.70 -12.89 -5.31
CA GLU A 969 -47.10 -13.18 -4.98
C GLU A 969 -47.57 -14.57 -5.47
N PRO A 970 -48.51 -15.22 -4.77
CA PRO A 970 -49.18 -16.43 -5.24
C PRO A 970 -49.77 -16.29 -6.64
N GLU A 971 -49.68 -17.34 -7.46
CA GLU A 971 -50.22 -17.39 -8.84
C GLU A 971 -49.65 -16.36 -9.83
N THR A 972 -48.70 -15.51 -9.43
CA THR A 972 -48.14 -14.48 -10.33
C THR A 972 -46.89 -14.93 -11.06
N LEU A 973 -46.25 -16.02 -10.63
CA LEU A 973 -45.01 -16.51 -11.23
C LEU A 973 -45.12 -16.68 -12.75
N SER A 974 -46.24 -17.23 -13.26
CA SER A 974 -46.48 -17.40 -14.71
C SER A 974 -46.54 -16.08 -15.49
N LEU A 975 -46.93 -14.97 -14.85
CA LEU A 975 -46.94 -13.64 -15.47
C LEU A 975 -45.52 -13.14 -15.78
N PHE A 976 -44.53 -13.63 -15.03
CA PHE A 976 -43.12 -13.37 -15.26
C PHE A 976 -42.44 -14.52 -16.05
N PHE A 977 -43.02 -15.73 -16.07
CA PHE A 977 -42.37 -16.96 -16.56
C PHE A 977 -42.43 -17.22 -18.07
N GLU A 978 -43.42 -16.71 -18.78
CA GLU A 978 -43.57 -17.04 -20.22
C GLU A 978 -42.53 -16.33 -21.11
N GLU A 979 -41.92 -15.22 -20.67
CA GLU A 979 -40.87 -14.51 -21.44
C GLU A 979 -39.63 -14.03 -20.61
N ASP A 980 -39.75 -13.67 -19.32
CA ASP A 980 -38.70 -12.90 -18.60
C ASP A 980 -37.94 -13.62 -17.46
N PHE A 981 -38.61 -14.34 -16.55
CA PHE A 981 -37.96 -14.91 -15.35
C PHE A 981 -37.04 -16.09 -15.69
N ALA A 982 -37.42 -16.91 -16.68
CA ALA A 982 -36.59 -18.01 -17.17
C ALA A 982 -35.38 -17.50 -17.97
N SER A 983 -35.55 -16.42 -18.73
CA SER A 983 -34.48 -15.79 -19.50
C SER A 983 -33.47 -15.08 -18.60
N HIS A 984 -33.88 -14.63 -17.41
CA HIS A 984 -33.03 -14.06 -16.36
C HIS A 984 -32.70 -15.02 -15.20
N SER A 985 -32.80 -16.33 -15.42
CA SER A 985 -32.54 -17.33 -14.38
C SER A 985 -31.10 -17.28 -13.85
N SER A 986 -30.13 -16.87 -14.67
CA SER A 986 -28.74 -16.76 -14.24
C SER A 986 -28.55 -15.62 -13.24
N GLU A 987 -29.17 -14.48 -13.49
CA GLU A 987 -29.15 -13.29 -12.64
C GLU A 987 -29.83 -13.55 -11.30
N ILE A 988 -30.94 -14.28 -11.31
CA ILE A 988 -31.69 -14.66 -10.09
C ILE A 988 -30.91 -15.68 -9.26
N ILE A 989 -30.27 -16.66 -9.91
CA ILE A 989 -29.39 -17.61 -9.23
C ILE A 989 -28.17 -16.88 -8.65
N SER A 990 -27.57 -15.94 -9.40
CA SER A 990 -26.44 -15.12 -8.91
C SER A 990 -26.86 -14.29 -7.70
N TYR A 991 -28.01 -13.62 -7.77
CA TYR A 991 -28.59 -12.87 -6.66
C TYR A 991 -28.67 -13.69 -5.38
N ILE A 992 -29.26 -14.91 -5.44
CA ILE A 992 -29.34 -15.79 -4.27
C ILE A 992 -27.93 -16.18 -3.82
N HIS A 993 -27.08 -16.59 -4.76
CA HIS A 993 -25.72 -17.03 -4.48
C HIS A 993 -24.88 -15.98 -3.75
N GLU A 994 -25.00 -14.73 -4.16
CA GLU A 994 -24.21 -13.61 -3.64
C GLU A 994 -24.68 -13.15 -2.26
N GLY A 995 -25.92 -13.43 -1.87
CA GLY A 995 -26.43 -13.04 -0.55
C GLY A 995 -27.94 -12.77 -0.48
N GLY A 996 -28.63 -12.71 -1.61
CA GLY A 996 -30.05 -12.37 -1.69
C GLY A 996 -30.99 -13.40 -1.07
N VAL A 997 -32.17 -12.94 -0.64
CA VAL A 997 -33.26 -13.78 -0.13
C VAL A 997 -34.39 -13.82 -1.15
N LEU A 998 -34.70 -14.99 -1.72
CA LEU A 998 -35.81 -15.17 -2.65
C LEU A 998 -36.94 -15.97 -2.00
N ALA A 999 -38.14 -15.40 -1.94
CA ALA A 999 -39.34 -16.07 -1.49
C ALA A 999 -40.41 -16.11 -2.58
N ILE A 1000 -40.82 -17.30 -3.00
CA ILE A 1000 -41.89 -17.46 -4.00
C ILE A 1000 -43.07 -18.19 -3.39
N LEU A 1001 -44.20 -17.50 -3.38
CA LEU A 1001 -45.46 -17.99 -2.82
C LEU A 1001 -46.34 -18.61 -3.90
N GLY A 1002 -47.19 -19.58 -3.52
CA GLY A 1002 -48.24 -20.12 -4.36
C GLY A 1002 -47.79 -20.67 -5.72
N ILE A 1003 -46.70 -21.43 -5.75
CA ILE A 1003 -46.17 -22.04 -6.98
C ILE A 1003 -47.19 -23.02 -7.56
N ALA A 1004 -47.54 -22.82 -8.83
CA ALA A 1004 -48.48 -23.66 -9.59
C ALA A 1004 -47.93 -24.08 -10.98
N GLY A 1005 -46.61 -24.09 -11.16
CA GLY A 1005 -45.95 -24.29 -12.45
C GLY A 1005 -44.53 -24.84 -12.37
N PRO A 1006 -43.86 -25.05 -13.52
CA PRO A 1006 -42.53 -25.66 -13.57
C PRO A 1006 -41.44 -24.75 -12.98
N LEU A 1007 -40.41 -25.37 -12.39
CA LEU A 1007 -39.33 -24.71 -11.66
C LEU A 1007 -37.94 -25.03 -12.24
N GLY A 1008 -37.83 -25.11 -13.57
CA GLY A 1008 -36.56 -25.47 -14.26
C GLY A 1008 -35.41 -24.45 -14.09
N TRP A 1009 -35.68 -23.32 -13.46
CA TRP A 1009 -34.78 -22.20 -13.19
C TRP A 1009 -34.29 -22.15 -11.74
N ALA A 1010 -34.84 -22.99 -10.85
CA ALA A 1010 -34.47 -22.99 -9.44
C ALA A 1010 -32.99 -23.39 -9.25
N PRO A 1011 -32.33 -22.93 -8.17
CA PRO A 1011 -30.89 -23.21 -7.94
C PRO A 1011 -30.58 -24.70 -7.79
N TRP A 1012 -31.56 -25.52 -7.39
CA TRP A 1012 -31.46 -26.97 -7.39
C TRP A 1012 -32.67 -27.64 -8.04
N PRO A 1013 -32.54 -28.88 -8.54
CA PRO A 1013 -33.64 -29.61 -9.15
C PRO A 1013 -34.87 -29.75 -8.23
N ILE A 1014 -36.02 -29.29 -8.70
CA ILE A 1014 -37.31 -29.42 -8.02
C ILE A 1014 -38.43 -29.50 -9.05
N THR A 1015 -39.40 -30.39 -8.84
CA THR A 1015 -40.51 -30.59 -9.78
C THR A 1015 -41.85 -30.40 -9.10
N PHE A 1016 -42.70 -29.58 -9.71
CA PHE A 1016 -44.08 -29.35 -9.27
C PHE A 1016 -45.03 -30.41 -9.83
N GLY A 1017 -45.91 -30.92 -8.96
CA GLY A 1017 -46.96 -31.88 -9.27
C GLY A 1017 -48.34 -31.35 -8.90
N ASN A 1018 -49.31 -31.52 -9.80
CA ASN A 1018 -50.72 -31.23 -9.51
C ASN A 1018 -51.30 -32.32 -8.59
N THR A 1019 -51.89 -31.93 -7.47
CA THR A 1019 -52.68 -32.84 -6.64
C THR A 1019 -54.19 -32.61 -6.84
N THR A 1020 -54.97 -33.67 -6.81
CA THR A 1020 -56.45 -33.62 -6.81
C THR A 1020 -57.06 -33.79 -5.42
N ASP A 1021 -56.25 -34.19 -4.43
CA ASP A 1021 -56.68 -34.47 -3.05
C ASP A 1021 -56.08 -33.43 -2.08
N ILE A 1022 -56.96 -32.78 -1.30
CA ILE A 1022 -56.57 -31.75 -0.32
C ILE A 1022 -56.37 -32.44 1.05
N GLU A 1023 -55.11 -32.52 1.49
CA GLU A 1023 -54.72 -33.02 2.82
C GLU A 1023 -54.29 -31.85 3.73
N PRO A 1024 -54.44 -31.98 5.06
CA PRO A 1024 -53.97 -30.95 5.99
C PRO A 1024 -52.45 -30.83 5.97
N ILE A 1025 -51.95 -29.59 6.03
CA ILE A 1025 -50.52 -29.31 6.13
C ILE A 1025 -50.01 -29.66 7.53
N SER A 1026 -48.82 -30.24 7.61
CA SER A 1026 -48.08 -30.45 8.85
C SER A 1026 -46.63 -29.99 8.68
N TYR A 1027 -46.04 -29.43 9.73
CA TYR A 1027 -44.65 -28.98 9.71
C TYR A 1027 -43.71 -30.13 10.06
N THR A 1028 -42.65 -30.25 9.28
CA THR A 1028 -41.53 -31.17 9.54
C THR A 1028 -40.45 -30.50 10.36
N GLU A 1029 -40.37 -29.16 10.31
CA GLU A 1029 -39.36 -28.33 10.96
C GLU A 1029 -39.98 -27.21 11.81
N GLU A 1030 -40.72 -27.58 12.85
CA GLU A 1030 -41.51 -26.64 13.68
C GLU A 1030 -40.69 -25.50 14.33
N SER A 1031 -39.36 -25.61 14.38
CA SER A 1031 -38.47 -24.58 14.96
C SER A 1031 -37.77 -23.69 13.93
N HIS A 1032 -38.05 -23.86 12.63
CA HIS A 1032 -37.41 -23.10 11.57
C HIS A 1032 -37.86 -21.62 11.60
N PRO A 1033 -36.95 -20.63 11.47
CA PRO A 1033 -37.27 -19.20 11.57
C PRO A 1033 -38.45 -18.75 10.69
N LEU A 1034 -38.53 -19.20 9.43
CA LEU A 1034 -39.65 -18.91 8.53
C LEU A 1034 -41.04 -19.28 9.09
N LEU A 1035 -41.11 -20.25 10.01
CA LEU A 1035 -42.36 -20.70 10.61
C LEU A 1035 -42.62 -20.11 11.99
N THR A 1036 -41.62 -19.45 12.61
CA THR A 1036 -41.66 -19.09 14.04
C THR A 1036 -41.23 -17.66 14.37
N ILE A 1037 -40.54 -16.93 13.48
CA ILE A 1037 -39.93 -15.63 13.80
C ILE A 1037 -40.33 -14.57 12.77
N PRO A 1038 -41.00 -13.46 13.18
CA PRO A 1038 -41.46 -13.17 14.55
C PRO A 1038 -42.76 -13.92 14.92
N ASN A 1039 -43.47 -14.48 13.95
CA ASN A 1039 -44.80 -15.05 14.14
C ASN A 1039 -44.79 -16.58 14.04
N LEU A 1040 -45.68 -17.23 14.81
CA LEU A 1040 -45.96 -18.66 14.66
C LEU A 1040 -46.97 -18.86 13.51
N VAL A 1041 -46.51 -19.38 12.38
CA VAL A 1041 -47.35 -19.63 11.21
C VAL A 1041 -48.28 -20.81 11.50
N ASN A 1042 -49.55 -20.71 11.10
CA ASN A 1042 -50.53 -21.79 11.28
C ASN A 1042 -50.58 -22.73 10.07
N THR A 1043 -51.02 -23.98 10.29
CA THR A 1043 -51.12 -25.01 9.23
C THR A 1043 -52.38 -24.89 8.37
N THR A 1044 -53.22 -23.87 8.58
CA THR A 1044 -54.46 -23.66 7.83
C THR A 1044 -54.23 -22.74 6.63
N SER A 1045 -53.53 -23.25 5.61
CA SER A 1045 -53.31 -22.54 4.34
C SER A 1045 -53.72 -23.41 3.15
N ASP A 1046 -54.34 -22.80 2.15
CA ASP A 1046 -54.61 -23.47 0.87
C ASP A 1046 -53.30 -23.66 0.09
N TYR A 1047 -53.26 -24.63 -0.83
CA TYR A 1047 -52.10 -24.90 -1.70
C TYR A 1047 -52.53 -25.38 -3.09
N TYR A 1048 -51.74 -25.07 -4.12
CA TYR A 1048 -52.08 -25.35 -5.52
C TYR A 1048 -51.60 -26.71 -6.04
N GLY A 1049 -50.67 -27.34 -5.33
CA GLY A 1049 -50.07 -28.63 -5.67
C GLY A 1049 -49.00 -29.03 -4.65
N CYS A 1050 -48.21 -30.05 -4.97
CA CYS A 1050 -47.09 -30.47 -4.12
C CYS A 1050 -45.81 -30.57 -4.94
N PHE A 1051 -44.65 -30.61 -4.30
CA PHE A 1051 -43.40 -30.92 -4.99
C PHE A 1051 -43.24 -32.45 -5.09
N ASP A 1052 -43.22 -32.97 -6.31
CA ASP A 1052 -43.07 -34.42 -6.58
C ASP A 1052 -41.65 -34.92 -6.30
N SER A 1053 -40.65 -34.05 -6.49
CA SER A 1053 -39.24 -34.32 -6.26
C SER A 1053 -38.56 -33.06 -5.78
N VAL A 1054 -37.73 -33.19 -4.75
CA VAL A 1054 -37.00 -32.10 -4.10
C VAL A 1054 -35.54 -32.53 -3.96
N TRP A 1055 -34.60 -31.69 -4.40
CA TRP A 1055 -33.18 -31.95 -4.22
C TRP A 1055 -32.79 -32.00 -2.73
N SER A 1056 -31.79 -32.82 -2.37
CA SER A 1056 -31.41 -33.02 -0.96
C SER A 1056 -30.93 -31.77 -0.24
N ASN A 1057 -30.55 -30.70 -0.96
CA ASN A 1057 -30.10 -29.45 -0.35
C ASN A 1057 -31.25 -28.55 0.11
N PHE A 1058 -32.48 -28.83 -0.33
CA PHE A 1058 -33.66 -28.19 0.23
C PHE A 1058 -34.06 -28.91 1.51
N THR A 1059 -34.34 -28.15 2.55
CA THR A 1059 -35.06 -28.63 3.72
C THR A 1059 -36.55 -28.56 3.44
N VAL A 1060 -37.25 -29.68 3.61
CA VAL A 1060 -38.71 -29.69 3.63
C VAL A 1060 -39.17 -29.13 4.97
N LEU A 1061 -39.90 -28.02 4.96
CA LEU A 1061 -40.42 -27.38 6.16
C LEU A 1061 -41.86 -27.80 6.46
N ALA A 1062 -42.63 -28.14 5.43
CA ALA A 1062 -44.01 -28.56 5.55
C ALA A 1062 -44.41 -29.58 4.48
N VAL A 1063 -45.31 -30.49 4.83
CA VAL A 1063 -45.89 -31.51 3.95
C VAL A 1063 -47.42 -31.51 4.01
N ALA A 1064 -48.06 -31.80 2.88
CA ALA A 1064 -49.44 -32.25 2.81
C ALA A 1064 -49.44 -33.77 2.67
N GLY A 1065 -49.82 -34.49 3.74
CA GLY A 1065 -49.62 -35.93 3.83
C GLY A 1065 -48.14 -36.29 3.91
N SER A 1066 -47.60 -36.84 2.82
CA SER A 1066 -46.16 -37.11 2.66
C SER A 1066 -45.47 -36.22 1.63
N SER A 1067 -46.23 -35.36 0.94
CA SER A 1067 -45.73 -34.59 -0.20
C SER A 1067 -45.30 -33.19 0.25
N PRO A 1068 -44.07 -32.73 -0.05
CA PRO A 1068 -43.59 -31.40 0.32
C PRO A 1068 -44.45 -30.27 -0.28
N VAL A 1069 -44.75 -29.25 0.54
CA VAL A 1069 -45.47 -28.04 0.12
C VAL A 1069 -44.72 -26.75 0.44
N ILE A 1070 -43.83 -26.76 1.44
CA ILE A 1070 -42.89 -25.66 1.73
C ILE A 1070 -41.48 -26.24 1.78
N VAL A 1071 -40.58 -25.70 0.97
CA VAL A 1071 -39.16 -26.05 1.00
C VAL A 1071 -38.30 -24.78 1.10
N ALA A 1072 -37.21 -24.84 1.87
CA ALA A 1072 -36.26 -23.74 2.02
C ALA A 1072 -34.82 -24.25 1.97
N GLY A 1073 -33.88 -23.39 1.60
CA GLY A 1073 -32.46 -23.73 1.60
C GLY A 1073 -31.56 -22.52 1.39
N THR A 1074 -30.25 -22.75 1.51
CA THR A 1074 -29.21 -21.74 1.38
C THR A 1074 -28.31 -22.04 0.18
N TYR A 1075 -28.23 -21.13 -0.77
CA TYR A 1075 -27.37 -21.27 -1.95
C TYR A 1075 -26.36 -20.13 -1.97
N GLY A 1076 -25.07 -20.46 -1.98
CA GLY A 1076 -24.03 -19.46 -1.68
C GLY A 1076 -24.33 -18.80 -0.32
N SER A 1077 -24.23 -17.47 -0.26
CA SER A 1077 -24.47 -16.65 0.95
C SER A 1077 -25.91 -16.17 1.11
N GLY A 1078 -26.82 -16.54 0.21
CA GLY A 1078 -28.23 -16.18 0.31
C GLY A 1078 -29.16 -17.36 0.54
N LYS A 1079 -30.45 -17.07 0.45
CA LYS A 1079 -31.52 -17.96 0.90
C LYS A 1079 -32.66 -18.04 -0.10
N VAL A 1080 -33.31 -19.18 -0.17
CA VAL A 1080 -34.46 -19.39 -1.05
C VAL A 1080 -35.56 -20.18 -0.34
N VAL A 1081 -36.81 -19.72 -0.44
CA VAL A 1081 -38.01 -20.45 -0.03
C VAL A 1081 -38.97 -20.57 -1.22
N LEU A 1082 -39.40 -21.79 -1.48
CA LEU A 1082 -40.36 -22.13 -2.52
C LEU A 1082 -41.56 -22.79 -1.85
N THR A 1083 -42.74 -22.22 -2.02
CA THR A 1083 -43.97 -22.79 -1.46
C THR A 1083 -45.09 -22.90 -2.49
N THR A 1084 -45.82 -24.01 -2.45
CA THR A 1084 -47.08 -24.18 -3.19
C THR A 1084 -48.28 -23.63 -2.42
N THR A 1085 -48.08 -23.20 -1.17
CA THR A 1085 -49.12 -22.63 -0.31
C THR A 1085 -49.47 -21.19 -0.71
N SER A 1086 -50.73 -20.83 -0.51
CA SER A 1086 -51.30 -19.51 -0.77
C SER A 1086 -51.94 -18.97 0.51
N PRO A 1087 -51.13 -18.55 1.50
CA PRO A 1087 -51.65 -18.06 2.76
C PRO A 1087 -52.49 -16.80 2.53
N ASN A 1088 -53.53 -16.56 3.35
CA ASN A 1088 -54.39 -15.39 3.24
C ASN A 1088 -54.74 -14.81 4.62
N GLY A 1089 -55.23 -13.56 4.65
CA GLY A 1089 -55.55 -12.86 5.90
C GLY A 1089 -54.36 -12.82 6.85
N THR A 1090 -54.57 -13.14 8.12
CA THR A 1090 -53.49 -13.12 9.13
C THR A 1090 -52.38 -14.11 8.82
N ALA A 1091 -52.67 -15.27 8.22
CA ALA A 1091 -51.63 -16.24 7.86
C ALA A 1091 -50.69 -15.71 6.77
N ARG A 1092 -51.20 -14.88 5.85
CA ARG A 1092 -50.36 -14.15 4.88
C ARG A 1092 -49.47 -13.17 5.61
N ASP A 1093 -50.07 -12.32 6.43
CA ASP A 1093 -49.36 -11.23 7.11
C ASP A 1093 -48.22 -11.80 7.97
N ASP A 1094 -48.51 -12.85 8.75
CA ASP A 1094 -47.54 -13.56 9.58
C ASP A 1094 -46.39 -14.17 8.75
N PHE A 1095 -46.70 -14.85 7.63
CA PHE A 1095 -45.69 -15.49 6.79
C PHE A 1095 -44.81 -14.47 6.05
N VAL A 1096 -45.40 -13.40 5.51
CA VAL A 1096 -44.66 -12.33 4.83
C VAL A 1096 -43.75 -11.61 5.81
N GLU A 1097 -44.22 -11.30 7.02
CA GLU A 1097 -43.37 -10.72 8.06
C GLU A 1097 -42.22 -11.67 8.45
N ASN A 1098 -42.48 -12.97 8.54
CA ASN A 1098 -41.41 -13.95 8.78
C ASN A 1098 -40.37 -13.97 7.65
N VAL A 1099 -40.78 -13.91 6.38
CA VAL A 1099 -39.86 -13.82 5.23
C VAL A 1099 -38.98 -12.57 5.30
N VAL A 1100 -39.56 -11.41 5.64
CA VAL A 1100 -38.83 -10.15 5.80
C VAL A 1100 -37.76 -10.25 6.89
N ASN A 1101 -38.06 -10.90 8.01
CA ASN A 1101 -37.10 -11.09 9.10
C ASN A 1101 -36.12 -12.25 8.86
N TRP A 1102 -36.46 -13.17 7.96
CA TRP A 1102 -35.69 -14.37 7.70
C TRP A 1102 -34.31 -14.08 7.12
N GLY A 1103 -34.16 -12.99 6.35
CA GLY A 1103 -32.87 -12.59 5.80
C GLY A 1103 -31.79 -12.33 6.86
N SER A 1104 -32.19 -11.90 8.05
CA SER A 1104 -31.30 -11.65 9.19
C SER A 1104 -31.11 -12.87 10.10
N ALA A 1105 -31.85 -13.96 9.89
CA ALA A 1105 -31.64 -15.18 10.67
C ALA A 1105 -30.30 -15.84 10.30
N PRO A 1106 -29.53 -16.40 11.24
CA PRO A 1106 -28.28 -17.08 10.93
C PRO A 1106 -28.53 -18.40 10.18
N SER A 1107 -27.74 -18.67 9.16
CA SER A 1107 -27.76 -19.95 8.43
C SER A 1107 -26.71 -20.90 8.97
N VAL A 1108 -27.03 -22.18 9.21
CA VAL A 1108 -26.01 -23.17 9.53
C VAL A 1108 -25.19 -23.48 8.27
N ARG A 1109 -23.87 -23.34 8.36
CA ARG A 1109 -22.92 -23.73 7.32
C ARG A 1109 -21.96 -24.80 7.79
N LEU A 1110 -21.58 -25.65 6.86
CA LEU A 1110 -20.44 -26.55 7.00
C LEU A 1110 -19.16 -25.80 6.63
N ARG A 1111 -18.34 -25.44 7.63
CA ARG A 1111 -17.07 -24.74 7.42
C ARG A 1111 -15.99 -25.70 6.93
N THR A 1112 -15.80 -26.82 7.62
CA THR A 1112 -14.85 -27.87 7.20
C THR A 1112 -15.39 -29.26 7.48
N ILE A 1113 -15.00 -30.22 6.65
CA ILE A 1113 -15.19 -31.64 6.91
C ILE A 1113 -13.93 -32.41 6.50
N SER A 1114 -13.36 -33.20 7.41
CA SER A 1114 -12.11 -33.91 7.18
C SER A 1114 -12.15 -35.33 7.73
N LEU A 1115 -11.31 -36.20 7.15
CA LEU A 1115 -11.11 -37.57 7.59
C LEU A 1115 -9.78 -37.67 8.34
N SER A 1116 -9.73 -38.45 9.42
CA SER A 1116 -8.48 -38.71 10.14
C SER A 1116 -7.43 -39.44 9.28
N GLN A 1117 -7.84 -40.08 8.19
CA GLN A 1117 -7.00 -40.74 7.20
C GLN A 1117 -7.73 -40.85 5.84
N TYR A 1118 -7.00 -40.69 4.74
CA TYR A 1118 -7.56 -40.78 3.38
C TYR A 1118 -7.56 -42.21 2.81
N ILE A 1119 -6.57 -43.03 3.18
CA ILE A 1119 -6.51 -44.45 2.80
C ILE A 1119 -7.14 -45.27 3.92
N ILE A 1120 -8.33 -45.80 3.67
CA ILE A 1120 -9.11 -46.54 4.65
C ILE A 1120 -9.23 -48.00 4.21
N TRP A 1121 -8.70 -48.91 5.02
CA TRP A 1121 -8.85 -50.34 4.83
C TRP A 1121 -9.98 -50.91 5.71
N ALA A 1122 -10.52 -52.04 5.28
CA ALA A 1122 -11.50 -52.79 6.05
C ALA A 1122 -10.90 -53.23 7.39
N GLY A 1123 -11.44 -52.73 8.50
CA GLY A 1123 -10.89 -52.93 9.85
C GLY A 1123 -10.21 -51.69 10.44
N ASP A 1124 -10.07 -50.60 9.69
CA ASP A 1124 -9.53 -49.34 10.21
C ASP A 1124 -10.57 -48.55 11.01
N ARG A 1125 -10.09 -47.76 11.97
CA ARG A 1125 -10.89 -46.75 12.67
C ARG A 1125 -10.67 -45.40 12.02
N VAL A 1126 -11.75 -44.73 11.62
CA VAL A 1126 -11.72 -43.42 10.97
C VAL A 1126 -12.54 -42.44 11.79
N VAL A 1127 -12.01 -41.24 12.00
CA VAL A 1127 -12.76 -40.13 12.59
C VAL A 1127 -13.08 -39.13 11.49
N VAL A 1128 -14.36 -38.79 11.35
CA VAL A 1128 -14.81 -37.65 10.53
C VAL A 1128 -14.93 -36.46 11.46
N THR A 1129 -14.19 -35.39 11.19
CA THR A 1129 -14.27 -34.13 11.93
C THR A 1129 -15.04 -33.12 11.09
N ILE A 1130 -16.04 -32.48 11.70
CA ILE A 1130 -16.96 -31.53 11.09
C ILE A 1130 -16.88 -30.24 11.87
N ARG A 1131 -16.80 -29.10 11.18
CA ARG A 1131 -16.88 -27.78 11.81
C ARG A 1131 -18.08 -27.04 11.25
N LEU A 1132 -18.98 -26.60 12.12
CA LEU A 1132 -20.14 -25.80 11.77
C LEU A 1132 -19.95 -24.34 12.21
N SER A 1133 -20.33 -23.42 11.35
CA SER A 1133 -20.38 -21.98 11.64
C SER A 1133 -21.59 -21.33 10.99
N ASP A 1134 -21.89 -20.08 11.33
CA ASP A 1134 -22.77 -19.25 10.52
C ASP A 1134 -22.01 -18.56 9.37
N LEU A 1135 -22.68 -17.62 8.70
CA LEU A 1135 -22.12 -16.80 7.62
C LEU A 1135 -21.03 -15.85 8.11
N GLU A 1136 -21.12 -15.37 9.35
CA GLU A 1136 -20.18 -14.43 9.97
C GLU A 1136 -19.00 -15.17 10.64
N GLY A 1137 -18.99 -16.50 10.58
CA GLY A 1137 -17.90 -17.33 11.11
C GLY A 1137 -18.08 -17.74 12.57
N ASN A 1138 -19.19 -17.34 13.21
CA ASN A 1138 -19.49 -17.73 14.58
C ASN A 1138 -19.72 -19.25 14.67
N PRO A 1139 -19.14 -19.95 15.66
CA PRO A 1139 -19.29 -21.38 15.79
C PRO A 1139 -20.74 -21.78 16.12
N ILE A 1140 -21.24 -22.84 15.46
CA ILE A 1140 -22.58 -23.37 15.73
C ILE A 1140 -22.49 -24.52 16.72
N GLU A 1141 -22.76 -24.21 17.98
CA GLU A 1141 -22.84 -25.17 19.08
C GLU A 1141 -24.29 -25.59 19.37
N SER A 1142 -24.44 -26.74 20.03
CA SER A 1142 -25.70 -27.37 20.42
C SER A 1142 -26.67 -27.60 19.26
N ALA A 1143 -26.13 -27.85 18.06
CA ALA A 1143 -26.95 -28.21 16.90
C ALA A 1143 -27.28 -29.69 16.89
N ASN A 1144 -28.48 -30.02 16.42
CA ASN A 1144 -28.87 -31.40 16.15
C ASN A 1144 -28.27 -31.86 14.81
N LEU A 1145 -26.97 -32.22 14.83
CA LEU A 1145 -26.25 -32.77 13.69
C LEU A 1145 -26.48 -34.29 13.59
N ARG A 1146 -27.06 -34.73 12.47
CA ARG A 1146 -27.25 -36.13 12.10
C ARG A 1146 -26.45 -36.44 10.84
N LEU A 1147 -25.83 -37.62 10.81
CA LEU A 1147 -24.94 -38.03 9.74
C LEU A 1147 -25.22 -39.46 9.30
N TRP A 1148 -25.31 -39.68 7.99
CA TRP A 1148 -25.41 -41.00 7.39
C TRP A 1148 -24.25 -41.27 6.42
N LEU A 1149 -23.80 -42.52 6.38
CA LEU A 1149 -23.02 -43.06 5.28
C LEU A 1149 -23.93 -43.95 4.43
N ASN A 1150 -24.25 -43.51 3.22
CA ASN A 1150 -25.38 -44.01 2.43
C ASN A 1150 -26.67 -44.02 3.29
N GLU A 1151 -27.22 -45.19 3.59
CA GLU A 1151 -28.44 -45.35 4.40
C GLU A 1151 -28.15 -45.60 5.90
N THR A 1152 -26.88 -45.67 6.32
CA THR A 1152 -26.52 -46.03 7.71
C THR A 1152 -26.24 -44.78 8.55
N GLU A 1153 -27.10 -44.51 9.54
CA GLU A 1153 -26.92 -43.41 10.49
C GLU A 1153 -25.79 -43.71 11.49
N LEU A 1154 -24.95 -42.70 11.75
CA LEU A 1154 -23.85 -42.77 12.71
C LEU A 1154 -24.08 -41.82 13.87
N SER A 1155 -23.54 -42.18 15.04
CA SER A 1155 -23.57 -41.31 16.23
C SER A 1155 -22.56 -40.18 16.09
N VAL A 1156 -23.05 -38.95 16.26
CA VAL A 1156 -22.26 -37.72 16.25
C VAL A 1156 -21.98 -37.29 17.69
N ILE A 1157 -20.76 -36.82 17.95
CA ILE A 1157 -20.33 -36.25 19.22
C ILE A 1157 -20.03 -34.77 18.96
N GLU A 1158 -20.62 -33.88 19.75
CA GLU A 1158 -20.22 -32.47 19.75
C GLU A 1158 -18.95 -32.31 20.58
N ASP A 1159 -17.97 -31.62 20.01
CA ASP A 1159 -16.73 -31.21 20.67
C ASP A 1159 -16.90 -29.77 21.19
N GLU A 1160 -15.94 -28.86 20.97
CA GLU A 1160 -16.01 -27.45 21.38
C GLU A 1160 -15.88 -26.51 20.16
N ASN A 1161 -16.33 -25.25 20.25
CA ASN A 1161 -16.18 -24.23 19.19
C ASN A 1161 -16.78 -24.65 17.83
N GLY A 1162 -17.95 -25.30 17.87
CA GLY A 1162 -18.67 -25.75 16.68
C GLY A 1162 -18.05 -26.95 15.97
N PHE A 1163 -17.09 -27.64 16.59
CA PHE A 1163 -16.57 -28.92 16.10
C PHE A 1163 -17.46 -30.08 16.53
N TYR A 1164 -17.58 -31.07 15.65
CA TYR A 1164 -18.29 -32.32 15.85
C TYR A 1164 -17.45 -33.47 15.29
N SER A 1165 -17.51 -34.63 15.92
CA SER A 1165 -16.76 -35.81 15.51
C SER A 1165 -17.65 -37.05 15.37
N VAL A 1166 -17.37 -37.84 14.34
CA VAL A 1166 -18.01 -39.14 14.09
C VAL A 1166 -16.94 -40.21 14.00
N THR A 1167 -17.03 -41.23 14.87
CA THR A 1167 -16.12 -42.38 14.80
C THR A 1167 -16.74 -43.51 13.99
N VAL A 1168 -16.19 -43.76 12.79
CA VAL A 1168 -16.41 -44.98 12.03
C VAL A 1168 -15.47 -46.06 12.56
N ASN A 1169 -16.00 -46.99 13.35
CA ASN A 1169 -15.18 -47.99 14.03
C ASN A 1169 -14.70 -49.11 13.09
N GLU A 1170 -13.72 -49.88 13.58
CA GLU A 1170 -13.07 -51.00 12.89
C GLU A 1170 -14.07 -52.05 12.41
N THR A 1171 -15.13 -52.28 13.19
CA THR A 1171 -16.16 -53.27 12.86
C THR A 1171 -17.03 -52.79 11.70
N TRP A 1172 -17.33 -51.50 11.65
CA TRP A 1172 -18.10 -50.91 10.57
C TRP A 1172 -17.32 -50.99 9.26
N THR A 1173 -16.05 -50.55 9.23
CA THR A 1173 -15.22 -50.61 8.02
C THR A 1173 -14.92 -52.04 7.58
N ALA A 1174 -14.83 -52.99 8.51
CA ALA A 1174 -14.67 -54.41 8.18
C ALA A 1174 -15.87 -54.99 7.41
N ASN A 1175 -17.08 -54.51 7.69
CA ASN A 1175 -18.33 -55.02 7.10
C ASN A 1175 -18.81 -54.20 5.89
N ASN A 1176 -18.32 -52.96 5.73
CA ASN A 1176 -18.80 -52.01 4.74
C ASN A 1176 -17.63 -51.56 3.86
N VAL A 1177 -17.40 -52.30 2.77
CA VAL A 1177 -16.34 -52.05 1.79
C VAL A 1177 -16.95 -51.45 0.52
N GLY A 1178 -16.38 -50.36 0.01
CA GLY A 1178 -16.90 -49.66 -1.16
C GLY A 1178 -16.85 -48.15 -1.00
N LEU A 1179 -17.53 -47.45 -1.92
CA LEU A 1179 -17.73 -46.02 -1.88
C LEU A 1179 -18.99 -45.71 -1.09
N PHE A 1180 -18.89 -44.72 -0.21
CA PHE A 1180 -20.00 -44.23 0.59
C PHE A 1180 -20.15 -42.73 0.37
N ASP A 1181 -21.39 -42.35 0.13
CA ASP A 1181 -21.86 -40.98 0.16
C ASP A 1181 -22.06 -40.58 1.62
N ILE A 1182 -21.77 -39.33 1.95
CA ILE A 1182 -22.05 -38.78 3.28
C ILE A 1182 -23.23 -37.82 3.18
N VAL A 1183 -24.23 -38.03 4.04
CA VAL A 1183 -25.41 -37.17 4.15
C VAL A 1183 -25.38 -36.51 5.51
N LEU A 1184 -25.50 -35.18 5.52
CA LEU A 1184 -25.51 -34.35 6.72
C LEU A 1184 -26.85 -33.66 6.81
N TYR A 1185 -27.46 -33.71 7.98
CA TYR A 1185 -28.61 -32.90 8.31
C TYR A 1185 -28.35 -32.18 9.63
N VAL A 1186 -28.56 -30.87 9.67
CA VAL A 1186 -28.36 -30.05 10.85
C VAL A 1186 -29.58 -29.19 11.08
N SER A 1187 -30.08 -29.20 12.33
CA SER A 1187 -31.09 -28.26 12.77
C SER A 1187 -30.74 -27.61 14.11
N LYS A 1188 -31.06 -26.33 14.25
CA LYS A 1188 -30.90 -25.56 15.48
C LYS A 1188 -32.01 -24.51 15.52
N SER A 1189 -32.67 -24.38 16.67
CA SER A 1189 -33.72 -23.38 16.84
C SER A 1189 -33.19 -21.97 16.55
N GLY A 1190 -33.97 -21.18 15.80
CA GLY A 1190 -33.58 -19.83 15.39
C GLY A 1190 -32.55 -19.77 14.24
N HIS A 1191 -32.13 -20.92 13.70
CA HIS A 1191 -31.23 -20.99 12.55
C HIS A 1191 -31.88 -21.70 11.37
N ASP A 1192 -31.37 -21.45 10.17
CA ASP A 1192 -31.73 -22.26 9.02
C ASP A 1192 -31.19 -23.68 9.17
N THR A 1193 -31.96 -24.63 8.68
CA THR A 1193 -31.56 -26.03 8.61
C THR A 1193 -30.59 -26.24 7.44
N LEU A 1194 -29.59 -27.08 7.66
CA LEU A 1194 -28.62 -27.47 6.63
C LEU A 1194 -28.85 -28.92 6.25
N SER A 1195 -29.01 -29.18 4.95
CA SER A 1195 -29.03 -30.53 4.40
C SER A 1195 -28.03 -30.63 3.27
N LEU A 1196 -27.06 -31.54 3.36
CA LEU A 1196 -25.96 -31.68 2.40
C LEU A 1196 -25.70 -33.16 2.09
N THR A 1197 -25.36 -33.44 0.83
CA THR A 1197 -24.91 -34.76 0.39
C THR A 1197 -23.59 -34.63 -0.36
N TYR A 1198 -22.51 -35.27 0.12
CA TYR A 1198 -21.30 -35.45 -0.69
C TYR A 1198 -21.24 -36.88 -1.23
N GLU A 1199 -21.34 -36.99 -2.55
CA GLU A 1199 -21.21 -38.27 -3.23
C GLU A 1199 -19.78 -38.78 -3.13
N ARG A 1200 -19.64 -40.09 -2.89
CA ARG A 1200 -18.38 -40.84 -2.95
C ARG A 1200 -17.29 -40.28 -2.02
N TYR A 1201 -17.70 -39.68 -0.90
CA TYR A 1201 -16.83 -39.01 0.07
C TYR A 1201 -15.84 -39.97 0.76
N LEU A 1202 -16.27 -41.21 1.04
CA LEU A 1202 -15.49 -42.20 1.79
C LEU A 1202 -15.29 -43.48 0.97
N LEU A 1203 -14.04 -43.94 0.78
CA LEU A 1203 -13.73 -45.23 0.16
C LEU A 1203 -13.10 -46.18 1.18
N VAL A 1204 -13.84 -47.21 1.57
CA VAL A 1204 -13.30 -48.32 2.38
C VAL A 1204 -12.84 -49.44 1.47
N ARG A 1205 -11.54 -49.76 1.51
CA ARG A 1205 -10.90 -50.76 0.65
C ARG A 1205 -10.86 -52.13 1.33
N PRO A 1206 -11.02 -53.25 0.60
CA PRO A 1206 -10.86 -54.57 1.19
C PRO A 1206 -9.41 -54.75 1.66
N PHE A 1207 -9.21 -55.32 2.86
CA PHE A 1207 -7.89 -55.52 3.45
C PHE A 1207 -7.00 -56.41 2.53
N PRO A 1208 -5.75 -56.03 2.24
CA PRO A 1208 -4.99 -56.60 1.12
C PRO A 1208 -4.27 -57.91 1.48
N TRP A 1209 -5.00 -58.93 1.93
CA TRP A 1209 -4.42 -60.25 2.20
C TRP A 1209 -3.70 -60.86 0.98
N ILE A 1210 -4.19 -60.56 -0.23
CA ILE A 1210 -3.66 -61.12 -1.47
C ILE A 1210 -2.33 -60.44 -1.89
N VAL A 1211 -2.17 -59.14 -1.63
CA VAL A 1211 -0.93 -58.40 -1.96
C VAL A 1211 0.17 -58.66 -0.93
N ILE A 1212 -0.20 -58.72 0.36
CA ILE A 1212 0.72 -59.09 1.45
C ILE A 1212 1.10 -60.58 1.37
N GLY A 1213 0.20 -61.46 0.91
CA GLY A 1213 0.51 -62.88 0.68
C GLY A 1213 1.50 -63.13 -0.46
N ILE A 1214 1.55 -62.26 -1.47
CA ILE A 1214 2.44 -62.38 -2.64
C ILE A 1214 3.78 -61.65 -2.42
N LEU A 1215 3.80 -60.50 -1.72
CA LEU A 1215 5.03 -59.74 -1.44
C LEU A 1215 5.69 -60.11 -0.10
N GLY A 1216 4.93 -60.55 0.89
CA GLY A 1216 5.40 -60.89 2.24
C GLY A 1216 6.32 -62.11 2.31
N GLY A 1217 6.32 -62.97 1.29
CA GLY A 1217 7.29 -64.07 1.16
C GLY A 1217 8.73 -63.60 0.92
N GLY A 1218 8.94 -62.43 0.32
CA GLY A 1218 10.27 -61.91 -0.03
C GLY A 1218 10.87 -60.98 1.04
N VAL A 1219 10.06 -60.15 1.68
CA VAL A 1219 10.54 -59.09 2.59
C VAL A 1219 10.79 -59.61 4.01
N ALA A 1220 10.03 -60.61 4.48
CA ALA A 1220 10.23 -61.21 5.80
C ALA A 1220 11.60 -61.92 5.94
N ALA A 1221 12.16 -62.44 4.84
CA ALA A 1221 13.50 -63.04 4.84
C ALA A 1221 14.63 -61.99 4.99
N VAL A 1222 14.43 -60.78 4.45
CA VAL A 1222 15.42 -59.70 4.48
C VAL A 1222 15.37 -58.93 5.80
N VAL A 1223 14.17 -58.60 6.28
CA VAL A 1223 13.97 -57.89 7.55
C VAL A 1223 14.27 -58.81 8.75
N GLY A 1224 13.90 -60.10 8.68
CA GLY A 1224 14.27 -61.09 9.69
C GLY A 1224 15.78 -61.29 9.79
N GLY A 1225 16.50 -61.28 8.66
CA GLY A 1225 17.97 -61.32 8.63
C GLY A 1225 18.62 -60.05 9.19
N TRP A 1226 18.03 -58.88 8.94
CA TRP A 1226 18.53 -57.60 9.42
C TRP A 1226 18.30 -57.40 10.93
N VAL A 1227 17.10 -57.73 11.44
CA VAL A 1227 16.77 -57.64 12.88
C VAL A 1227 17.60 -58.65 13.69
N TYR A 1228 17.85 -59.86 13.17
CA TYR A 1228 18.74 -60.83 13.80
C TYR A 1228 20.21 -60.34 13.88
N LEU A 1229 20.71 -59.66 12.84
CA LEU A 1229 22.06 -59.08 12.83
C LEU A 1229 22.20 -57.86 13.75
N LYS A 1230 21.14 -57.08 13.94
CA LYS A 1230 21.14 -55.86 14.78
C LYS A 1230 20.97 -56.18 16.27
N HIS A 1231 20.19 -57.21 16.62
CA HIS A 1231 20.05 -57.68 18.00
C HIS A 1231 21.36 -58.25 18.58
N LYS A 1232 22.29 -58.73 17.72
CA LYS A 1232 23.64 -59.15 18.14
C LYS A 1232 24.58 -57.97 18.47
N ARG A 1233 24.18 -56.71 18.23
CA ARG A 1233 24.99 -55.50 18.46
C ARG A 1233 24.56 -54.62 19.65
N GLY A 1234 23.41 -54.88 20.28
CA GLY A 1234 23.15 -54.45 21.66
C GLY A 1234 22.72 -53.00 21.91
N ASP A 1235 21.97 -52.33 21.02
CA ASP A 1235 21.45 -50.98 21.26
C ASP A 1235 19.94 -50.99 21.62
N SER A 1236 19.55 -50.29 22.70
CA SER A 1236 18.16 -50.12 23.16
C SER A 1236 17.61 -48.73 22.85
N PHE A 1237 16.34 -48.64 22.43
CA PHE A 1237 15.59 -47.38 22.29
C PHE A 1237 14.63 -47.18 23.47
N SER A 1238 14.64 -45.97 24.07
CA SER A 1238 13.64 -45.50 25.05
C SER A 1238 12.82 -44.34 24.46
N TYR A 1239 11.51 -44.34 24.71
CA TYR A 1239 10.58 -43.27 24.33
C TYR A 1239 10.12 -42.53 25.58
N GLN A 1240 10.19 -41.19 25.57
CA GLN A 1240 9.75 -40.30 26.66
C GLN A 1240 8.57 -39.46 26.16
N LYS A 1241 7.65 -39.14 27.08
CA LYS A 1241 6.35 -38.49 26.87
C LYS A 1241 6.43 -37.11 27.56
N ASP A 1242 5.96 -36.05 26.92
CA ASP A 1242 5.77 -34.72 27.56
C ASP A 1242 4.42 -34.11 27.19
N ASP A 1243 3.80 -33.50 28.20
CA ASP A 1243 2.57 -32.67 28.18
C ASP A 1243 2.97 -31.19 28.32
N SER A 1244 2.30 -30.27 27.60
CA SER A 1244 1.63 -29.03 28.11
C SER A 1244 1.61 -27.79 27.17
N ARG A 1245 0.40 -27.21 27.07
CA ARG A 1245 -0.08 -25.80 26.94
C ARG A 1245 0.17 -24.91 25.71
N ASP A 1246 -0.96 -24.63 25.04
CA ASP A 1246 -1.61 -23.33 24.71
C ASP A 1246 -0.76 -22.08 24.43
N SER A 1247 -0.79 -21.69 23.16
CA SER A 1247 -0.97 -20.33 22.58
C SER A 1247 -0.36 -20.19 21.17
N ARG A 1248 -0.05 -21.30 20.50
CA ARG A 1248 0.66 -21.34 19.19
C ARG A 1248 -0.10 -22.06 18.06
N SER A 1249 -1.41 -22.27 18.19
CA SER A 1249 -2.08 -23.31 17.39
C SER A 1249 -2.22 -23.01 15.89
N LYS A 1250 -2.41 -21.76 15.44
CA LYS A 1250 -2.65 -21.47 14.00
C LYS A 1250 -1.41 -21.70 13.10
N LYS A 1251 -0.20 -21.38 13.57
CA LYS A 1251 1.05 -21.52 12.78
C LYS A 1251 1.54 -22.96 12.76
N GLN A 1252 1.35 -23.70 13.86
CA GLN A 1252 1.66 -25.14 13.93
C GLN A 1252 0.69 -25.99 13.12
N GLU A 1253 -0.61 -25.65 13.04
CA GLU A 1253 -1.56 -26.35 12.17
C GLU A 1253 -1.18 -26.21 10.68
N LYS A 1254 -0.84 -25.00 10.22
CA LYS A 1254 -0.39 -24.77 8.83
C LYS A 1254 0.92 -25.51 8.51
N GLU A 1255 1.89 -25.56 9.44
CA GLU A 1255 3.13 -26.31 9.24
C GLU A 1255 2.93 -27.84 9.30
N GLU A 1256 2.05 -28.34 10.17
CA GLU A 1256 1.70 -29.77 10.21
C GLU A 1256 0.89 -30.19 8.98
N GLU A 1257 0.02 -29.33 8.46
CA GLU A 1257 -0.71 -29.56 7.21
C GLU A 1257 0.23 -29.56 5.99
N LYS A 1258 1.23 -28.68 5.97
CA LYS A 1258 2.27 -28.64 4.93
C LYS A 1258 3.19 -29.86 5.00
N LYS A 1259 3.59 -30.29 6.21
CA LYS A 1259 4.34 -31.53 6.42
C LYS A 1259 3.56 -32.77 6.02
N ARG A 1260 2.25 -32.82 6.34
CA ARG A 1260 1.35 -33.90 5.90
C ARG A 1260 1.22 -33.95 4.37
N LYS A 1261 1.09 -32.80 3.70
CA LYS A 1261 1.08 -32.71 2.23
C LYS A 1261 2.41 -33.15 1.60
N GLU A 1262 3.55 -32.86 2.22
CA GLU A 1262 4.88 -33.31 1.76
C GLU A 1262 5.14 -34.81 2.01
N GLU A 1263 4.60 -35.37 3.10
CA GLU A 1263 4.70 -36.81 3.39
C GLU A 1263 3.76 -37.65 2.52
N ASP A 1264 2.57 -37.14 2.18
CA ASP A 1264 1.60 -37.79 1.28
C ASP A 1264 1.96 -37.65 -0.22
N GLY A 1265 2.82 -36.70 -0.57
CA GLY A 1265 3.30 -36.47 -1.94
C GLY A 1265 4.26 -37.54 -2.51
N LYS A 1266 4.62 -38.58 -1.75
CA LYS A 1266 5.53 -39.66 -2.17
C LYS A 1266 4.84 -40.94 -2.65
N PHE A 1267 3.56 -40.87 -3.03
CA PHE A 1267 2.85 -42.01 -3.61
C PHE A 1267 2.28 -41.68 -4.99
N ASP A 1268 2.99 -42.13 -6.04
CA ASP A 1268 2.50 -42.07 -7.42
C ASP A 1268 1.50 -43.22 -7.68
N ALA A 1269 0.21 -42.90 -7.58
CA ALA A 1269 -0.88 -43.84 -7.83
C ALA A 1269 -0.99 -44.28 -9.31
N LYS A 1270 -0.29 -43.61 -10.24
CA LYS A 1270 -0.37 -43.88 -11.69
C LYS A 1270 0.38 -45.15 -12.09
N GLU A 1271 1.31 -45.62 -11.27
CA GLU A 1271 2.08 -46.85 -11.54
C GLU A 1271 1.31 -48.14 -11.22
N PHE A 1272 0.21 -48.08 -10.45
CA PHE A 1272 -0.46 -49.29 -9.93
C PHE A 1272 -1.88 -49.55 -10.47
N PHE A 1273 -2.59 -48.55 -11.00
CA PHE A 1273 -4.00 -48.73 -11.41
C PHE A 1273 -4.32 -48.61 -12.90
N GLY A 1274 -3.38 -48.23 -13.77
CA GLY A 1274 -3.55 -48.38 -15.22
C GLY A 1274 -4.89 -47.90 -15.81
N VAL A 1275 -5.42 -46.77 -15.32
CA VAL A 1275 -6.45 -45.95 -15.97
C VAL A 1275 -6.06 -44.49 -15.79
#